data_AF-A0A2E0X3L2-F1
#
_entry.id   AF-A0A2E0X3L2-F1
#
_cell.length_a   1.000
_cell.length_b   1.000
_cell.length_c   1.000
_cell.angle_alpha   90.00
_cell.angle_beta   90.00
_cell.angle_gamma   90.00
#
_symmetry.space_group_name_H-M   'P 1'
#
loop_
_entity.id
_entity.type
_entity.pdbx_description
1 polymer ?
#
loop_
_entity_poly.entity_id
_entity_poly.type
_entity_poly.pdbx_seq_one_letter_code
_entity_poly.pdbx_strand_id
1 'polypeptide(L)'
;MAYSPQDRDFLMCLLARRRGWASDAQLEEAAKLWAAEPSQSLAALLEKYAGLSADQLGELRKAAAAEALKTRTAPVESQLGELPDSVRKLLSGSADAQIQTPRDNPFATRPTDRPSAGPKTPAPVELPHSDRFEIVQLHAQGGLGAVFLARDGEIDRTVALKQIKSQWADDEDSRARFLLEAKITGRLEHPGIVPIYALGADASGRPYYAMRFIRGESLLTVLQRFHRPRNDALEGAEKLPELRRLLARFVEVCNALEYAHSRGIIHRDVKPDNIMLGRYGETLVVDWGLAKVIGDEEDIVVDTYTKWTPVGSGSGGSGATRVGTAIGTPSYMSPEQAAGQLNDLGPQSDVYSLGASLYHVLTGRTPHDGSGDLGVLMYQIARGDMSTPRDCESWIPKPLSAICMKALDRLPENRYPSAGAMGEDLQRWLSDEPVRAYSDSIVERTWRWMRNHRTLVIAAVAAQAVAAAAIVIGAIGWSHFQEKERQQQLALDQQAQQREAELEASARAAAQSALAETRAGEFASAEAFLAKAAESLAGESQFDDLRADLLARQERAAQLADFHRLGEEAEELNFFQHDAEAQAALFDALERIGAFAYGDWWNHLPAEELTATQLDALQFDVYRKLVLLTAVHSKQMLRAGITGNGAAEARDLLAAADLAQRFRPTQVLRFFAGGARLRLGQSLLPPPAATSLADPVTAADAYMLGGMWVVASQNKAIAATYGRGATDYLAAARRKLALVEQLAPNDYWSHFLLGFIDLVEAGDPAEVIPSQSRPHYAAARAAFGHSIAIKPEYWLSYAERSGASRQEIESRRRHPDEPVDDPQAESEDALLRWMVHDLQRAAELAAHRAEVQWYWAFANWISGNQQATVDGILRALQLGERFDVEVAARMIDPERQRAWPEALQIANELLEQDPDSPRFRALRAAVRLQLGEDDDAWEDAAVAVAGLDPPAAAFTVRGRLLLKRGEPQAALGDFRRALAADPRDLTARLGVSRALEDLDNHQAALDEYDSTLQAAETAFQRAACELGRSRALLHLGRTEEAVAAAAAAREHKPSGSLTSVEGVATRLGVTGFTDQVQARLKQRSVAALTVDAPRPARLPLLNAGFELGLGGRHWNNDDVAGLPWHNTGDCRSESFIEQTGAPQGQKCIRIVFPEGDAADGIGMTTQTVPADPDARYRIRVRAKATAAAEGAMFVTVRDLAQPPVLVLPAGTYKWRELTGEFAAGELDAPVVEGYRPVTVKVVAAGPGQFWLDDIRIERIED
;
A
#
# COMPACT_ATOMS: atom_id res chain seq x y z
N MET A 1 50.75 13.72 35.88
CA MET A 1 49.91 14.93 35.96
C MET A 1 50.68 16.01 36.70
N ALA A 2 50.90 17.16 36.09
CA ALA A 2 51.31 18.37 36.82
C ALA A 2 50.02 19.05 37.31
N TYR A 3 49.90 19.26 38.61
CA TYR A 3 48.75 19.97 39.21
C TYR A 3 48.56 21.34 38.57
N SER A 4 47.31 21.74 38.35
CA SER A 4 47.00 23.04 37.76
C SER A 4 47.47 24.18 38.69
N PRO A 5 47.74 25.39 38.16
CA PRO A 5 48.04 26.55 39.00
C PRO A 5 46.96 26.81 40.05
N GLN A 6 45.68 26.56 39.73
CA GLN A 6 44.55 26.67 40.64
C GLN A 6 44.62 25.65 41.78
N ASP A 7 44.94 24.38 41.50
CA ASP A 7 45.06 23.36 42.56
C ASP A 7 46.18 23.69 43.55
N ARG A 8 47.28 24.27 43.06
CA ARG A 8 48.39 24.73 43.91
C ARG A 8 47.98 25.93 44.77
N ASP A 9 47.21 26.86 44.21
CA ASP A 9 46.68 28.01 44.93
C ASP A 9 45.66 27.59 46.00
N PHE A 10 44.82 26.59 45.73
CA PHE A 10 43.90 26.00 46.71
C PHE A 10 44.63 25.28 47.84
N LEU A 11 45.66 24.49 47.52
CA LEU A 11 46.52 23.88 48.53
C LEU A 11 47.25 24.94 49.38
N MET A 12 47.60 26.10 48.81
CA MET A 12 48.17 27.20 49.59
C MET A 12 47.18 27.82 50.57
N CYS A 13 45.92 28.02 50.20
CA CYS A 13 44.87 28.46 51.15
C CYS A 13 44.71 27.46 52.31
N LEU A 14 44.68 26.16 52.00
CA LEU A 14 44.58 25.09 52.99
C LEU A 14 45.79 25.11 53.95
N LEU A 15 47.00 25.23 53.41
CA LEU A 15 48.24 25.23 54.19
C LEU A 15 48.41 26.53 55.00
N ALA A 16 48.02 27.68 54.45
CA ALA A 16 48.01 28.96 55.17
C ALA A 16 47.09 28.88 56.40
N ARG A 17 45.91 28.25 56.24
CA ARG A 17 44.97 28.00 57.34
C ARG A 17 45.55 27.04 58.37
N ARG A 18 46.07 25.89 57.94
CA ARG A 18 46.65 24.86 58.85
C ARG A 18 47.82 25.39 59.68
N ARG A 19 48.60 26.31 59.13
CA ARG A 19 49.70 26.99 59.83
C ARG A 19 49.24 28.17 60.70
N GLY A 20 47.94 28.51 60.67
CA GLY A 20 47.36 29.64 61.40
C GLY A 20 47.79 31.01 60.86
N TRP A 21 48.29 31.07 59.62
CA TRP A 21 48.81 32.30 59.02
C TRP A 21 47.72 33.11 58.30
N ALA A 22 46.59 32.50 57.97
CA ALA A 22 45.40 33.18 57.48
C ALA A 22 44.17 32.68 58.25
N SER A 23 43.35 33.61 58.73
CA SER A 23 42.08 33.28 59.41
C SER A 23 40.97 32.93 58.42
N ASP A 24 39.95 32.21 58.89
CA ASP A 24 38.81 31.78 58.07
C ASP A 24 38.09 32.95 57.40
N ALA A 25 37.95 34.08 58.09
CA ALA A 25 37.37 35.30 57.53
C ALA A 25 38.23 35.92 56.41
N GLN A 26 39.57 35.89 56.56
CA GLN A 26 40.47 36.40 55.52
C GLN A 26 40.49 35.49 54.28
N LEU A 27 40.36 34.18 54.49
CA LEU A 27 40.26 33.19 53.40
C LEU A 27 38.93 33.31 52.65
N GLU A 28 37.83 33.55 53.36
CA GLU A 28 36.53 33.85 52.74
C GLU A 28 36.57 35.11 51.89
N GLU A 29 37.18 36.18 52.38
CA GLU A 29 37.23 37.44 51.64
C GLU A 29 38.11 37.31 50.38
N ALA A 30 39.26 36.66 50.49
CA ALA A 30 40.11 36.36 49.34
C ALA A 30 39.39 35.48 48.30
N ALA A 31 38.63 34.47 48.74
CA ALA A 31 37.87 33.59 47.85
C ALA A 31 36.67 34.27 47.18
N LYS A 32 35.95 35.14 47.90
CA LYS A 32 34.85 35.96 47.34
C LYS A 32 35.36 36.88 46.24
N LEU A 33 36.46 37.59 46.50
CA LEU A 33 37.05 38.51 45.54
C LEU A 33 37.61 37.77 44.33
N TRP A 34 38.24 36.61 44.54
CA TRP A 34 38.70 35.78 43.44
C TRP A 34 37.55 35.27 42.55
N ALA A 35 36.44 34.85 43.15
CA ALA A 35 35.25 34.43 42.41
C ALA A 35 34.61 35.59 41.63
N ALA A 36 34.75 36.83 42.11
CA ALA A 36 34.28 38.03 41.42
C ALA A 36 35.25 38.50 40.31
N GLU A 37 36.56 38.36 40.51
CA GLU A 37 37.62 38.76 39.56
C GLU A 37 38.69 37.64 39.39
N PRO A 38 38.44 36.63 38.52
CA PRO A 38 39.33 35.47 38.37
C PRO A 38 40.72 35.76 37.78
N SER A 39 40.97 36.99 37.31
CA SER A 39 42.23 37.38 36.67
C SER A 39 43.42 37.55 37.64
N GLN A 40 43.18 37.64 38.95
CA GLN A 40 44.25 37.68 39.97
C GLN A 40 44.42 36.29 40.60
N SER A 41 45.65 35.86 40.88
CA SER A 41 45.88 34.57 41.54
C SER A 41 45.50 34.64 43.02
N LEU A 42 44.99 33.53 43.55
CA LEU A 42 44.55 33.44 44.95
C LEU A 42 45.72 33.73 45.90
N ALA A 43 46.94 33.37 45.49
CA ALA A 43 48.18 33.67 46.20
C ALA A 43 48.44 35.18 46.38
N ALA A 44 48.21 35.98 45.34
CA ALA A 44 48.41 37.43 45.40
C ALA A 44 47.34 38.11 46.28
N LEU A 45 46.13 37.56 46.28
CA LEU A 45 45.05 38.02 47.15
C LEU A 45 45.32 37.67 48.63
N LEU A 46 45.93 36.53 48.93
CA LEU A 46 46.38 36.21 50.28
C LEU A 46 47.50 37.14 50.77
N GLU A 47 48.45 37.51 49.91
CA GLU A 47 49.49 38.51 50.25
C GLU A 47 48.86 39.83 50.70
N LYS A 48 47.91 40.32 49.89
CA LYS A 48 47.26 41.62 50.09
C LYS A 48 46.35 41.67 51.33
N TYR A 49 45.63 40.60 51.64
CA TYR A 49 44.54 40.62 52.63
C TYR A 49 44.79 39.79 53.89
N ALA A 50 45.64 38.76 53.82
CA ALA A 50 46.12 38.06 55.02
C ALA A 50 47.41 38.66 55.58
N GLY A 51 48.06 39.59 54.85
CA GLY A 51 49.28 40.28 55.29
C GLY A 51 50.51 39.38 55.35
N LEU A 52 50.50 38.28 54.58
CA LEU A 52 51.60 37.32 54.54
C LEU A 52 52.84 37.94 53.90
N SER A 53 54.01 37.75 54.51
CA SER A 53 55.26 38.22 53.90
C SER A 53 55.63 37.42 52.66
N ALA A 54 56.42 38.01 51.76
CA ALA A 54 56.91 37.33 50.55
C ALA A 54 57.64 36.00 50.86
N ASP A 55 58.33 35.93 52.01
CA ASP A 55 58.99 34.71 52.49
C ASP A 55 57.97 33.63 52.91
N GLN A 56 56.89 34.01 53.59
CA GLN A 56 55.82 33.09 53.99
C GLN A 56 55.06 32.54 52.78
N LEU A 57 54.82 33.36 51.75
CA LEU A 57 54.23 32.92 50.48
C LEU A 57 55.18 32.00 49.69
N GLY A 58 56.48 32.30 49.70
CA GLY A 58 57.51 31.44 49.12
C GLY A 58 57.53 30.05 49.76
N GLU A 59 57.39 29.97 51.09
CA GLU A 59 57.27 28.71 51.81
C GLU A 59 55.98 27.96 51.46
N LEU A 60 54.83 28.64 51.44
CA LEU A 60 53.55 28.01 51.09
C LEU A 60 53.56 27.44 49.67
N ARG A 61 54.17 28.14 48.70
CA ARG A 61 54.34 27.63 47.32
C ARG A 61 55.16 26.35 47.28
N LYS A 62 56.27 26.30 48.01
CA LYS A 62 57.11 25.09 48.10
C LYS A 62 56.39 23.95 48.81
N ALA A 63 55.69 24.24 49.89
CA ALA A 63 54.92 23.25 50.65
C ALA A 63 53.75 22.69 49.83
N ALA A 64 53.00 23.54 49.12
CA ALA A 64 51.91 23.12 48.24
C ALA A 64 52.42 22.25 47.08
N ALA A 65 53.55 22.61 46.48
CA ALA A 65 54.18 21.79 45.43
C ALA A 65 54.65 20.42 45.95
N ALA A 66 55.15 20.34 47.19
CA ALA A 66 55.55 19.09 47.84
C ALA A 66 54.35 18.23 48.24
N GLU A 67 53.27 18.84 48.77
CA GLU A 67 52.03 18.17 49.16
C GLU A 67 51.31 17.58 47.94
N ALA A 68 51.29 18.33 46.84
CA ALA A 68 50.82 17.88 45.53
C ALA A 68 51.63 16.68 45.00
N LEU A 69 52.94 16.59 45.28
CA LEU A 69 53.75 15.43 44.87
C LEU A 69 53.48 14.16 45.71
N LYS A 70 53.13 14.31 47.00
CA LYS A 70 52.82 13.19 47.92
C LYS A 70 51.47 12.55 47.64
N THR A 71 50.49 13.33 47.19
CA THR A 71 49.16 12.87 46.82
C THR A 71 49.11 12.53 45.34
N ARG A 72 49.62 11.35 44.95
CA ARG A 72 49.49 10.86 43.56
C ARG A 72 48.24 10.00 43.32
N THR A 73 47.41 9.81 44.35
CA THR A 73 46.25 8.89 44.34
C THR A 73 44.94 9.49 44.84
N ALA A 74 44.88 10.78 45.21
CA ALA A 74 43.65 11.45 45.64
C ALA A 74 43.54 12.87 45.04
N PRO A 75 42.37 13.29 44.49
CA PRO A 75 42.16 14.64 43.95
C PRO A 75 42.24 15.71 45.06
N VAL A 76 42.77 16.90 44.76
CA VAL A 76 42.87 18.02 45.72
C VAL A 76 41.49 18.39 46.29
N GLU A 77 40.41 18.15 45.55
CA GLU A 77 39.04 18.38 46.02
C GLU A 77 38.69 17.59 47.29
N SER A 78 39.29 16.42 47.53
CA SER A 78 39.04 15.64 48.75
C SER A 78 39.66 16.28 50.00
N GLN A 79 40.64 17.18 49.83
CA GLN A 79 41.30 17.89 50.94
C GLN A 79 40.67 19.26 51.22
N LEU A 80 39.86 19.80 50.30
CA LEU A 80 39.13 21.05 50.48
C LEU A 80 38.07 20.99 51.60
N GLY A 81 37.71 19.78 52.05
CA GLY A 81 36.81 19.52 53.18
C GLY A 81 37.21 20.20 54.49
N GLU A 82 38.49 20.57 54.63
CA GLU A 82 38.94 21.27 55.83
C GLU A 82 38.69 22.77 55.76
N LEU A 83 38.66 23.41 54.59
CA LEU A 83 38.33 24.85 54.49
C LEU A 83 36.87 25.10 54.89
N PRO A 84 36.51 26.29 55.41
CA PRO A 84 35.12 26.63 55.72
C PRO A 84 34.20 26.43 54.50
N ASP A 85 32.97 25.96 54.73
CA ASP A 85 32.02 25.61 53.66
C ASP A 85 31.71 26.79 52.72
N SER A 86 31.73 28.01 53.26
CA SER A 86 31.64 29.29 52.54
C SER A 86 32.78 29.45 51.52
N VAL A 87 34.04 29.27 51.95
CA VAL A 87 35.22 29.31 51.08
C VAL A 87 35.13 28.21 50.04
N ARG A 88 34.80 26.98 50.45
CA ARG A 88 34.74 25.82 49.55
C ARG A 88 33.72 26.02 48.42
N LYS A 89 32.53 26.55 48.73
CA LYS A 89 31.50 26.84 47.72
C LYS A 89 31.94 27.92 46.74
N LEU A 90 32.64 28.95 47.20
CA LEU A 90 33.11 30.03 46.34
C LEU A 90 34.23 29.58 45.40
N LEU A 91 35.16 28.75 45.89
CA LEU A 91 36.27 28.25 45.09
C LEU A 91 35.83 27.16 44.09
N SER A 92 34.80 26.36 44.43
CA SER A 92 34.24 25.33 43.53
C SER A 92 33.22 25.88 42.52
N GLY A 93 32.51 26.96 42.86
CA GLY A 93 31.46 27.55 42.01
C GLY A 93 31.96 28.33 40.77
N SER A 94 33.24 28.72 40.72
CA SER A 94 33.82 29.49 39.60
C SER A 94 34.56 28.61 38.57
N ALA A 95 34.63 27.30 38.76
CA ALA A 95 35.28 26.37 37.81
C ALA A 95 34.43 26.06 36.56
N ASP A 96 33.12 26.34 36.61
CA ASP A 96 32.18 26.05 35.50
C ASP A 96 31.89 27.24 34.57
N ALA A 97 32.41 28.44 34.86
CA ALA A 97 32.02 29.68 34.13
C ALA A 97 33.00 30.16 33.04
N GLN A 98 34.12 29.48 32.79
CA GLN A 98 35.00 29.80 31.65
C GLN A 98 35.60 28.52 31.09
N ILE A 99 35.22 28.13 29.88
CA ILE A 99 36.09 27.61 28.79
C ILE A 99 35.20 27.42 27.55
N GLN A 100 35.22 28.39 26.64
CA GLN A 100 35.21 28.12 25.21
C GLN A 100 36.59 28.49 24.64
N THR A 101 37.35 27.44 24.31
CA THR A 101 38.35 27.32 23.21
C THR A 101 39.63 28.16 23.28
N PRO A 102 40.73 27.79 22.58
CA PRO A 102 40.94 26.71 21.60
C PRO A 102 42.08 25.75 22.01
N ARG A 103 42.12 24.52 21.48
CA ARG A 103 43.38 23.75 21.49
C ARG A 103 43.63 23.04 20.18
N ASP A 104 44.62 23.60 19.47
CA ASP A 104 45.47 22.90 18.54
C ASP A 104 45.93 21.55 19.11
N ASN A 105 45.90 20.58 18.20
CA ASN A 105 46.37 19.22 18.29
C ASN A 105 47.91 19.19 18.39
N PRO A 106 48.50 18.45 19.34
CA PRO A 106 49.73 17.77 19.00
C PRO A 106 49.93 16.43 19.75
N PHE A 107 50.07 15.36 18.97
CA PHE A 107 50.72 14.08 19.31
C PHE A 107 49.95 13.18 20.29
N ALA A 108 49.49 12.02 19.81
CA ALA A 108 50.26 10.78 19.87
C ALA A 108 50.77 10.46 21.28
N THR A 109 50.43 9.28 21.81
CA THR A 109 51.46 8.34 22.28
C THR A 109 50.85 7.00 22.73
N ARG A 110 51.53 5.96 22.24
CA ARG A 110 51.37 4.52 22.44
C ARG A 110 51.18 4.06 23.90
N PRO A 111 50.52 2.91 24.13
CA PRO A 111 50.81 2.03 25.25
C PRO A 111 52.16 1.32 25.05
N THR A 112 52.91 1.18 26.14
CA THR A 112 54.29 0.66 26.25
C THR A 112 54.42 -0.86 26.10
N ASP A 113 55.52 -1.28 25.43
CA ASP A 113 56.32 -2.55 25.49
C ASP A 113 56.07 -3.47 26.71
N ARG A 114 56.13 -4.82 26.72
CA ARG A 114 56.75 -5.93 25.93
C ARG A 114 56.38 -7.30 26.63
N PRO A 115 56.75 -8.54 26.16
CA PRO A 115 57.74 -8.91 25.13
C PRO A 115 57.35 -10.00 24.09
N SER A 116 58.16 -10.00 23.02
CA SER A 116 58.60 -11.10 22.15
C SER A 116 57.61 -11.83 21.22
N ALA A 117 57.65 -11.48 19.93
CA ALA A 117 58.35 -12.24 18.89
C ALA A 117 58.40 -11.41 17.58
N GLY A 118 59.51 -11.54 16.83
CA GLY A 118 59.79 -10.76 15.62
C GLY A 118 58.90 -11.06 14.40
N PRO A 119 59.10 -10.32 13.30
CA PRO A 119 58.04 -9.88 12.40
C PRO A 119 57.85 -10.77 11.16
N LYS A 120 56.59 -10.87 10.71
CA LYS A 120 56.25 -10.73 9.29
C LYS A 120 55.24 -9.60 9.19
N THR A 121 55.69 -8.43 8.76
CA THR A 121 54.86 -7.26 8.46
C THR A 121 53.87 -7.62 7.36
N PRO A 122 52.53 -7.60 7.58
CA PRO A 122 51.60 -7.28 6.51
C PRO A 122 51.68 -5.77 6.28
N ALA A 123 51.58 -5.34 5.03
CA ALA A 123 51.68 -3.94 4.62
C ALA A 123 50.76 -2.99 5.44
N PRO A 124 51.10 -1.69 5.56
CA PRO A 124 50.20 -0.70 6.14
C PRO A 124 48.86 -0.76 5.41
N VAL A 125 47.76 -0.90 6.15
CA VAL A 125 46.43 -0.67 5.60
C VAL A 125 46.40 0.80 5.18
N GLU A 126 46.52 1.06 3.88
CA GLU A 126 46.23 2.37 3.31
C GLU A 126 44.79 2.72 3.72
N LEU A 127 44.65 3.74 4.57
CA LEU A 127 43.34 4.26 4.95
C LEU A 127 42.77 4.94 3.70
N PRO A 128 41.61 4.50 3.19
CA PRO A 128 41.01 5.12 2.02
C PRO A 128 40.66 6.58 2.35
N HIS A 129 41.39 7.53 1.77
CA HIS A 129 40.99 8.92 1.75
C HIS A 129 39.81 9.05 0.80
N SER A 130 38.64 9.44 1.32
CA SER A 130 37.64 10.08 0.47
C SER A 130 38.07 11.53 0.28
N ASP A 131 37.89 12.11 -0.90
CA ASP A 131 38.33 13.49 -1.21
C ASP A 131 37.79 14.55 -0.21
N ARG A 132 36.73 14.21 0.55
CA ARG A 132 36.12 15.06 1.59
C ARG A 132 36.52 14.74 3.04
N PHE A 133 36.65 13.47 3.41
CA PHE A 133 36.90 13.07 4.81
C PHE A 133 38.30 12.49 5.00
N GLU A 134 39.10 13.17 5.82
CA GLU A 134 40.42 12.71 6.26
C GLU A 134 40.28 11.81 7.49
N ILE A 135 40.58 10.51 7.35
CA ILE A 135 40.53 9.56 8.46
C ILE A 135 41.67 9.83 9.44
N VAL A 136 41.33 10.15 10.69
CA VAL A 136 42.30 10.43 11.77
C VAL A 136 42.73 9.15 12.48
N GLN A 137 41.78 8.30 12.87
CA GLN A 137 42.05 7.03 13.55
C GLN A 137 40.84 6.08 13.49
N LEU A 138 41.07 4.77 13.61
CA LEU A 138 40.00 3.79 13.87
C LEU A 138 39.46 4.00 15.30
N HIS A 139 38.15 4.18 15.43
CA HIS A 139 37.49 4.41 16.72
C HIS A 139 36.87 3.14 17.31
N ALA A 140 36.14 2.37 16.49
CA ALA A 140 35.52 1.12 16.90
C ALA A 140 35.32 0.19 15.68
N GLN A 141 35.19 -1.12 15.91
CA GLN A 141 34.93 -2.10 14.86
C GLN A 141 33.73 -2.96 15.26
N GLY A 142 32.62 -2.84 14.51
CA GLY A 142 31.38 -3.62 14.71
C GLY A 142 31.36 -4.90 13.86
N GLY A 143 30.18 -5.53 13.73
CA GLY A 143 29.99 -6.73 12.90
C GLY A 143 30.10 -6.43 11.39
N LEU A 144 29.23 -5.55 10.91
CA LEU A 144 29.06 -5.17 9.49
C LEU A 144 30.06 -4.10 9.01
N GLY A 145 30.40 -3.14 9.89
CA GLY A 145 31.24 -1.99 9.55
C GLY A 145 32.29 -1.63 10.60
N ALA A 146 33.19 -0.73 10.23
CA ALA A 146 34.17 -0.09 11.10
C ALA A 146 33.88 1.41 11.22
N VAL A 147 34.00 1.97 12.42
CA VAL A 147 33.80 3.40 12.70
C VAL A 147 35.15 4.05 12.90
N PHE A 148 35.42 5.06 12.10
CA PHE A 148 36.63 5.87 12.14
C PHE A 148 36.32 7.26 12.68
N LEU A 149 37.25 7.85 13.40
CA LEU A 149 37.25 9.29 13.64
C LEU A 149 37.84 9.97 12.40
N ALA A 150 37.13 10.92 11.81
CA ALA A 150 37.57 11.63 10.61
C ALA A 150 37.38 13.15 10.75
N ARG A 151 38.13 13.92 9.95
CA ARG A 151 37.96 15.37 9.77
C ARG A 151 37.27 15.62 8.44
N ASP A 152 36.13 16.30 8.46
CA ASP A 152 35.44 16.78 7.25
C ASP A 152 36.19 18.03 6.74
N GLY A 153 36.87 17.91 5.60
CA GLY A 153 37.76 18.94 5.06
C GLY A 153 37.02 20.14 4.45
N GLU A 154 35.74 19.99 4.08
CA GLU A 154 34.95 21.07 3.47
C GLU A 154 34.46 22.10 4.50
N ILE A 155 34.10 21.63 5.69
CA ILE A 155 33.47 22.46 6.75
C ILE A 155 34.24 22.42 8.08
N ASP A 156 35.42 21.82 8.07
CA ASP A 156 36.40 21.75 9.15
C ASP A 156 35.87 21.27 10.51
N ARG A 157 35.24 20.08 10.54
CA ARG A 157 34.73 19.46 11.79
C ARG A 157 35.14 18.02 11.97
N THR A 158 35.15 17.55 13.22
CA THR A 158 35.35 16.14 13.55
C THR A 158 34.04 15.35 13.42
N VAL A 159 34.07 14.24 12.68
CA VAL A 159 32.93 13.35 12.44
C VAL A 159 33.29 11.89 12.77
N ALA A 160 32.27 11.08 13.03
CA ALA A 160 32.39 9.63 13.06
C ALA A 160 32.04 9.09 11.67
N LEU A 161 32.96 8.43 11.01
CA LEU A 161 32.79 7.85 9.67
C LEU A 161 32.61 6.34 9.82
N LYS A 162 31.39 5.83 9.65
CA LYS A 162 31.12 4.39 9.63
C LYS A 162 31.24 3.91 8.18
N GLN A 163 32.06 2.90 7.94
CA GLN A 163 32.31 2.30 6.62
C GLN A 163 32.10 0.79 6.67
N ILE A 164 31.51 0.20 5.64
CA ILE A 164 31.34 -1.25 5.55
C ILE A 164 32.70 -1.98 5.46
N LYS A 165 32.85 -3.12 6.13
CA LYS A 165 34.08 -3.91 6.02
C LYS A 165 34.22 -4.49 4.61
N SER A 166 35.45 -4.57 4.10
CA SER A 166 35.74 -5.12 2.77
C SER A 166 35.11 -6.50 2.54
N GLN A 167 35.16 -7.39 3.53
CA GLN A 167 34.59 -8.75 3.43
C GLN A 167 33.07 -8.80 3.26
N TRP A 168 32.34 -7.72 3.55
CA TRP A 168 30.88 -7.62 3.41
C TRP A 168 30.47 -6.60 2.35
N ALA A 169 31.43 -5.92 1.71
CA ALA A 169 31.15 -4.82 0.78
C ALA A 169 30.54 -5.30 -0.54
N ASP A 170 30.91 -6.52 -0.97
CA ASP A 170 30.42 -7.17 -2.19
C ASP A 170 29.15 -8.02 -1.94
N ASP A 171 28.76 -8.21 -0.67
CA ASP A 171 27.52 -8.90 -0.30
C ASP A 171 26.35 -7.90 -0.37
N GLU A 172 25.51 -8.05 -1.39
CA GLU A 172 24.39 -7.14 -1.71
C GLU A 172 23.46 -6.95 -0.50
N ASP A 173 23.24 -8.05 0.21
CA ASP A 173 22.49 -8.22 1.43
C ASP A 173 22.99 -7.32 2.59
N SER A 174 24.27 -7.45 2.90
CA SER A 174 24.99 -6.67 3.90
C SER A 174 25.10 -5.20 3.51
N ARG A 175 25.29 -4.91 2.23
CA ARG A 175 25.39 -3.56 1.69
C ARG A 175 24.05 -2.83 1.78
N ALA A 176 22.95 -3.49 1.43
CA ALA A 176 21.59 -2.96 1.57
C ALA A 176 21.26 -2.64 3.03
N ARG A 177 21.55 -3.56 3.96
CA ARG A 177 21.36 -3.33 5.41
C ARG A 177 22.19 -2.14 5.93
N PHE A 178 23.44 -2.00 5.48
CA PHE A 178 24.31 -0.90 5.86
C PHE A 178 23.79 0.48 5.38
N LEU A 179 23.29 0.54 4.14
CA LEU A 179 22.71 1.77 3.59
C LEU A 179 21.36 2.11 4.20
N LEU A 180 20.55 1.08 4.50
CA LEU A 180 19.25 1.26 5.15
C LEU A 180 19.41 1.88 6.54
N GLU A 181 20.39 1.43 7.33
CA GLU A 181 20.72 2.04 8.63
C GLU A 181 20.97 3.55 8.50
N ALA A 182 21.79 3.95 7.53
CA ALA A 182 22.12 5.35 7.29
C ALA A 182 20.90 6.16 6.85
N LYS A 183 20.06 5.60 5.98
CA LYS A 183 18.82 6.23 5.50
C LYS A 183 17.80 6.42 6.62
N ILE A 184 17.57 5.39 7.44
CA ILE A 184 16.65 5.45 8.58
C ILE A 184 17.14 6.47 9.60
N THR A 185 18.42 6.39 10.01
CA THR A 185 18.99 7.33 10.98
C THR A 185 18.94 8.76 10.44
N GLY A 186 19.20 8.95 9.14
CA GLY A 186 19.16 10.27 8.48
C GLY A 186 17.77 10.90 8.43
N ARG A 187 16.69 10.12 8.49
CA ARG A 187 15.30 10.64 8.57
C ARG A 187 14.90 11.11 9.97
N LEU A 188 15.70 10.80 10.99
CA LEU A 188 15.37 11.05 12.39
C LEU A 188 16.07 12.30 12.94
N GLU A 189 15.46 13.46 12.71
CA GLU A 189 15.93 14.75 13.23
C GLU A 189 15.48 14.99 14.69
N HIS A 190 16.19 14.42 15.67
CA HIS A 190 15.89 14.62 17.09
C HIS A 190 17.16 14.82 17.93
N PRO A 191 17.17 15.70 18.94
CA PRO A 191 18.36 15.95 19.78
C PRO A 191 18.87 14.71 20.52
N GLY A 192 18.00 13.71 20.73
CA GLY A 192 18.33 12.42 21.32
C GLY A 192 18.70 11.32 20.31
N ILE A 193 18.87 11.64 19.03
CA ILE A 193 19.26 10.71 17.97
C ILE A 193 20.49 11.28 17.26
N VAL A 194 21.46 10.42 16.91
CA VAL A 194 22.69 10.87 16.25
C VAL A 194 22.41 11.33 14.81
N PRO A 195 22.70 12.59 14.43
CA PRO A 195 22.45 13.05 13.07
C PRO A 195 23.49 12.49 12.09
N ILE A 196 23.02 12.09 10.90
CA ILE A 196 23.84 11.74 9.74
C ILE A 196 24.14 13.00 8.95
N TYR A 197 25.40 13.18 8.59
CA TYR A 197 25.92 14.36 7.90
C TYR A 197 26.20 14.14 6.42
N ALA A 198 26.58 12.92 6.04
CA ALA A 198 26.84 12.56 4.65
C ALA A 198 26.74 11.05 4.46
N LEU A 199 26.35 10.63 3.26
CA LEU A 199 26.42 9.26 2.77
C LEU A 199 27.22 9.29 1.47
N GLY A 200 28.18 8.37 1.30
CA GLY A 200 29.04 8.33 0.13
C GLY A 200 29.66 6.96 -0.08
N ALA A 201 30.57 6.88 -1.05
CA ALA A 201 31.37 5.69 -1.31
C ALA A 201 32.85 6.09 -1.42
N ASP A 202 33.75 5.24 -0.95
CA ASP A 202 35.19 5.49 -1.12
C ASP A 202 35.62 5.25 -2.58
N ALA A 203 36.90 5.50 -2.90
CA ALA A 203 37.44 5.30 -4.24
C ALA A 203 37.29 3.85 -4.77
N SER A 204 37.07 2.86 -3.89
CA SER A 204 36.80 1.46 -4.24
C SER A 204 35.31 1.12 -4.35
N GLY A 205 34.42 2.10 -4.20
CA GLY A 205 32.96 1.92 -4.27
C GLY A 205 32.33 1.42 -2.96
N ARG A 206 33.09 1.34 -1.85
CA ARG A 206 32.55 0.85 -0.57
C ARG A 206 31.76 1.95 0.13
N PRO A 207 30.50 1.72 0.49
CA PRO A 207 29.69 2.73 1.14
C PRO A 207 30.21 3.11 2.53
N TYR A 208 30.14 4.39 2.82
CA TYR A 208 30.37 4.96 4.14
C TYR A 208 29.32 6.03 4.43
N TYR A 209 29.07 6.30 5.70
CA TYR A 209 28.35 7.49 6.12
C TYR A 209 29.08 8.20 7.26
N ALA A 210 29.04 9.52 7.22
CA ALA A 210 29.56 10.39 8.26
C ALA A 210 28.41 10.82 9.17
N MET A 211 28.61 10.73 10.48
CA MET A 211 27.66 11.13 11.51
C MET A 211 28.36 11.97 12.58
N ARG A 212 27.58 12.59 13.46
CA ARG A 212 28.14 13.32 14.60
C ARG A 212 29.03 12.42 15.45
N PHE A 213 30.29 12.82 15.67
CA PHE A 213 31.14 12.16 16.65
C PHE A 213 30.70 12.52 18.07
N ILE A 214 30.26 11.52 18.83
CA ILE A 214 29.76 11.69 20.19
C ILE A 214 30.93 11.58 21.16
N ARG A 215 31.20 12.65 21.90
CA ARG A 215 32.21 12.67 22.98
C ARG A 215 31.54 12.28 24.29
N GLY A 216 31.48 10.98 24.55
CA GLY A 216 30.78 10.40 25.69
C GLY A 216 31.12 8.93 25.91
N GLU A 217 30.43 8.30 26.85
CA GLU A 217 30.52 6.86 27.14
C GLU A 217 29.15 6.20 26.97
N SER A 218 29.12 4.90 26.66
CA SER A 218 27.85 4.16 26.61
C SER A 218 27.20 4.08 27.98
N LEU A 219 25.87 4.01 28.03
CA LEU A 219 25.13 3.81 29.25
C LEU A 219 25.58 2.52 29.94
N LEU A 220 25.89 1.44 29.19
CA LEU A 220 26.45 0.22 29.79
C LEU A 220 27.71 0.49 30.62
N THR A 221 28.67 1.26 30.08
CA THR A 221 29.91 1.62 30.78
C THR A 221 29.62 2.42 32.05
N VAL A 222 28.63 3.31 31.99
CA VAL A 222 28.18 4.09 33.15
C VAL A 222 27.53 3.18 34.20
N LEU A 223 26.69 2.22 33.78
CA LEU A 223 26.05 1.26 34.68
C LEU A 223 27.05 0.33 35.36
N GLN A 224 28.06 -0.15 34.65
CA GLN A 224 29.13 -0.97 35.23
C GLN A 224 29.90 -0.22 36.33
N ARG A 225 30.11 1.10 36.16
CA ARG A 225 30.72 1.95 37.20
C ARG A 225 29.78 2.21 38.36
N PHE A 226 28.51 2.45 38.09
CA PHE A 226 27.47 2.71 39.09
C PHE A 226 27.26 1.49 40.01
N HIS A 227 27.25 0.28 39.44
CA HIS A 227 27.03 -0.98 40.17
C HIS A 227 28.32 -1.66 40.66
N ARG A 228 29.51 -1.08 40.43
CA ARG A 228 30.78 -1.67 40.89
C ARG A 228 30.80 -1.77 42.43
N PRO A 229 31.24 -2.90 43.02
CA PRO A 229 31.39 -3.02 44.46
C PRO A 229 32.36 -1.95 44.98
N ARG A 230 31.88 -1.03 45.81
CA ARG A 230 32.72 -0.14 46.62
C ARG A 230 32.99 -0.86 47.95
N ASN A 231 34.21 -0.78 48.46
CA ASN A 231 34.63 -1.46 49.71
C ASN A 231 33.89 -0.97 50.97
N ASP A 232 33.11 0.10 50.84
CA ASP A 232 32.29 0.65 51.90
C ASP A 232 30.85 0.29 51.57
N ALA A 233 30.17 -0.45 52.45
CA ALA A 233 28.78 -0.84 52.30
C ALA A 233 27.87 0.40 52.38
N LEU A 234 27.76 1.15 51.28
CA LEU A 234 26.94 2.35 51.20
C LEU A 234 25.45 1.95 51.18
N GLU A 235 24.70 2.46 52.15
CA GLU A 235 23.25 2.26 52.27
C GLU A 235 22.51 2.85 51.05
N GLY A 236 21.43 2.21 50.60
CA GLY A 236 20.71 2.56 49.36
C GLY A 236 20.21 4.02 49.26
N ALA A 237 20.20 4.78 50.36
CA ALA A 237 19.90 6.21 50.39
C ALA A 237 20.95 7.05 49.62
N GLU A 238 22.23 6.65 49.59
CA GLU A 238 23.30 7.41 48.95
C GLU A 238 23.41 7.14 47.45
N LYS A 239 22.91 6.01 46.95
CA LYS A 239 22.81 5.70 45.50
C LYS A 239 21.67 6.45 44.81
N LEU A 240 20.69 6.94 45.57
CA LEU A 240 19.45 7.50 45.04
C LEU A 240 19.64 8.79 44.20
N PRO A 241 20.52 9.75 44.55
CA PRO A 241 20.74 10.94 43.72
C PRO A 241 21.40 10.62 42.38
N GLU A 242 22.34 9.68 42.35
CA GLU A 242 23.00 9.25 41.11
C GLU A 242 22.04 8.44 40.23
N LEU A 243 21.24 7.55 40.83
CA LEU A 243 20.15 6.86 40.13
C LEU A 243 19.14 7.85 39.53
N ARG A 244 18.74 8.89 40.27
CA ARG A 244 17.84 9.94 39.75
C ARG A 244 18.41 10.64 38.51
N ARG A 245 19.72 10.88 38.47
CA ARG A 245 20.39 11.45 37.27
C ARG A 245 20.35 10.47 36.11
N LEU A 246 20.62 9.18 36.34
CA LEU A 246 20.54 8.15 35.29
C LEU A 246 19.11 8.00 34.75
N LEU A 247 18.10 8.03 35.63
CA LEU A 247 16.70 7.94 35.22
C LEU A 247 16.25 9.19 34.45
N ALA A 248 16.73 10.39 34.78
CA ALA A 248 16.46 11.59 33.99
C ALA A 248 17.03 11.45 32.56
N ARG A 249 18.23 10.88 32.41
CA ARG A 249 18.80 10.52 31.09
C ARG A 249 17.97 9.45 30.40
N PHE A 250 17.47 8.47 31.14
CA PHE A 250 16.64 7.41 30.60
C PHE A 250 15.28 7.93 30.08
N VAL A 251 14.71 8.96 30.70
CA VAL A 251 13.53 9.67 30.17
C VAL A 251 13.83 10.31 28.80
N GLU A 252 15.03 10.88 28.62
CA GLU A 252 15.45 11.42 27.31
C GLU A 252 15.51 10.30 26.23
N VAL A 253 15.91 9.08 26.59
CA VAL A 253 15.86 7.91 25.69
C VAL A 253 14.43 7.53 25.33
N CYS A 254 13.51 7.51 26.32
CA CYS A 254 12.10 7.22 26.10
C CYS A 254 11.48 8.23 25.11
N ASN A 255 11.80 9.52 25.26
CA ASN A 255 11.35 10.57 24.35
C ASN A 255 11.94 10.42 22.94
N ALA A 256 13.21 10.00 22.82
CA ALA A 256 13.83 9.76 21.53
C ALA A 256 13.20 8.58 20.77
N LEU A 257 12.85 7.49 21.49
CA LEU A 257 12.14 6.36 20.89
C LEU A 257 10.70 6.69 20.57
N GLU A 258 10.00 7.44 21.43
CA GLU A 258 8.66 7.95 21.12
C GLU A 258 8.66 8.78 19.84
N TYR A 259 9.66 9.65 19.67
CA TYR A 259 9.85 10.40 18.44
C TYR A 259 10.03 9.47 17.24
N ALA A 260 10.88 8.44 17.34
CA ALA A 260 11.06 7.48 16.25
C ALA A 260 9.78 6.68 15.94
N HIS A 261 9.04 6.23 16.95
CA HIS A 261 7.76 5.53 16.80
C HIS A 261 6.71 6.41 16.13
N SER A 262 6.69 7.72 16.44
CA SER A 262 5.81 8.69 15.76
C SER A 262 6.14 8.88 14.27
N ARG A 263 7.34 8.48 13.85
CA ARG A 263 7.79 8.44 12.45
C ARG A 263 7.66 7.04 11.83
N GLY A 264 6.94 6.13 12.47
CA GLY A 264 6.77 4.75 12.02
C GLY A 264 8.04 3.90 12.15
N ILE A 265 9.09 4.35 12.85
CA ILE A 265 10.37 3.63 12.92
C ILE A 265 10.52 2.95 14.29
N ILE A 266 10.62 1.62 14.31
CA ILE A 266 10.98 0.83 15.50
C ILE A 266 12.48 0.57 15.48
N HIS A 267 13.16 0.68 16.62
CA HIS A 267 14.61 0.43 16.74
C HIS A 267 14.98 -1.05 16.77
N ARG A 268 14.23 -1.90 17.48
CA ARG A 268 14.39 -3.37 17.61
C ARG A 268 15.67 -3.89 18.30
N ASP A 269 16.56 -3.01 18.74
CA ASP A 269 17.82 -3.38 19.44
C ASP A 269 18.18 -2.34 20.51
N VAL A 270 17.17 -1.91 21.27
CA VAL A 270 17.37 -0.95 22.37
C VAL A 270 18.09 -1.65 23.52
N LYS A 271 19.30 -1.17 23.83
CA LYS A 271 20.11 -1.67 24.95
C LYS A 271 21.07 -0.60 25.46
N PRO A 272 21.62 -0.72 26.69
CA PRO A 272 22.53 0.28 27.25
C PRO A 272 23.81 0.55 26.42
N ASP A 273 24.26 -0.37 25.58
CA ASP A 273 25.39 -0.12 24.66
C ASP A 273 25.03 0.84 23.53
N ASN A 274 23.76 0.86 23.11
CA ASN A 274 23.24 1.69 22.02
C ASN A 274 22.72 3.05 22.53
N ILE A 275 23.04 3.41 23.78
CA ILE A 275 22.70 4.70 24.39
C ILE A 275 24.00 5.37 24.81
N MET A 276 24.30 6.53 24.24
CA MET A 276 25.52 7.29 24.49
C MET A 276 25.22 8.49 25.38
N LEU A 277 25.98 8.64 26.47
CA LEU A 277 25.89 9.77 27.39
C LEU A 277 27.04 10.74 27.15
N GLY A 278 26.71 11.92 26.63
CA GLY A 278 27.64 13.01 26.36
C GLY A 278 27.98 13.82 27.61
N ARG A 279 29.18 14.42 27.60
CA ARG A 279 29.73 15.19 28.74
C ARG A 279 28.91 16.42 29.17
N TYR A 280 28.07 16.97 28.29
CA TYR A 280 27.24 18.15 28.58
C TYR A 280 25.79 17.81 28.85
N GLY A 281 25.53 16.55 29.18
CA GLY A 281 24.18 16.10 29.43
C GLY A 281 23.38 15.90 28.16
N GLU A 282 24.01 15.30 27.16
CA GLU A 282 23.35 14.84 25.96
C GLU A 282 23.12 13.33 26.10
N THR A 283 21.93 12.85 25.72
CA THR A 283 21.63 11.41 25.69
C THR A 283 21.22 11.05 24.29
N LEU A 284 22.00 10.20 23.63
CA LEU A 284 21.84 9.90 22.21
C LEU A 284 21.63 8.40 22.01
N VAL A 285 20.58 8.03 21.29
CA VAL A 285 20.34 6.66 20.83
C VAL A 285 21.05 6.45 19.49
N VAL A 286 21.79 5.35 19.38
CA VAL A 286 22.66 5.02 18.24
C VAL A 286 22.41 3.59 17.73
N ASP A 287 22.93 3.26 16.55
CA ASP A 287 22.93 1.91 15.94
C ASP A 287 21.52 1.39 15.54
N TRP A 288 20.87 2.11 14.61
CA TRP A 288 19.55 1.78 14.04
C TRP A 288 19.60 0.64 13.01
N GLY A 289 20.63 -0.20 13.03
CA GLY A 289 20.91 -1.21 11.99
C GLY A 289 19.91 -2.37 11.94
N LEU A 290 19.03 -2.48 12.92
CA LEU A 290 17.95 -3.48 12.98
C LEU A 290 16.55 -2.85 12.89
N ALA A 291 16.48 -1.55 12.63
CA ALA A 291 15.23 -0.80 12.64
C ALA A 291 14.25 -1.28 11.55
N LYS A 292 12.95 -1.18 11.84
CA LYS A 292 11.85 -1.53 10.92
C LYS A 292 10.94 -0.31 10.77
N VAL A 293 10.60 0.03 9.53
CA VAL A 293 9.55 1.02 9.21
C VAL A 293 8.20 0.29 9.23
N ILE A 294 7.22 0.83 9.95
CA ILE A 294 5.83 0.38 10.00
C ILE A 294 4.98 1.43 9.30
N GLY A 295 4.20 1.00 8.30
CA GLY A 295 3.25 1.85 7.56
C GLY A 295 3.55 1.93 6.06
N ASP A 296 2.48 2.06 5.27
CA ASP A 296 2.47 2.10 3.80
C ASP A 296 2.96 3.46 3.27
N GLU A 297 4.26 3.74 3.40
CA GLU A 297 4.93 4.78 2.62
C GLU A 297 5.90 4.13 1.61
N GLU A 298 5.51 4.18 0.33
CA GLU A 298 6.19 3.67 -0.88
C GLU A 298 7.55 4.32 -1.20
N ASP A 299 8.26 4.96 -0.27
CA ASP A 299 9.53 5.66 -0.55
C ASP A 299 10.79 5.01 0.04
N ILE A 300 10.74 3.72 0.41
CA ILE A 300 11.92 2.85 0.46
C ILE A 300 11.54 1.46 -0.04
N VAL A 301 11.99 1.11 -1.24
CA VAL A 301 12.03 -0.29 -1.71
C VAL A 301 12.75 -1.13 -0.65
N VAL A 302 11.99 -1.94 0.10
CA VAL A 302 12.54 -3.04 0.90
C VAL A 302 11.77 -4.30 0.53
N ASP A 303 11.82 -4.64 -0.75
CA ASP A 303 11.37 -5.94 -1.27
C ASP A 303 12.49 -7.00 -1.16
N THR A 304 13.33 -6.90 -0.13
CA THR A 304 14.40 -7.87 0.08
C THR A 304 14.73 -7.92 1.57
N TYR A 305 14.64 -9.13 2.15
CA TYR A 305 15.11 -9.52 3.50
C TYR A 305 14.11 -9.56 4.67
N THR A 306 12.86 -9.99 4.43
CA THR A 306 12.03 -10.67 5.45
C THR A 306 12.35 -12.18 5.51
N LYS A 307 13.63 -12.52 5.75
CA LYS A 307 14.04 -13.90 6.06
C LYS A 307 15.05 -13.91 7.21
N TRP A 308 14.59 -13.49 8.40
CA TRP A 308 15.25 -13.92 9.64
C TRP A 308 14.75 -15.33 9.97
N THR A 309 15.39 -16.34 9.40
CA THR A 309 15.28 -17.73 9.88
C THR A 309 16.19 -17.90 11.10
N PRO A 310 15.67 -18.26 12.29
CA PRO A 310 16.51 -18.78 13.36
C PRO A 310 17.18 -20.06 12.85
N VAL A 311 18.51 -20.12 12.96
CA VAL A 311 19.28 -21.32 12.63
C VAL A 311 18.80 -22.47 13.52
N GLY A 312 18.13 -23.46 12.93
CA GLY A 312 17.85 -24.73 13.61
C GLY A 312 16.59 -25.45 13.17
N SER A 313 16.55 -25.98 11.95
CA SER A 313 15.88 -27.25 11.61
C SER A 313 16.20 -27.65 10.17
N GLY A 314 17.24 -28.45 10.01
CA GLY A 314 17.66 -29.05 8.74
C GLY A 314 18.71 -30.11 9.03
N SER A 315 18.27 -31.35 9.13
CA SER A 315 19.09 -32.53 9.42
C SER A 315 20.07 -32.85 8.28
N GLY A 316 21.37 -32.95 8.62
CA GLY A 316 22.33 -33.85 7.99
C GLY A 316 23.18 -33.29 6.85
N GLY A 317 24.45 -32.95 7.14
CA GLY A 317 25.46 -32.69 6.11
C GLY A 317 26.67 -31.90 6.62
N SER A 318 27.64 -32.64 7.17
CA SER A 318 28.94 -32.19 7.68
C SER A 318 29.65 -31.07 6.90
N GLY A 319 29.81 -29.93 7.56
CA GLY A 319 30.71 -28.83 7.17
C GLY A 319 30.80 -27.82 8.31
N ALA A 320 31.80 -27.96 9.19
CA ALA A 320 32.01 -27.10 10.34
C ALA A 320 32.09 -25.62 9.94
N THR A 321 31.01 -24.87 10.20
CA THR A 321 30.99 -23.41 10.02
C THR A 321 30.98 -22.78 11.39
N ARG A 322 32.00 -21.95 11.64
CA ARG A 322 32.48 -21.51 12.94
C ARG A 322 31.36 -20.83 13.76
N VAL A 323 31.02 -21.48 14.87
CA VAL A 323 30.32 -20.90 16.01
C VAL A 323 31.11 -19.69 16.52
N GLY A 324 30.41 -18.57 16.69
CA GLY A 324 30.91 -17.39 17.40
C GLY A 324 31.43 -16.28 16.49
N THR A 325 30.53 -15.45 15.97
CA THR A 325 30.69 -13.97 15.92
C THR A 325 29.43 -13.34 15.30
N ALA A 326 28.88 -12.33 15.97
CA ALA A 326 27.72 -11.51 15.58
C ALA A 326 26.33 -12.14 15.71
N ILE A 327 25.96 -12.53 16.94
CA ILE A 327 24.56 -12.59 17.38
C ILE A 327 24.43 -11.49 18.44
N GLY A 328 23.51 -10.53 18.25
CA GLY A 328 23.27 -9.46 19.22
C GLY A 328 22.97 -10.02 20.61
N THR A 329 23.30 -9.27 21.67
CA THR A 329 23.10 -9.74 23.05
C THR A 329 21.62 -10.00 23.30
N PRO A 330 21.17 -11.27 23.38
CA PRO A 330 19.75 -11.59 23.33
C PRO A 330 18.99 -11.21 24.60
N SER A 331 19.72 -10.87 25.66
CA SER A 331 19.21 -10.52 27.00
C SER A 331 18.30 -9.29 27.07
N TYR A 332 18.11 -8.55 25.96
CA TYR A 332 17.20 -7.39 25.88
C TYR A 332 16.07 -7.57 24.84
N MET A 333 16.02 -8.71 24.14
CA MET A 333 14.98 -8.98 23.14
C MET A 333 13.62 -9.15 23.80
N SER A 334 12.57 -8.70 23.14
CA SER A 334 11.20 -8.96 23.57
C SER A 334 10.78 -10.42 23.30
N PRO A 335 9.75 -10.93 24.00
CA PRO A 335 9.21 -12.28 23.79
C PRO A 335 8.84 -12.57 22.33
N GLU A 336 8.21 -11.61 21.65
CA GLU A 336 7.84 -11.71 20.24
C GLU A 336 9.06 -11.72 19.29
N GLN A 337 10.15 -11.01 19.65
CA GLN A 337 11.43 -11.09 18.92
C GLN A 337 12.09 -12.46 19.11
N ALA A 338 12.12 -12.97 20.35
CA ALA A 338 12.68 -14.28 20.66
C ALA A 338 11.89 -15.43 19.99
N ALA A 339 10.59 -15.25 19.80
CA ALA A 339 9.70 -16.21 19.12
C ALA A 339 9.73 -16.13 17.58
N GLY A 340 10.36 -15.11 16.99
CA GLY A 340 10.40 -14.92 15.54
C GLY A 340 9.08 -14.45 14.91
N GLN A 341 8.19 -13.84 15.71
CA GLN A 341 6.87 -13.38 15.28
C GLN A 341 6.96 -12.01 14.62
N LEU A 342 7.44 -11.97 13.37
CA LEU A 342 7.78 -10.73 12.65
C LEU A 342 6.58 -9.79 12.37
N ASN A 343 5.37 -10.34 12.35
CA ASN A 343 4.12 -9.60 12.13
C ASN A 343 3.61 -8.91 13.40
N ASP A 344 4.03 -9.38 14.58
CA ASP A 344 3.60 -8.86 15.89
C ASP A 344 4.57 -7.80 16.45
N LEU A 345 5.64 -7.47 15.70
CA LEU A 345 6.61 -6.45 16.09
C LEU A 345 6.04 -5.04 15.93
N GLY A 346 5.90 -4.34 17.06
CA GLY A 346 5.39 -2.98 17.15
C GLY A 346 6.24 -2.08 18.08
N PRO A 347 5.85 -0.81 18.29
CA PRO A 347 6.47 0.08 19.30
C PRO A 347 6.58 -0.56 20.69
N GLN A 348 5.63 -1.42 21.05
CA GLN A 348 5.62 -2.17 22.32
C GLN A 348 6.78 -3.17 22.46
N SER A 349 7.43 -3.56 21.37
CA SER A 349 8.66 -4.36 21.40
C SER A 349 9.85 -3.53 21.90
N ASP A 350 9.99 -2.29 21.45
CA ASP A 350 10.99 -1.36 21.98
C ASP A 350 10.70 -0.96 23.44
N VAL A 351 9.42 -0.85 23.82
CA VAL A 351 9.02 -0.63 25.23
C VAL A 351 9.51 -1.78 26.12
N TYR A 352 9.45 -3.03 25.64
CA TYR A 352 10.00 -4.16 26.38
C TYR A 352 11.53 -4.05 26.51
N SER A 353 12.24 -3.75 25.42
CA SER A 353 13.70 -3.58 25.44
C SER A 353 14.15 -2.39 26.32
N LEU A 354 13.34 -1.32 26.39
CA LEU A 354 13.48 -0.26 27.38
C LEU A 354 13.25 -0.77 28.80
N GLY A 355 12.24 -1.60 29.04
CA GLY A 355 12.01 -2.29 30.31
C GLY A 355 13.23 -3.12 30.73
N ALA A 356 13.81 -3.90 29.82
CA ALA A 356 15.01 -4.70 30.07
C ALA A 356 16.24 -3.83 30.35
N SER A 357 16.36 -2.69 29.65
CA SER A 357 17.41 -1.70 29.90
C SER A 357 17.25 -1.03 31.26
N LEU A 358 16.01 -0.67 31.64
CA LEU A 358 15.71 -0.12 32.96
C LEU A 358 15.98 -1.13 34.07
N TYR A 359 15.65 -2.41 33.85
CA TYR A 359 16.01 -3.49 34.77
C TYR A 359 17.50 -3.53 35.05
N HIS A 360 18.33 -3.36 34.00
CA HIS A 360 19.78 -3.27 34.14
C HIS A 360 20.23 -1.99 34.85
N VAL A 361 19.61 -0.84 34.56
CA VAL A 361 19.85 0.40 35.31
C VAL A 361 19.62 0.20 36.81
N LEU A 362 18.55 -0.50 37.18
CA LEU A 362 18.16 -0.70 38.58
C LEU A 362 19.00 -1.77 39.31
N THR A 363 19.29 -2.89 38.65
CA THR A 363 19.86 -4.08 39.30
C THR A 363 21.34 -4.33 39.00
N GLY A 364 21.88 -3.70 37.96
CA GLY A 364 23.23 -3.97 37.46
C GLY A 364 23.38 -5.29 36.71
N ARG A 365 22.27 -5.97 36.43
CA ARG A 365 22.20 -7.27 35.73
C ARG A 365 21.08 -7.22 34.68
N THR A 366 21.11 -8.10 33.70
CA THR A 366 20.02 -8.25 32.73
C THR A 366 18.84 -9.05 33.34
N PRO A 367 17.60 -8.87 32.83
CA PRO A 367 16.42 -9.64 33.23
C PRO A 367 16.61 -11.17 33.20
N HIS A 368 17.24 -11.64 32.13
CA HIS A 368 17.54 -13.04 31.89
C HIS A 368 19.06 -13.22 31.77
N ASP A 369 19.61 -14.24 32.43
CA ASP A 369 21.05 -14.49 32.48
C ASP A 369 21.52 -15.12 31.16
N GLY A 370 22.38 -14.40 30.43
CA GLY A 370 22.90 -14.82 29.14
C GLY A 370 24.16 -15.70 29.21
N SER A 371 24.54 -16.20 30.38
CA SER A 371 25.74 -17.03 30.57
C SER A 371 25.59 -18.50 30.10
N GLY A 372 24.41 -18.90 29.63
CA GLY A 372 24.07 -20.26 29.19
C GLY A 372 23.85 -20.43 27.68
N ASP A 373 23.29 -21.59 27.30
CA ASP A 373 22.93 -21.94 25.92
C ASP A 373 21.91 -20.94 25.33
N LEU A 374 22.13 -20.51 24.08
CA LEU A 374 21.29 -19.52 23.40
C LEU A 374 19.82 -19.95 23.28
N GLY A 375 19.56 -21.24 23.05
CA GLY A 375 18.21 -21.78 22.98
C GLY A 375 17.48 -21.73 24.33
N VAL A 376 18.20 -21.93 25.43
CA VAL A 376 17.65 -21.80 26.79
C VAL A 376 17.31 -20.34 27.11
N LEU A 377 18.16 -19.39 26.70
CA LEU A 377 17.90 -17.97 26.88
C LEU A 377 16.66 -17.50 26.07
N MET A 378 16.55 -17.90 24.80
CA MET A 378 15.35 -17.60 23.97
C MET A 378 14.08 -18.16 24.61
N TYR A 379 14.15 -19.38 25.15
CA TYR A 379 13.03 -20.01 25.83
C TYR A 379 12.61 -19.28 27.10
N GLN A 380 13.57 -18.80 27.91
CA GLN A 380 13.29 -18.02 29.12
C GLN A 380 12.64 -16.67 28.81
N ILE A 381 13.13 -15.98 27.79
CA ILE A 381 12.56 -14.71 27.31
C ILE A 381 11.12 -14.92 26.84
N ALA A 382 10.86 -15.96 26.04
CA ALA A 382 9.52 -16.28 25.56
C ALA A 382 8.52 -16.61 26.69
N ARG A 383 8.99 -17.14 27.82
CA ARG A 383 8.17 -17.44 29.00
C ARG A 383 7.94 -16.27 29.93
N GLY A 384 8.82 -15.26 29.91
CA GLY A 384 8.78 -14.14 30.86
C GLY A 384 9.21 -14.53 32.28
N ASP A 385 9.94 -15.64 32.45
CA ASP A 385 10.43 -16.10 33.75
C ASP A 385 11.63 -15.24 34.19
N MET A 386 11.40 -14.26 35.05
CA MET A 386 12.44 -13.38 35.59
C MET A 386 12.17 -12.97 37.04
N SER A 387 13.24 -12.70 37.79
CA SER A 387 13.13 -12.12 39.13
C SER A 387 12.69 -10.65 39.04
N THR A 388 11.97 -10.15 40.03
CA THR A 388 11.67 -8.71 40.05
C THR A 388 12.93 -7.93 40.48
N PRO A 389 13.08 -6.64 40.09
CA PRO A 389 14.24 -5.84 40.51
C PRO A 389 14.49 -5.88 42.03
N ARG A 390 13.42 -5.88 42.84
CA ARG A 390 13.52 -5.90 44.30
C ARG A 390 13.92 -7.24 44.89
N ASP A 391 13.72 -8.34 44.16
CA ASP A 391 14.22 -9.66 44.56
C ASP A 391 15.75 -9.74 44.37
N CYS A 392 16.28 -8.99 43.41
CA CYS A 392 17.72 -8.83 43.21
C CYS A 392 18.33 -7.86 44.22
N GLU A 393 17.71 -6.68 44.38
CA GLU A 393 18.24 -5.58 45.18
C GLU A 393 17.10 -4.92 45.98
N SER A 394 17.01 -5.23 47.28
CA SER A 394 15.86 -4.86 48.13
C SER A 394 15.69 -3.35 48.34
N TRP A 395 16.75 -2.55 48.12
CA TRP A 395 16.76 -1.10 48.24
C TRP A 395 16.00 -0.39 47.11
N ILE A 396 15.70 -1.09 46.01
CA ILE A 396 14.98 -0.50 44.88
C ILE A 396 13.55 -0.11 45.31
N PRO A 397 13.12 1.15 45.06
CA PRO A 397 11.76 1.59 45.37
C PRO A 397 10.68 0.78 44.64
N LYS A 398 9.59 0.44 45.36
CA LYS A 398 8.44 -0.29 44.79
C LYS A 398 7.86 0.37 43.53
N PRO A 399 7.68 1.70 43.46
CA PRO A 399 7.16 2.33 42.24
C PRO A 399 8.06 2.12 41.02
N LEU A 400 9.38 2.19 41.17
CA LEU A 400 10.32 1.94 40.06
C LEU A 400 10.34 0.49 39.63
N SER A 401 10.24 -0.44 40.59
CA SER A 401 10.09 -1.87 40.29
C SER A 401 8.81 -2.13 39.50
N ALA A 402 7.71 -1.47 39.84
CA ALA A 402 6.43 -1.63 39.14
C ALA A 402 6.47 -1.06 37.72
N ILE A 403 7.09 0.11 37.51
CA ILE A 403 7.30 0.68 36.17
C ILE A 403 8.10 -0.31 35.30
N CYS A 404 9.20 -0.84 35.85
CA CYS A 404 10.05 -1.81 35.17
C CYS A 404 9.29 -3.08 34.79
N MET A 405 8.58 -3.69 35.75
CA MET A 405 7.83 -4.93 35.49
C MET A 405 6.65 -4.74 34.54
N LYS A 406 5.99 -3.57 34.53
CA LYS A 406 4.94 -3.29 33.56
C LYS A 406 5.47 -3.22 32.13
N ALA A 407 6.64 -2.63 31.91
CA ALA A 407 7.28 -2.61 30.59
C ALA A 407 7.72 -4.01 30.12
N LEU A 408 8.08 -4.88 31.07
CA LEU A 408 8.56 -6.25 30.85
C LEU A 408 7.44 -7.31 30.83
N ASP A 409 6.17 -6.92 30.75
CA ASP A 409 5.08 -7.89 30.64
C ASP A 409 5.25 -8.76 29.38
N ARG A 410 4.93 -10.04 29.49
CA ARG A 410 5.07 -10.98 28.36
C ARG A 410 4.18 -10.57 27.20
N LEU A 411 2.96 -10.12 27.49
CA LEU A 411 1.96 -9.73 26.50
C LEU A 411 2.10 -8.24 26.14
N PRO A 412 2.28 -7.88 24.85
CA PRO A 412 2.44 -6.48 24.42
C PRO A 412 1.34 -5.54 24.91
N GLU A 413 0.08 -5.99 24.91
CA GLU A 413 -1.11 -5.22 25.30
C GLU A 413 -1.11 -4.80 26.78
N ASN A 414 -0.37 -5.50 27.65
CA ASN A 414 -0.25 -5.18 29.08
C ASN A 414 0.89 -4.19 29.37
N ARG A 415 1.75 -3.92 28.38
CA ARG A 415 2.89 -3.01 28.51
C ARG A 415 2.43 -1.55 28.47
N TYR A 416 3.38 -0.63 28.51
CA TYR A 416 3.04 0.76 28.19
C TYR A 416 2.65 0.86 26.71
N PRO A 417 1.60 1.62 26.38
CA PRO A 417 1.16 1.78 25.00
C PRO A 417 2.22 2.46 24.11
N SER A 418 3.12 3.26 24.70
CA SER A 418 4.22 3.92 24.00
C SER A 418 5.45 4.10 24.90
N ALA A 419 6.62 4.40 24.30
CA ALA A 419 7.85 4.68 25.04
C ALA A 419 7.72 5.96 25.86
N GLY A 420 7.03 6.97 25.32
CA GLY A 420 6.69 8.22 26.01
C GLY A 420 5.86 7.97 27.27
N ALA A 421 4.86 7.09 27.21
CA ALA A 421 4.05 6.75 28.39
C ALA A 421 4.87 6.11 29.54
N MET A 422 5.89 5.31 29.21
CA MET A 422 6.85 4.79 30.19
C MET A 422 7.74 5.92 30.75
N GLY A 423 8.20 6.82 29.87
CA GLY A 423 8.98 8.01 30.24
C GLY A 423 8.22 8.95 31.19
N GLU A 424 6.92 9.16 30.97
CA GLU A 424 6.06 9.95 31.86
C GLU A 424 5.99 9.37 33.27
N ASP A 425 5.85 8.05 33.41
CA ASP A 425 5.79 7.41 34.73
C ASP A 425 7.14 7.50 35.47
N LEU A 426 8.27 7.42 34.76
CA LEU A 426 9.59 7.70 35.31
C LEU A 426 9.75 9.18 35.72
N GLN A 427 9.25 10.11 34.90
CA GLN A 427 9.28 11.55 35.18
C GLN A 427 8.42 11.91 36.40
N ARG A 428 7.24 11.28 36.55
CA ARG A 428 6.39 11.37 37.74
C ARG A 428 7.17 10.92 38.98
N TRP A 429 7.86 9.78 38.90
CA TRP A 429 8.68 9.32 40.01
C TRP A 429 9.83 10.29 40.36
N LEU A 430 10.53 10.83 39.36
CA LEU A 430 11.60 11.81 39.55
C LEU A 430 11.09 13.09 40.23
N SER A 431 9.87 13.50 39.87
CA SER A 431 9.16 14.67 40.40
C SER A 431 8.46 14.41 41.74
N ASP A 432 8.60 13.19 42.30
CA ASP A 432 7.95 12.75 43.54
C ASP A 432 6.40 12.85 43.43
N GLU A 433 5.87 12.51 42.27
CA GLU A 433 4.45 12.33 41.98
C GLU A 433 4.05 10.84 42.00
N PRO A 434 2.76 10.51 42.21
CA PRO A 434 2.26 9.14 42.04
C PRO A 434 2.47 8.66 40.59
N VAL A 435 3.01 7.45 40.44
CA VAL A 435 3.21 6.80 39.13
C VAL A 435 1.99 5.95 38.79
N ARG A 436 1.62 5.83 37.51
CA ARG A 436 0.43 5.09 37.08
C ARG A 436 0.58 3.58 37.29
N ALA A 437 1.79 3.04 37.15
CA ALA A 437 2.07 1.61 37.34
C ALA A 437 2.05 1.12 38.79
N TYR A 438 1.96 1.99 39.80
CA TYR A 438 1.95 1.60 41.21
C TYR A 438 0.88 2.35 41.99
N SER A 439 -0.02 1.60 42.63
CA SER A 439 -0.99 2.18 43.55
C SER A 439 -0.32 2.50 44.89
N ASP A 440 0.09 3.75 45.09
CA ASP A 440 0.56 4.22 46.41
C ASP A 440 -0.53 3.97 47.47
N SER A 441 -0.12 3.47 48.63
CA SER A 441 -1.03 3.35 49.78
C SER A 441 -1.47 4.73 50.29
N ILE A 442 -2.63 4.79 50.98
CA ILE A 442 -3.18 6.04 51.53
C ILE A 442 -2.16 6.74 52.45
N VAL A 443 -1.35 5.97 53.19
CA VAL A 443 -0.29 6.49 54.07
C VAL A 443 0.86 7.11 53.26
N GLU A 444 1.31 6.46 52.18
CA GLU A 444 2.39 6.97 51.31
C GLU A 444 1.97 8.24 50.54
N ARG A 445 0.73 8.31 50.06
CA ARG A 445 0.16 9.51 49.42
C ARG A 445 0.11 10.70 50.37
N THR A 446 -0.30 10.45 51.62
CA THR A 446 -0.42 11.47 52.67
C THR A 446 0.95 12.00 53.11
N TRP A 447 1.93 11.11 53.26
CA TRP A 447 3.30 11.47 53.67
C TRP A 447 4.07 12.23 52.57
N ARG A 448 3.91 11.83 51.29
CA ARG A 448 4.50 12.51 50.12
C ARG A 448 3.93 13.92 49.94
N TRP A 449 2.62 14.08 50.09
CA TRP A 449 1.95 15.38 50.06
C TRP A 449 2.45 16.33 51.17
N MET A 450 2.58 15.83 52.42
CA MET A 450 3.10 16.62 53.55
C MET A 450 4.56 17.08 53.35
N ARG A 451 5.39 16.25 52.71
CA ARG A 451 6.81 16.55 52.46
C ARG A 451 7.00 17.62 51.37
N ASN A 452 6.22 17.56 50.30
CA ASN A 452 6.33 18.49 49.15
C ASN A 452 5.60 19.82 49.36
N HIS A 453 4.76 19.91 50.40
CA HIS A 453 3.97 21.10 50.72
C HIS A 453 4.24 21.61 52.15
N ARG A 454 5.53 21.66 52.56
CA ARG A 454 5.98 21.99 53.93
C ARG A 454 5.51 23.35 54.44
N THR A 455 5.35 24.34 53.56
CA THR A 455 4.77 25.66 53.85
C THR A 455 3.25 25.64 54.00
N LEU A 456 2.54 24.73 53.31
CA LEU A 456 1.09 24.53 53.42
C LEU A 456 0.69 23.73 54.66
N VAL A 457 1.52 22.83 55.16
CA VAL A 457 1.29 22.13 56.44
C VAL A 457 1.37 23.11 57.62
N ILE A 458 2.31 24.05 57.57
CA ILE A 458 2.41 25.16 58.53
C ILE A 458 1.21 26.12 58.35
N ALA A 459 0.76 26.36 57.11
CA ALA A 459 -0.43 27.14 56.83
C ALA A 459 -1.76 26.43 57.19
N ALA A 460 -1.82 25.09 57.22
CA ALA A 460 -3.02 24.31 57.50
C ALA A 460 -3.43 24.38 58.99
N VAL A 461 -2.45 24.44 59.89
CA VAL A 461 -2.66 24.71 61.32
C VAL A 461 -3.20 26.14 61.52
N ALA A 462 -2.78 27.09 60.67
CA ALA A 462 -3.34 28.44 60.64
C ALA A 462 -4.70 28.52 59.92
N ALA A 463 -4.97 27.64 58.95
CA ALA A 463 -6.20 27.60 58.17
C ALA A 463 -7.40 27.01 58.93
N GLN A 464 -7.16 26.11 59.88
CA GLN A 464 -8.18 25.65 60.84
C GLN A 464 -8.81 26.81 61.64
N ALA A 465 -8.06 27.89 61.85
CA ALA A 465 -8.57 29.10 62.49
C ALA A 465 -9.33 30.02 61.50
N VAL A 466 -9.02 29.97 60.21
CA VAL A 466 -9.58 30.89 59.20
C VAL A 466 -10.93 30.42 58.68
N ALA A 467 -11.30 29.16 58.88
CA ALA A 467 -12.22 28.54 57.96
C ALA A 467 -13.49 27.93 58.57
N ALA A 468 -14.19 28.46 59.58
CA ALA A 468 -14.69 29.85 59.79
C ALA A 468 -15.15 30.58 58.50
N ALA A 469 -14.35 30.56 57.43
CA ALA A 469 -14.74 30.39 56.02
C ALA A 469 -15.86 29.35 55.78
N ALA A 470 -16.09 28.40 56.69
CA ALA A 470 -17.21 27.47 56.73
C ALA A 470 -18.60 28.09 56.44
N ILE A 471 -18.79 29.37 56.73
CA ILE A 471 -20.12 30.01 56.65
C ILE A 471 -20.29 30.78 55.32
N VAL A 472 -19.20 31.20 54.69
CA VAL A 472 -19.19 31.73 53.31
C VAL A 472 -19.20 30.58 52.28
N ILE A 473 -18.60 29.44 52.64
CA ILE A 473 -18.55 28.17 51.91
C ILE A 473 -19.94 27.54 51.70
N GLY A 474 -20.93 27.82 52.55
CA GLY A 474 -22.32 27.36 52.35
C GLY A 474 -23.07 28.10 51.24
N ALA A 475 -22.78 29.40 51.04
CA ALA A 475 -23.42 30.24 50.02
C ALA A 475 -22.73 30.15 48.64
N ILE A 476 -21.41 29.93 48.61
CA ILE A 476 -20.68 29.56 47.39
C ILE A 476 -20.91 28.07 47.04
N GLY A 477 -21.21 27.19 48.01
CA GLY A 477 -21.49 25.77 47.81
C GLY A 477 -22.70 25.47 46.92
N TRP A 478 -23.72 26.33 46.91
CA TRP A 478 -24.86 26.26 45.96
C TRP A 478 -24.44 26.70 44.54
N SER A 479 -23.49 27.64 44.45
CA SER A 479 -22.83 28.09 43.21
C SER A 479 -21.76 27.11 42.70
N HIS A 480 -21.14 26.31 43.57
CA HIS A 480 -20.13 25.29 43.24
C HIS A 480 -20.72 23.91 43.02
N PHE A 481 -21.92 23.59 43.52
CA PHE A 481 -22.67 22.41 43.10
C PHE A 481 -23.13 22.58 41.64
N GLN A 482 -23.63 23.77 41.31
CA GLN A 482 -23.83 24.21 39.92
C GLN A 482 -22.53 24.20 39.11
N GLU A 483 -21.38 24.64 39.64
CA GLU A 483 -20.10 24.54 38.92
C GLU A 483 -19.56 23.10 38.85
N LYS A 484 -19.89 22.18 39.77
CA LYS A 484 -19.49 20.77 39.73
C LYS A 484 -20.33 19.98 38.73
N GLU A 485 -21.63 20.27 38.67
CA GLU A 485 -22.49 19.84 37.55
C GLU A 485 -21.98 20.46 36.27
N ARG A 486 -21.63 21.76 36.23
CA ARG A 486 -21.05 22.42 35.05
C ARG A 486 -19.68 21.87 34.66
N GLN A 487 -18.85 21.43 35.61
CA GLN A 487 -17.53 20.80 35.40
C GLN A 487 -17.66 19.32 35.03
N GLN A 488 -18.68 18.62 35.52
CA GLN A 488 -19.04 17.29 35.03
C GLN A 488 -19.66 17.36 33.65
N GLN A 489 -20.53 18.34 33.38
CA GLN A 489 -21.00 18.68 32.05
C GLN A 489 -19.81 19.05 31.17
N LEU A 490 -18.91 19.95 31.58
CA LEU A 490 -17.71 20.31 30.83
C LEU A 490 -16.75 19.15 30.62
N ALA A 491 -16.62 18.21 31.57
CA ALA A 491 -15.78 17.03 31.42
C ALA A 491 -16.43 15.98 30.51
N LEU A 492 -17.75 15.83 30.59
CA LEU A 492 -18.53 15.00 29.66
C LEU A 492 -18.57 15.62 28.26
N ASP A 493 -18.65 16.94 28.16
CA ASP A 493 -18.60 17.73 26.93
C ASP A 493 -17.17 17.69 26.36
N GLN A 494 -16.12 17.73 27.19
CA GLN A 494 -14.73 17.55 26.77
C GLN A 494 -14.46 16.11 26.33
N GLN A 495 -15.04 15.12 27.01
CA GLN A 495 -14.91 13.72 26.62
C GLN A 495 -15.70 13.44 25.34
N ALA A 496 -16.88 14.06 25.18
CA ALA A 496 -17.64 14.04 23.95
C ALA A 496 -16.86 14.72 22.82
N GLN A 497 -16.27 15.91 23.05
CA GLN A 497 -15.42 16.61 22.09
C GLN A 497 -14.12 15.85 21.75
N GLN A 498 -13.53 15.14 22.70
CA GLN A 498 -12.35 14.30 22.46
C GLN A 498 -12.70 13.08 21.63
N ARG A 499 -13.79 12.38 21.98
CA ARG A 499 -14.31 11.28 21.18
C ARG A 499 -14.71 11.75 19.78
N GLU A 500 -15.31 12.93 19.68
CA GLU A 500 -15.62 13.60 18.41
C GLU A 500 -14.32 13.81 17.62
N ALA A 501 -13.31 14.46 18.20
CA ALA A 501 -12.03 14.70 17.53
C ALA A 501 -11.29 13.40 17.14
N GLU A 502 -11.36 12.34 17.95
CA GLU A 502 -10.75 11.04 17.65
C GLU A 502 -11.48 10.32 16.51
N LEU A 503 -12.81 10.31 16.52
CA LEU A 503 -13.62 9.76 15.44
C LEU A 503 -13.38 10.52 14.13
N GLU A 504 -13.35 11.85 14.18
CA GLU A 504 -13.05 12.70 13.03
C GLU A 504 -11.62 12.45 12.50
N ALA A 505 -10.62 12.34 13.38
CA ALA A 505 -9.24 12.09 13.00
C ALA A 505 -9.05 10.69 12.39
N SER A 506 -9.67 9.66 12.99
CA SER A 506 -9.66 8.29 12.49
C SER A 506 -10.32 8.20 11.11
N ALA A 507 -11.49 8.82 10.96
CA ALA A 507 -12.21 8.85 9.69
C ALA A 507 -11.42 9.60 8.60
N ARG A 508 -10.74 10.70 8.94
CA ARG A 508 -9.85 11.42 8.02
C ARG A 508 -8.60 10.62 7.64
N ALA A 509 -7.99 9.90 8.58
CA ALA A 509 -6.84 9.05 8.31
C ALA A 509 -7.24 7.90 7.36
N ALA A 510 -8.36 7.24 7.61
CA ALA A 510 -8.90 6.22 6.72
C ALA A 510 -9.23 6.77 5.32
N ALA A 511 -9.77 8.00 5.23
CA ALA A 511 -9.97 8.66 3.95
C ALA A 511 -8.66 8.98 3.21
N GLN A 512 -7.58 9.28 3.92
CA GLN A 512 -6.25 9.49 3.34
C GLN A 512 -5.64 8.17 2.83
N SER A 513 -5.76 7.09 3.59
CA SER A 513 -5.36 5.75 3.13
C SER A 513 -6.16 5.35 1.89
N ALA A 514 -7.48 5.55 1.90
CA ALA A 514 -8.31 5.30 0.73
C ALA A 514 -7.91 6.13 -0.49
N LEU A 515 -7.51 7.39 -0.30
CA LEU A 515 -6.98 8.22 -1.37
C LEU A 515 -5.65 7.68 -1.92
N ALA A 516 -4.77 7.16 -1.07
CA ALA A 516 -3.53 6.52 -1.50
C ALA A 516 -3.80 5.26 -2.34
N GLU A 517 -4.69 4.38 -1.87
CA GLU A 517 -5.12 3.18 -2.61
C GLU A 517 -5.77 3.55 -3.95
N THR A 518 -6.63 4.57 -3.96
CA THR A 518 -7.24 5.11 -5.20
C THR A 518 -6.16 5.59 -6.18
N ARG A 519 -5.08 6.21 -5.68
CA ARG A 519 -3.93 6.67 -6.49
C ARG A 519 -3.01 5.53 -6.95
N ALA A 520 -3.04 4.39 -6.27
CA ALA A 520 -2.39 3.17 -6.72
C ALA A 520 -3.23 2.39 -7.75
N GLY A 521 -4.53 2.71 -7.89
CA GLY A 521 -5.48 1.98 -8.73
C GLY A 521 -6.20 0.84 -8.01
N GLU A 522 -6.03 0.72 -6.70
CA GLU A 522 -6.57 -0.34 -5.84
C GLU A 522 -7.95 0.05 -5.27
N PHE A 523 -8.94 0.22 -6.16
CA PHE A 523 -10.25 0.77 -5.80
C PHE A 523 -11.04 -0.05 -4.77
N ALA A 524 -10.90 -1.38 -4.77
CA ALA A 524 -11.56 -2.25 -3.79
C ALA A 524 -11.00 -2.06 -2.36
N SER A 525 -9.68 -1.83 -2.27
CA SER A 525 -9.00 -1.51 -1.01
C SER A 525 -9.47 -0.14 -0.50
N ALA A 526 -9.51 0.85 -1.40
CA ALA A 526 -10.04 2.18 -1.09
C ALA A 526 -11.48 2.15 -0.58
N GLU A 527 -12.36 1.37 -1.22
CA GLU A 527 -13.74 1.16 -0.77
C GLU A 527 -13.78 0.63 0.67
N ALA A 528 -12.98 -0.40 1.00
CA ALA A 528 -12.96 -1.01 2.32
C ALA A 528 -12.53 -0.02 3.42
N PHE A 529 -11.52 0.82 3.14
CA PHE A 529 -11.09 1.87 4.07
C PHE A 529 -12.20 2.91 4.31
N LEU A 530 -12.89 3.34 3.24
CA LEU A 530 -13.98 4.33 3.33
C LEU A 530 -15.22 3.75 4.02
N ALA A 531 -15.57 2.50 3.74
CA ALA A 531 -16.68 1.79 4.39
C ALA A 531 -16.48 1.73 5.91
N LYS A 532 -15.28 1.31 6.33
CA LYS A 532 -14.91 1.24 7.74
C LYS A 532 -14.93 2.62 8.42
N ALA A 533 -14.48 3.66 7.72
CA ALA A 533 -14.53 5.03 8.19
C ALA A 533 -15.98 5.51 8.38
N ALA A 534 -16.84 5.32 7.38
CA ALA A 534 -18.24 5.69 7.44
C ALA A 534 -19.03 4.90 8.51
N GLU A 535 -18.70 3.63 8.71
CA GLU A 535 -19.29 2.79 9.76
C GLU A 535 -18.89 3.26 11.16
N SER A 536 -17.63 3.66 11.36
CA SER A 536 -17.16 4.21 12.64
C SER A 536 -17.85 5.50 13.06
N LEU A 537 -18.42 6.24 12.10
CA LEU A 537 -19.20 7.45 12.34
C LEU A 537 -20.72 7.17 12.45
N ALA A 538 -21.15 5.91 12.30
CA ALA A 538 -22.56 5.58 12.27
C ALA A 538 -23.24 5.82 13.63
N GLY A 539 -24.34 6.59 13.60
CA GLY A 539 -25.14 6.92 14.79
C GLY A 539 -24.72 8.20 15.52
N GLU A 540 -23.67 8.90 15.07
CA GLU A 540 -23.19 10.16 15.64
C GLU A 540 -23.65 11.34 14.76
N SER A 541 -24.82 11.93 15.03
CA SER A 541 -25.48 12.90 14.13
C SER A 541 -24.66 14.16 13.80
N GLN A 542 -23.71 14.54 14.67
CA GLN A 542 -22.80 15.67 14.42
C GLN A 542 -21.84 15.42 13.25
N PHE A 543 -21.64 14.16 12.85
CA PHE A 543 -20.81 13.77 11.73
C PHE A 543 -21.59 13.37 10.49
N ASP A 544 -22.89 13.62 10.45
CA ASP A 544 -23.71 13.21 9.31
C ASP A 544 -23.15 13.78 7.99
N ASP A 545 -22.63 15.00 7.97
CA ASP A 545 -21.99 15.60 6.79
C ASP A 545 -20.68 14.90 6.39
N LEU A 546 -19.79 14.63 7.35
CA LEU A 546 -18.53 13.92 7.09
C LEU A 546 -18.78 12.47 6.67
N ARG A 547 -19.70 11.81 7.35
CA ARG A 547 -20.13 10.45 7.03
C ARG A 547 -20.78 10.41 5.65
N ALA A 548 -21.59 11.40 5.29
CA ALA A 548 -22.16 11.52 3.95
C ALA A 548 -21.06 11.69 2.89
N ASP A 549 -20.03 12.52 3.15
CA ASP A 549 -18.87 12.66 2.25
C ASP A 549 -18.11 11.34 2.10
N LEU A 550 -17.84 10.63 3.20
CA LEU A 550 -17.15 9.33 3.17
C LEU A 550 -17.97 8.26 2.46
N LEU A 551 -19.28 8.20 2.69
CA LEU A 551 -20.18 7.29 1.97
C LEU A 551 -20.22 7.63 0.48
N ALA A 552 -20.22 8.90 0.11
CA ALA A 552 -20.16 9.32 -1.29
C ALA A 552 -18.83 8.95 -1.96
N ARG A 553 -17.70 9.09 -1.25
CA ARG A 553 -16.38 8.61 -1.72
C ARG A 553 -16.35 7.09 -1.83
N GLN A 554 -16.87 6.39 -0.82
CA GLN A 554 -16.97 4.93 -0.80
C GLN A 554 -17.75 4.46 -2.00
N GLU A 555 -18.91 5.08 -2.27
CA GLU A 555 -19.75 4.74 -3.40
C GLU A 555 -19.00 4.93 -4.72
N ARG A 556 -18.27 6.05 -4.90
CA ARG A 556 -17.45 6.26 -6.11
C ARG A 556 -16.32 5.25 -6.25
N ALA A 557 -15.63 4.90 -5.15
CA ALA A 557 -14.58 3.88 -5.15
C ALA A 557 -15.14 2.49 -5.49
N ALA A 558 -16.28 2.13 -4.89
CA ALA A 558 -17.01 0.90 -5.20
C ALA A 558 -17.45 0.86 -6.66
N GLN A 559 -17.91 1.98 -7.22
CA GLN A 559 -18.31 2.07 -8.63
C GLN A 559 -17.13 1.79 -9.57
N LEU A 560 -15.94 2.33 -9.29
CA LEU A 560 -14.73 2.05 -10.05
C LEU A 560 -14.26 0.60 -9.89
N ALA A 561 -14.24 0.08 -8.66
CA ALA A 561 -13.88 -1.30 -8.38
C ALA A 561 -14.78 -2.28 -9.15
N ASP A 562 -16.10 -2.06 -9.10
CA ASP A 562 -17.08 -2.83 -9.84
C ASP A 562 -16.94 -2.66 -11.36
N PHE A 563 -16.68 -1.45 -11.87
CA PHE A 563 -16.44 -1.22 -13.30
C PHE A 563 -15.27 -2.03 -13.82
N HIS A 564 -14.12 -2.02 -13.13
CA HIS A 564 -12.95 -2.80 -13.54
C HIS A 564 -13.23 -4.30 -13.42
N ARG A 565 -13.79 -4.76 -12.29
CA ARG A 565 -14.11 -6.18 -12.06
C ARG A 565 -15.08 -6.74 -13.11
N LEU A 566 -16.21 -6.09 -13.32
CA LEU A 566 -17.22 -6.51 -14.31
C LEU A 566 -16.68 -6.39 -15.74
N GLY A 567 -15.88 -5.36 -16.00
CA GLY A 567 -15.24 -5.16 -17.29
C GLY A 567 -14.25 -6.28 -17.64
N GLU A 568 -13.47 -6.76 -16.67
CA GLU A 568 -12.56 -7.90 -16.84
C GLU A 568 -13.34 -9.21 -17.02
N GLU A 569 -14.36 -9.44 -16.19
CA GLU A 569 -15.26 -10.58 -16.33
C GLU A 569 -15.88 -10.65 -17.73
N ALA A 570 -16.33 -9.51 -18.26
CA ALA A 570 -16.92 -9.45 -19.59
C ALA A 570 -15.93 -9.72 -20.72
N GLU A 571 -14.68 -9.27 -20.56
CA GLU A 571 -13.62 -9.57 -21.52
C GLU A 571 -13.36 -11.08 -21.57
N GLU A 572 -13.18 -11.74 -20.42
CA GLU A 572 -13.06 -13.20 -20.32
C GLU A 572 -14.24 -13.90 -21.02
N LEU A 573 -15.47 -13.52 -20.68
CA LEU A 573 -16.69 -14.11 -21.25
C LEU A 573 -16.77 -13.95 -22.77
N ASN A 574 -16.36 -12.79 -23.31
CA ASN A 574 -16.35 -12.54 -24.74
C ASN A 574 -15.37 -13.46 -25.49
N PHE A 575 -14.19 -13.75 -24.91
CA PHE A 575 -13.26 -14.73 -25.49
C PHE A 575 -13.87 -16.14 -25.53
N PHE A 576 -14.62 -16.50 -24.49
CA PHE A 576 -15.34 -17.77 -24.43
C PHE A 576 -16.66 -17.78 -25.23
N GLN A 577 -16.93 -16.76 -26.04
CA GLN A 577 -18.14 -16.59 -26.86
C GLN A 577 -19.47 -16.43 -26.11
N HIS A 578 -19.46 -16.19 -24.80
CA HIS A 578 -20.66 -15.97 -24.01
C HIS A 578 -21.21 -14.56 -24.27
N ASP A 579 -21.61 -14.28 -25.51
CA ASP A 579 -21.92 -12.94 -26.00
C ASP A 579 -23.01 -12.25 -25.14
N ALA A 580 -24.01 -12.99 -24.65
CA ALA A 580 -25.07 -12.43 -23.83
C ALA A 580 -24.61 -12.09 -22.39
N GLU A 581 -23.73 -12.90 -21.80
CA GLU A 581 -23.19 -12.68 -20.45
C GLU A 581 -22.13 -11.58 -20.49
N ALA A 582 -21.25 -11.60 -21.50
CA ALA A 582 -20.30 -10.52 -21.77
C ALA A 582 -21.03 -9.19 -22.01
N GLN A 583 -22.12 -9.19 -22.78
CA GLN A 583 -22.95 -8.00 -22.97
C GLN A 583 -23.51 -7.49 -21.64
N ALA A 584 -24.09 -8.36 -20.81
CA ALA A 584 -24.65 -7.98 -19.51
C ALA A 584 -23.56 -7.40 -18.60
N ALA A 585 -22.40 -8.06 -18.46
CA ALA A 585 -21.30 -7.58 -17.63
C ALA A 585 -20.73 -6.24 -18.14
N LEU A 586 -20.61 -6.03 -19.46
CA LEU A 586 -20.19 -4.73 -20.02
C LEU A 586 -21.21 -3.64 -19.75
N PHE A 587 -22.48 -3.96 -19.92
CA PHE A 587 -23.57 -3.04 -19.66
C PHE A 587 -23.54 -2.63 -18.18
N ASP A 588 -23.42 -3.58 -17.27
CA ASP A 588 -23.39 -3.35 -15.82
C ASP A 588 -22.16 -2.56 -15.40
N ALA A 589 -20.99 -2.86 -15.97
CA ALA A 589 -19.78 -2.09 -15.73
C ALA A 589 -19.98 -0.60 -16.09
N LEU A 590 -20.48 -0.33 -17.30
CA LEU A 590 -20.72 1.02 -17.80
C LEU A 590 -21.85 1.74 -17.06
N GLU A 591 -22.90 1.01 -16.67
CA GLU A 591 -23.99 1.51 -15.83
C GLU A 591 -23.48 1.95 -14.46
N ARG A 592 -22.51 1.21 -13.87
CA ARG A 592 -21.98 1.48 -12.54
C ARG A 592 -21.32 2.85 -12.42
N ILE A 593 -20.65 3.29 -13.48
CA ILE A 593 -20.03 4.63 -13.58
C ILE A 593 -20.98 5.68 -14.19
N GLY A 594 -22.25 5.34 -14.38
CA GLY A 594 -23.27 6.24 -14.90
C GLY A 594 -23.10 6.60 -16.38
N ALA A 595 -22.33 5.84 -17.16
CA ALA A 595 -22.01 6.17 -18.56
C ALA A 595 -23.26 6.29 -19.46
N PHE A 596 -24.38 5.68 -19.06
CA PHE A 596 -25.67 5.78 -19.74
C PHE A 596 -26.65 6.79 -19.12
N ALA A 597 -26.41 7.23 -17.87
CA ALA A 597 -27.35 8.03 -17.09
C ALA A 597 -27.10 9.54 -17.21
N TYR A 598 -25.85 9.96 -17.39
CA TYR A 598 -25.46 11.38 -17.37
C TYR A 598 -24.61 11.72 -18.59
N GLY A 599 -24.91 12.85 -19.26
CA GLY A 599 -24.08 13.38 -20.35
C GLY A 599 -22.69 13.82 -19.89
N ASP A 600 -22.55 14.03 -18.58
CA ASP A 600 -21.34 14.40 -17.88
C ASP A 600 -21.01 13.42 -16.76
N TRP A 601 -21.30 12.12 -16.93
CA TRP A 601 -20.92 11.03 -16.03
C TRP A 601 -19.44 11.11 -15.56
N TRP A 602 -18.58 11.71 -16.41
CA TRP A 602 -17.20 12.07 -16.07
C TRP A 602 -17.05 12.93 -14.80
N ASN A 603 -18.00 13.83 -14.54
CA ASN A 603 -18.05 14.68 -13.35
C ASN A 603 -18.53 13.91 -12.10
N HIS A 604 -19.09 12.72 -12.27
CA HIS A 604 -19.55 11.86 -11.18
C HIS A 604 -18.49 10.83 -10.75
N LEU A 605 -17.40 10.71 -11.52
CA LEU A 605 -16.22 9.96 -11.13
C LEU A 605 -15.44 10.70 -10.03
N PRO A 606 -14.61 10.02 -9.23
CA PRO A 606 -13.79 10.64 -8.21
C PRO A 606 -12.57 11.36 -8.85
N ALA A 607 -12.82 12.29 -9.77
CA ALA A 607 -11.79 13.00 -10.53
C ALA A 607 -10.85 13.85 -9.65
N GLU A 608 -11.32 14.26 -8.46
CA GLU A 608 -10.49 14.95 -7.46
C GLU A 608 -9.53 13.99 -6.72
N GLU A 609 -9.81 12.69 -6.75
CA GLU A 609 -9.07 11.65 -6.05
C GLU A 609 -8.08 10.93 -6.98
N LEU A 610 -8.37 10.93 -8.29
CA LEU A 610 -7.53 10.38 -9.35
C LEU A 610 -6.45 11.36 -9.83
N THR A 611 -5.29 10.83 -10.21
CA THR A 611 -4.29 11.60 -10.96
C THR A 611 -4.72 11.81 -12.42
N ALA A 612 -4.15 12.79 -13.11
CA ALA A 612 -4.44 13.02 -14.53
C ALA A 612 -4.15 11.78 -15.41
N THR A 613 -3.10 11.02 -15.09
CA THR A 613 -2.75 9.78 -15.79
C THR A 613 -3.76 8.66 -15.54
N GLN A 614 -4.22 8.50 -14.30
CA GLN A 614 -5.25 7.50 -13.98
C GLN A 614 -6.60 7.87 -14.57
N LEU A 615 -6.91 9.16 -14.60
CA LEU A 615 -8.10 9.69 -15.24
C LEU A 615 -8.09 9.37 -16.75
N ASP A 616 -6.95 9.55 -17.42
CA ASP A 616 -6.75 9.18 -18.83
C ASP A 616 -6.83 7.66 -19.07
N ALA A 617 -6.24 6.86 -18.18
CA ALA A 617 -6.34 5.39 -18.22
C ALA A 617 -7.79 4.91 -18.05
N LEU A 618 -8.55 5.52 -17.13
CA LEU A 618 -9.96 5.23 -16.93
C LEU A 618 -10.80 5.59 -18.17
N GLN A 619 -10.51 6.72 -18.84
CA GLN A 619 -11.17 7.07 -20.12
C GLN A 619 -10.91 6.02 -21.19
N PHE A 620 -9.65 5.59 -21.30
CA PHE A 620 -9.25 4.52 -22.21
C PHE A 620 -10.01 3.23 -21.91
N ASP A 621 -10.13 2.84 -20.64
CA ASP A 621 -10.85 1.64 -20.23
C ASP A 621 -12.35 1.73 -20.53
N VAL A 622 -13.00 2.86 -20.24
CA VAL A 622 -14.43 3.06 -20.56
C VAL A 622 -14.66 2.97 -22.06
N TYR A 623 -13.82 3.62 -22.84
CA TYR A 623 -13.86 3.52 -24.30
C TYR A 623 -13.68 2.06 -24.75
N ARG A 624 -12.70 1.34 -24.19
CA ARG A 624 -12.47 -0.08 -24.47
C ARG A 624 -13.73 -0.91 -24.22
N LYS A 625 -14.43 -0.71 -23.09
CA LYS A 625 -15.66 -1.45 -22.78
C LYS A 625 -16.82 -1.11 -23.73
N LEU A 626 -17.01 0.15 -24.12
CA LEU A 626 -18.02 0.55 -25.12
C LEU A 626 -17.77 -0.07 -26.49
N VAL A 627 -16.50 -0.21 -26.85
CA VAL A 627 -16.06 -0.80 -28.11
C VAL A 627 -16.25 -2.30 -28.10
N LEU A 628 -15.89 -2.95 -27.00
CA LEU A 628 -16.16 -4.37 -26.80
C LEU A 628 -17.66 -4.65 -26.84
N LEU A 629 -18.48 -3.79 -26.23
CA LEU A 629 -19.95 -3.90 -26.29
C LEU A 629 -20.46 -3.76 -27.73
N THR A 630 -19.90 -2.82 -28.50
CA THR A 630 -20.21 -2.67 -29.94
C THR A 630 -19.81 -3.92 -30.72
N ALA A 631 -18.66 -4.54 -30.41
CA ALA A 631 -18.20 -5.76 -31.06
C ALA A 631 -19.10 -6.97 -30.73
N VAL A 632 -19.49 -7.13 -29.46
CA VAL A 632 -20.42 -8.17 -29.00
C VAL A 632 -21.77 -8.05 -29.71
N HIS A 633 -22.37 -6.87 -29.75
CA HIS A 633 -23.62 -6.64 -30.48
C HIS A 633 -23.48 -6.86 -31.99
N SER A 634 -22.34 -6.49 -32.57
CA SER A 634 -22.04 -6.76 -33.99
C SER A 634 -22.01 -8.25 -34.28
N LYS A 635 -21.35 -9.03 -33.42
CA LYS A 635 -21.27 -10.49 -33.53
C LYS A 635 -22.65 -11.14 -33.40
N GLN A 636 -23.47 -10.72 -32.43
CA GLN A 636 -24.85 -11.19 -32.25
C GLN A 636 -25.74 -10.86 -33.46
N MET A 637 -25.71 -9.61 -33.94
CA MET A 637 -26.46 -9.17 -35.12
C MET A 637 -26.09 -10.01 -36.35
N LEU A 638 -24.80 -10.28 -36.56
CA LEU A 638 -24.31 -11.06 -37.70
C LEU A 638 -24.64 -12.55 -37.57
N ARG A 639 -24.65 -13.12 -36.35
CA ARG A 639 -25.15 -14.49 -36.08
C ARG A 639 -26.63 -14.64 -36.43
N ALA A 640 -27.45 -13.61 -36.23
CA ALA A 640 -28.87 -13.60 -36.60
C ALA A 640 -29.12 -13.46 -38.13
N GLY A 641 -28.05 -13.33 -38.94
CA GLY A 641 -28.11 -13.11 -40.39
C GLY A 641 -28.53 -11.70 -40.79
N ILE A 642 -28.26 -11.26 -42.04
CA ILE A 642 -28.62 -9.92 -42.55
C ILE A 642 -30.09 -9.85 -43.02
N THR A 643 -30.81 -10.97 -43.05
CA THR A 643 -32.19 -11.08 -43.59
C THR A 643 -33.27 -11.53 -42.57
N GLY A 644 -32.93 -11.90 -41.32
CA GLY A 644 -33.84 -12.41 -40.27
C GLY A 644 -34.17 -11.46 -39.08
N ASN A 645 -34.49 -12.01 -37.90
CA ASN A 645 -34.80 -11.29 -36.64
C ASN A 645 -33.52 -10.72 -35.95
N GLY A 646 -33.04 -9.55 -36.38
CA GLY A 646 -31.84 -8.90 -35.83
C GLY A 646 -31.97 -7.39 -35.61
N ALA A 647 -33.20 -6.87 -35.62
CA ALA A 647 -33.48 -5.43 -35.58
C ALA A 647 -33.37 -4.82 -34.17
N ALA A 648 -33.41 -5.63 -33.11
CA ALA A 648 -33.14 -5.18 -31.76
C ALA A 648 -31.63 -4.99 -31.57
N GLU A 649 -30.86 -6.00 -31.95
CA GLU A 649 -29.40 -6.03 -31.91
C GLU A 649 -28.79 -4.93 -32.79
N ALA A 650 -29.36 -4.68 -33.98
CA ALA A 650 -28.93 -3.57 -34.83
C ALA A 650 -29.21 -2.19 -34.19
N ARG A 651 -30.30 -2.04 -33.42
CA ARG A 651 -30.59 -0.80 -32.69
C ARG A 651 -29.65 -0.62 -31.50
N ASP A 652 -29.41 -1.68 -30.73
CA ASP A 652 -28.48 -1.66 -29.61
C ASP A 652 -27.04 -1.40 -30.06
N LEU A 653 -26.62 -2.00 -31.18
CA LEU A 653 -25.34 -1.72 -31.83
C LEU A 653 -25.23 -0.25 -32.23
N LEU A 654 -26.24 0.32 -32.88
CA LEU A 654 -26.22 1.74 -33.25
C LEU A 654 -26.15 2.65 -32.03
N ALA A 655 -26.87 2.33 -30.97
CA ALA A 655 -26.83 3.05 -29.72
C ALA A 655 -25.45 2.99 -29.05
N ALA A 656 -24.87 1.79 -28.93
CA ALA A 656 -23.52 1.60 -28.38
C ALA A 656 -22.45 2.31 -29.24
N ALA A 657 -22.55 2.20 -30.56
CA ALA A 657 -21.63 2.84 -31.50
C ALA A 657 -21.78 4.37 -31.51
N ASP A 658 -22.98 4.91 -31.31
CA ASP A 658 -23.20 6.36 -31.12
C ASP A 658 -22.55 6.83 -29.82
N LEU A 659 -22.75 6.08 -28.72
CA LEU A 659 -22.16 6.41 -27.43
C LEU A 659 -20.63 6.41 -27.49
N ALA A 660 -20.03 5.36 -28.07
CA ALA A 660 -18.58 5.30 -28.30
C ALA A 660 -18.09 6.44 -29.21
N GLN A 661 -18.88 6.85 -30.21
CA GLN A 661 -18.56 7.99 -31.08
C GLN A 661 -18.58 9.34 -30.34
N ARG A 662 -19.30 9.47 -29.22
CA ARG A 662 -19.27 10.68 -28.37
C ARG A 662 -17.91 10.87 -27.70
N PHE A 663 -17.18 9.79 -27.43
CA PHE A 663 -15.80 9.84 -26.94
C PHE A 663 -14.84 10.16 -28.08
N ARG A 664 -14.94 9.38 -29.17
CA ARG A 664 -14.05 9.51 -30.31
C ARG A 664 -14.71 9.05 -31.61
N PRO A 665 -14.80 9.93 -32.63
CA PRO A 665 -15.27 9.52 -33.94
C PRO A 665 -14.16 8.71 -34.65
N THR A 666 -14.43 7.43 -34.93
CA THR A 666 -13.50 6.57 -35.68
C THR A 666 -14.17 5.99 -36.92
N GLN A 667 -13.35 5.67 -37.93
CA GLN A 667 -13.83 5.00 -39.14
C GLN A 667 -14.41 3.61 -38.83
N VAL A 668 -13.99 3.01 -37.71
CA VAL A 668 -14.41 1.69 -37.23
C VAL A 668 -15.83 1.71 -36.71
N LEU A 669 -16.16 2.63 -35.80
CA LEU A 669 -17.52 2.77 -35.29
C LEU A 669 -18.49 3.16 -36.40
N ARG A 670 -18.04 4.00 -37.34
CA ARG A 670 -18.80 4.34 -38.56
C ARG A 670 -19.05 3.12 -39.45
N PHE A 671 -18.07 2.21 -39.56
CA PHE A 671 -18.21 0.95 -40.30
C PHE A 671 -19.31 0.06 -39.70
N PHE A 672 -19.30 -0.19 -38.37
CA PHE A 672 -20.34 -1.00 -37.72
C PHE A 672 -21.72 -0.35 -37.73
N ALA A 673 -21.78 0.95 -37.46
CA ALA A 673 -23.01 1.73 -37.59
C ALA A 673 -23.56 1.66 -39.03
N GLY A 674 -22.71 1.63 -40.05
CA GLY A 674 -23.10 1.43 -41.44
C GLY A 674 -23.78 0.08 -41.67
N GLY A 675 -23.22 -1.01 -41.13
CA GLY A 675 -23.81 -2.35 -41.21
C GLY A 675 -25.18 -2.45 -40.52
N ALA A 676 -25.31 -1.85 -39.33
CA ALA A 676 -26.58 -1.81 -38.61
C ALA A 676 -27.62 -0.90 -39.29
N ARG A 677 -27.22 0.27 -39.83
CA ARG A 677 -28.10 1.13 -40.65
C ARG A 677 -28.60 0.41 -41.89
N LEU A 678 -27.74 -0.33 -42.58
CA LEU A 678 -28.13 -1.16 -43.71
C LEU A 678 -29.21 -2.18 -43.30
N ARG A 679 -29.03 -2.83 -42.14
CA ARG A 679 -29.99 -3.80 -41.58
C ARG A 679 -31.34 -3.17 -41.26
N LEU A 680 -31.34 -1.96 -40.70
CA LEU A 680 -32.55 -1.19 -40.40
C LEU A 680 -33.15 -0.50 -41.64
N GLY A 681 -32.57 -0.68 -42.83
CA GLY A 681 -33.03 -0.03 -44.06
C GLY A 681 -32.75 1.48 -44.13
N GLN A 682 -31.86 1.99 -43.28
CA GLN A 682 -31.47 3.41 -43.20
C GLN A 682 -30.28 3.76 -44.12
N SER A 683 -29.62 2.77 -44.72
CA SER A 683 -28.54 2.95 -45.70
C SER A 683 -28.67 1.92 -46.83
N LEU A 684 -28.25 2.28 -48.05
CA LEU A 684 -28.25 1.40 -49.22
C LEU A 684 -26.86 0.85 -49.57
N LEU A 685 -25.80 1.36 -48.94
CA LEU A 685 -24.42 0.99 -49.24
C LEU A 685 -23.83 0.12 -48.11
N PRO A 686 -23.14 -0.99 -48.44
CA PRO A 686 -22.39 -1.77 -47.46
C PRO A 686 -21.17 -0.98 -46.96
N PRO A 687 -20.70 -1.24 -45.73
CA PRO A 687 -19.58 -0.50 -45.17
C PRO A 687 -18.23 -0.94 -45.82
N PRO A 688 -17.19 -0.09 -45.81
CA PRO A 688 -15.92 -0.31 -46.53
C PRO A 688 -15.09 -1.47 -45.98
N ALA A 689 -14.25 -2.13 -46.79
CA ALA A 689 -13.48 -3.29 -46.37
C ALA A 689 -12.53 -2.98 -45.18
N ALA A 690 -12.38 -3.92 -44.25
CA ALA A 690 -11.51 -3.82 -43.07
C ALA A 690 -10.08 -3.36 -43.36
N THR A 691 -9.46 -3.90 -44.41
CA THR A 691 -8.10 -3.58 -44.86
C THR A 691 -7.97 -2.21 -45.53
N SER A 692 -9.09 -1.54 -45.79
CA SER A 692 -9.13 -0.18 -46.36
C SER A 692 -9.27 0.92 -45.32
N LEU A 693 -9.42 0.57 -44.04
CA LEU A 693 -9.41 1.54 -42.95
C LEU A 693 -7.99 2.06 -42.74
N ALA A 694 -7.87 3.37 -42.52
CA ALA A 694 -6.57 4.04 -42.35
C ALA A 694 -5.78 3.49 -41.13
N ASP A 695 -4.48 3.73 -41.11
CA ASP A 695 -3.67 3.42 -39.94
C ASP A 695 -4.10 4.29 -38.74
N PRO A 696 -4.32 3.68 -37.57
CA PRO A 696 -4.69 4.39 -36.37
C PRO A 696 -3.54 5.26 -35.91
N VAL A 697 -3.86 6.45 -35.43
CA VAL A 697 -2.86 7.46 -35.02
C VAL A 697 -2.48 7.31 -33.54
N THR A 698 -3.23 6.52 -32.78
CA THR A 698 -3.14 6.44 -31.30
C THR A 698 -3.28 4.99 -30.83
N ALA A 699 -2.81 4.68 -29.63
CA ALA A 699 -2.95 3.36 -29.00
C ALA A 699 -4.42 2.89 -28.91
N ALA A 700 -5.37 3.75 -28.56
CA ALA A 700 -6.79 3.38 -28.42
C ALA A 700 -7.44 2.88 -29.73
N ASP A 701 -7.25 3.61 -30.82
CA ASP A 701 -7.75 3.20 -32.14
C ASP A 701 -7.02 1.96 -32.67
N ALA A 702 -5.73 1.82 -32.35
CA ALA A 702 -4.95 0.65 -32.71
C ALA A 702 -5.41 -0.61 -31.96
N TYR A 703 -5.69 -0.48 -30.67
CA TYR A 703 -6.27 -1.52 -29.84
C TYR A 703 -7.65 -1.91 -30.36
N MET A 704 -8.51 -0.92 -30.62
CA MET A 704 -9.85 -1.15 -31.18
C MET A 704 -9.79 -1.94 -32.48
N LEU A 705 -9.02 -1.47 -33.46
CA LEU A 705 -8.89 -2.17 -34.74
C LEU A 705 -8.33 -3.58 -34.52
N GLY A 706 -7.28 -3.69 -33.72
CA GLY A 706 -6.63 -4.94 -33.35
C GLY A 706 -7.61 -5.97 -32.79
N GLY A 707 -8.17 -5.68 -31.61
CA GLY A 707 -9.10 -6.56 -30.91
C GLY A 707 -10.35 -6.89 -31.71
N MET A 708 -10.89 -5.92 -32.46
CA MET A 708 -12.05 -6.18 -33.31
C MET A 708 -11.74 -7.12 -34.48
N TRP A 709 -10.56 -7.01 -35.10
CA TRP A 709 -10.15 -7.93 -36.15
C TRP A 709 -9.87 -9.34 -35.62
N VAL A 710 -9.40 -9.46 -34.37
CA VAL A 710 -9.35 -10.76 -33.68
C VAL A 710 -10.75 -11.34 -33.50
N VAL A 711 -11.72 -10.56 -33.03
CA VAL A 711 -13.11 -11.04 -32.87
C VAL A 711 -13.73 -11.40 -34.24
N ALA A 712 -13.46 -10.62 -35.28
CA ALA A 712 -13.98 -10.83 -36.63
C ALA A 712 -13.40 -12.09 -37.30
N SER A 713 -12.11 -12.37 -37.11
CA SER A 713 -11.46 -13.56 -37.69
C SER A 713 -12.04 -14.86 -37.14
N GLN A 714 -12.52 -14.85 -35.89
CA GLN A 714 -13.14 -16.02 -35.26
C GLN A 714 -14.55 -16.35 -35.75
N ASN A 715 -15.19 -15.48 -36.55
CA ASN A 715 -16.55 -15.69 -37.00
C ASN A 715 -16.64 -15.87 -38.52
N LYS A 716 -16.86 -17.12 -38.96
CA LYS A 716 -16.99 -17.50 -40.38
C LYS A 716 -18.07 -16.69 -41.13
N ALA A 717 -19.15 -16.28 -40.45
CA ALA A 717 -20.21 -15.46 -41.06
C ALA A 717 -19.74 -14.02 -41.33
N ILE A 718 -18.87 -13.46 -40.49
CA ILE A 718 -18.27 -12.13 -40.66
C ILE A 718 -17.30 -12.15 -41.85
N ALA A 719 -16.41 -13.15 -41.89
CA ALA A 719 -15.46 -13.33 -42.99
C ALA A 719 -16.18 -13.44 -44.35
N ALA A 720 -17.25 -14.23 -44.41
CA ALA A 720 -18.07 -14.40 -45.62
C ALA A 720 -18.81 -13.11 -46.03
N THR A 721 -19.34 -12.35 -45.07
CA THR A 721 -20.13 -11.12 -45.32
C THR A 721 -19.29 -10.01 -45.94
N TYR A 722 -18.01 -9.91 -45.57
CA TYR A 722 -17.12 -8.84 -46.02
C TYR A 722 -16.11 -9.29 -47.11
N GLY A 723 -16.27 -10.50 -47.65
CA GLY A 723 -15.55 -10.97 -48.84
C GLY A 723 -14.04 -11.16 -48.67
N ARG A 724 -13.55 -11.47 -47.47
CA ARG A 724 -12.13 -11.66 -47.13
C ARG A 724 -11.94 -12.91 -46.27
N GLY A 725 -10.78 -13.57 -46.39
CA GLY A 725 -10.45 -14.74 -45.57
C GLY A 725 -10.12 -14.35 -44.12
N ALA A 726 -10.30 -15.28 -43.17
CA ALA A 726 -9.97 -15.06 -41.75
C ALA A 726 -8.50 -14.64 -41.53
N THR A 727 -7.60 -15.12 -42.38
CA THR A 727 -6.16 -14.79 -42.39
C THR A 727 -5.88 -13.32 -42.70
N ASP A 728 -6.66 -12.67 -43.58
CA ASP A 728 -6.51 -11.24 -43.87
C ASP A 728 -6.82 -10.37 -42.64
N TYR A 729 -7.77 -10.81 -41.81
CA TYR A 729 -8.14 -10.13 -40.58
C TYR A 729 -7.10 -10.30 -39.47
N LEU A 730 -6.56 -11.51 -39.28
CA LEU A 730 -5.50 -11.76 -38.30
C LEU A 730 -4.22 -10.96 -38.61
N ALA A 731 -3.82 -10.92 -39.89
CA ALA A 731 -2.67 -10.12 -40.32
C ALA A 731 -2.90 -8.61 -40.18
N ALA A 732 -4.15 -8.14 -40.33
CA ALA A 732 -4.51 -6.77 -40.02
C ALA A 732 -4.48 -6.51 -38.51
N ALA A 733 -5.07 -7.40 -37.70
CA ALA A 733 -5.11 -7.33 -36.24
C ALA A 733 -3.70 -7.19 -35.64
N ARG A 734 -2.80 -8.09 -36.04
CA ARG A 734 -1.40 -8.14 -35.58
C ARG A 734 -0.69 -6.82 -35.82
N ARG A 735 -0.82 -6.26 -37.03
CA ARG A 735 -0.18 -4.97 -37.38
C ARG A 735 -0.68 -3.83 -36.50
N LYS A 736 -1.96 -3.81 -36.13
CA LYS A 736 -2.53 -2.77 -35.27
C LYS A 736 -2.13 -2.97 -33.81
N LEU A 737 -2.15 -4.20 -33.29
CA LEU A 737 -1.75 -4.49 -31.90
C LEU A 737 -0.25 -4.28 -31.67
N ALA A 738 0.60 -4.58 -32.65
CA ALA A 738 2.04 -4.26 -32.57
C ALA A 738 2.30 -2.74 -32.47
N LEU A 739 1.41 -1.90 -33.02
CA LEU A 739 1.49 -0.46 -32.81
C LEU A 739 1.05 -0.08 -31.38
N VAL A 740 0.09 -0.79 -30.79
CA VAL A 740 -0.27 -0.58 -29.38
C VAL A 740 0.90 -0.92 -28.47
N GLU A 741 1.61 -2.02 -28.70
CA GLU A 741 2.81 -2.38 -27.94
C GLU A 741 3.88 -1.28 -27.96
N GLN A 742 4.05 -0.58 -29.08
CA GLN A 742 4.99 0.54 -29.17
C GLN A 742 4.52 1.78 -28.42
N LEU A 743 3.22 2.07 -28.46
CA LEU A 743 2.63 3.28 -27.87
C LEU A 743 2.27 3.11 -26.38
N ALA A 744 2.01 1.87 -25.96
CA ALA A 744 1.58 1.46 -24.63
C ALA A 744 2.19 0.08 -24.28
N PRO A 745 3.51 0.00 -24.05
CA PRO A 745 4.24 -1.27 -23.88
C PRO A 745 3.80 -2.07 -22.65
N ASN A 746 3.19 -1.43 -21.66
CA ASN A 746 2.70 -2.04 -20.43
C ASN A 746 1.22 -2.46 -20.52
N ASP A 747 0.56 -2.38 -21.69
CA ASP A 747 -0.82 -2.84 -21.86
C ASP A 747 -0.88 -4.37 -22.01
N TYR A 748 -1.30 -5.07 -20.95
CA TYR A 748 -1.30 -6.53 -20.94
C TYR A 748 -2.23 -7.14 -21.99
N TRP A 749 -3.35 -6.47 -22.32
CA TRP A 749 -4.34 -7.01 -23.26
C TRP A 749 -3.82 -7.05 -24.69
N SER A 750 -3.02 -6.08 -25.10
CA SER A 750 -2.38 -6.08 -26.42
C SER A 750 -1.43 -7.27 -26.56
N HIS A 751 -0.64 -7.56 -25.54
CA HIS A 751 0.22 -8.75 -25.49
C HIS A 751 -0.58 -10.05 -25.50
N PHE A 752 -1.68 -10.10 -24.75
CA PHE A 752 -2.59 -11.25 -24.76
C PHE A 752 -3.18 -11.50 -26.16
N LEU A 753 -3.72 -10.47 -26.81
CA LEU A 753 -4.31 -10.58 -28.13
C LEU A 753 -3.29 -10.94 -29.22
N LEU A 754 -2.05 -10.45 -29.12
CA LEU A 754 -0.95 -10.85 -30.00
C LEU A 754 -0.65 -12.35 -29.86
N GLY A 755 -0.51 -12.83 -28.61
CA GLY A 755 -0.30 -14.26 -28.34
C GLY A 755 -1.44 -15.13 -28.87
N PHE A 756 -2.68 -14.64 -28.74
CA PHE A 756 -3.85 -15.32 -29.28
C PHE A 756 -3.83 -15.39 -30.81
N ILE A 757 -3.45 -14.30 -31.51
CA ILE A 757 -3.31 -14.31 -32.96
C ILE A 757 -2.25 -15.34 -33.39
N ASP A 758 -1.11 -15.37 -32.71
CA ASP A 758 -0.05 -16.35 -32.97
C ASP A 758 -0.55 -17.79 -32.80
N LEU A 759 -1.32 -18.06 -31.75
CA LEU A 759 -1.90 -19.37 -31.52
C LEU A 759 -2.88 -19.79 -32.62
N VAL A 760 -3.76 -18.87 -33.07
CA VAL A 760 -4.73 -19.14 -34.15
C VAL A 760 -4.04 -19.35 -35.50
N GLU A 761 -3.00 -18.57 -35.82
CA GLU A 761 -2.24 -18.73 -37.08
C GLU A 761 -1.49 -20.07 -37.14
N ALA A 762 -1.13 -20.63 -35.99
CA ALA A 762 -0.49 -21.94 -35.93
C ALA A 762 -1.41 -23.11 -36.39
N GLY A 763 -2.74 -22.94 -36.27
CA GLY A 763 -3.78 -23.84 -36.80
C GLY A 763 -3.82 -25.25 -36.19
N ASP A 764 -4.71 -26.13 -36.68
CA ASP A 764 -4.72 -27.54 -36.27
C ASP A 764 -3.46 -28.24 -36.82
N PRO A 765 -2.64 -28.88 -35.97
CA PRO A 765 -1.48 -29.65 -36.43
C PRO A 765 -1.82 -30.77 -37.43
N ALA A 766 -3.08 -31.18 -37.55
CA ALA A 766 -3.53 -32.16 -38.55
C ALA A 766 -3.68 -31.56 -39.96
N GLU A 767 -3.88 -30.25 -40.07
CA GLU A 767 -4.12 -29.55 -41.35
C GLU A 767 -2.93 -28.72 -41.83
N VAL A 768 -2.00 -28.34 -40.93
CA VAL A 768 -0.87 -27.45 -41.21
C VAL A 768 0.46 -28.22 -41.23
N ILE A 769 1.39 -27.81 -42.10
CA ILE A 769 2.74 -28.42 -42.19
C ILE A 769 3.50 -28.12 -40.87
N PRO A 770 4.05 -29.13 -40.15
CA PRO A 770 4.55 -28.95 -38.79
C PRO A 770 5.72 -27.97 -38.66
N SER A 771 6.60 -27.88 -39.67
CA SER A 771 7.67 -26.88 -39.72
C SER A 771 7.18 -25.42 -39.77
N GLN A 772 5.98 -25.16 -40.31
CA GLN A 772 5.44 -23.80 -40.45
C GLN A 772 4.74 -23.29 -39.18
N SER A 773 4.19 -24.16 -38.34
CA SER A 773 3.43 -23.77 -37.13
C SER A 773 4.28 -23.57 -35.87
N ARG A 774 5.44 -24.25 -35.76
CA ARG A 774 6.34 -24.17 -34.59
C ARG A 774 6.76 -22.73 -34.20
N PRO A 775 7.17 -21.85 -35.14
CA PRO A 775 7.52 -20.47 -34.78
C PRO A 775 6.34 -19.67 -34.20
N HIS A 776 5.13 -19.94 -34.67
CA HIS A 776 3.91 -19.29 -34.15
C HIS A 776 3.62 -19.72 -32.71
N TYR A 777 3.77 -21.00 -32.36
CA TYR A 777 3.63 -21.45 -30.96
C TYR A 777 4.67 -20.83 -30.02
N ALA A 778 5.91 -20.65 -30.49
CA ALA A 778 6.95 -19.97 -29.73
C ALA A 778 6.63 -18.49 -29.50
N ALA A 779 6.18 -17.79 -30.55
CA ALA A 779 5.74 -16.40 -30.46
C ALA A 779 4.55 -16.22 -29.51
N ALA A 780 3.54 -17.11 -29.61
CA ALA A 780 2.40 -17.12 -28.70
C ALA A 780 2.84 -17.24 -27.24
N ARG A 781 3.74 -18.18 -26.93
CA ARG A 781 4.27 -18.36 -25.57
C ARG A 781 4.99 -17.13 -25.05
N ALA A 782 5.79 -16.46 -25.89
CA ALA A 782 6.50 -15.24 -25.51
C ALA A 782 5.52 -14.10 -25.20
N ALA A 783 4.53 -13.88 -26.07
CA ALA A 783 3.52 -12.85 -25.88
C ALA A 783 2.66 -13.08 -24.62
N PHE A 784 2.20 -14.32 -24.38
CA PHE A 784 1.53 -14.65 -23.12
C PHE A 784 2.45 -14.55 -21.91
N GLY A 785 3.75 -14.80 -22.07
CA GLY A 785 4.76 -14.56 -21.05
C GLY A 785 4.88 -13.08 -20.66
N HIS A 786 4.86 -12.16 -21.62
CA HIS A 786 4.81 -10.73 -21.35
C HIS A 786 3.50 -10.33 -20.67
N SER A 787 2.37 -10.87 -21.13
CA SER A 787 1.08 -10.64 -20.47
C SER A 787 1.11 -11.08 -19.00
N ILE A 788 1.69 -12.25 -18.69
CA ILE A 788 1.87 -12.74 -17.31
C ILE A 788 2.82 -11.85 -16.50
N ALA A 789 3.90 -11.35 -17.11
CA ALA A 789 4.84 -10.46 -16.43
C ALA A 789 4.21 -9.12 -16.04
N ILE A 790 3.27 -8.63 -16.85
CA ILE A 790 2.52 -7.39 -16.58
C ILE A 790 1.39 -7.65 -15.57
N LYS A 791 0.64 -8.75 -15.73
CA LYS A 791 -0.53 -9.07 -14.90
C LYS A 791 -0.50 -10.54 -14.40
N PRO A 792 0.31 -10.87 -13.37
CA PRO A 792 0.55 -12.24 -12.92
C PRO A 792 -0.63 -12.91 -12.22
N GLU A 793 -1.67 -12.17 -11.86
CA GLU A 793 -2.92 -12.66 -11.31
C GLU A 793 -3.93 -13.11 -12.38
N TYR A 794 -3.65 -12.82 -13.67
CA TYR A 794 -4.57 -13.13 -14.75
C TYR A 794 -4.39 -14.58 -15.25
N TRP A 795 -5.25 -15.46 -14.74
CA TRP A 795 -5.18 -16.92 -14.99
C TRP A 795 -5.23 -17.31 -16.47
N LEU A 796 -5.95 -16.54 -17.30
CA LEU A 796 -6.18 -16.87 -18.70
C LEU A 796 -4.86 -16.89 -19.50
N SER A 797 -3.94 -15.96 -19.23
CA SER A 797 -2.64 -15.93 -19.90
C SER A 797 -1.80 -17.18 -19.62
N TYR A 798 -1.90 -17.74 -18.41
CA TYR A 798 -1.27 -19.02 -18.08
C TYR A 798 -1.93 -20.19 -18.83
N ALA A 799 -3.27 -20.21 -18.89
CA ALA A 799 -4.00 -21.24 -19.61
C ALA A 799 -3.66 -21.23 -21.11
N GLU A 800 -3.61 -20.06 -21.74
CA GLU A 800 -3.29 -19.92 -23.17
C GLU A 800 -1.83 -20.27 -23.49
N ARG A 801 -0.87 -19.84 -22.64
CA ARG A 801 0.54 -20.21 -22.80
C ARG A 801 0.74 -21.73 -22.72
N SER A 802 -0.01 -22.36 -21.83
CA SER A 802 -0.04 -23.82 -21.70
C SER A 802 -0.68 -24.48 -22.93
N GLY A 803 -1.77 -23.92 -23.46
CA GLY A 803 -2.40 -24.36 -24.71
C GLY A 803 -1.43 -24.34 -25.90
N ALA A 804 -0.65 -23.27 -26.05
CA ALA A 804 0.40 -23.18 -27.08
C ALA A 804 1.48 -24.26 -26.91
N SER A 805 1.87 -24.56 -25.67
CA SER A 805 2.82 -25.63 -25.36
C SER A 805 2.27 -27.01 -25.73
N ARG A 806 1.00 -27.27 -25.41
CA ARG A 806 0.30 -28.52 -25.75
C ARG A 806 0.24 -28.74 -27.26
N GLN A 807 -0.17 -27.72 -28.02
CA GLN A 807 -0.30 -27.83 -29.47
C GLN A 807 1.03 -28.16 -30.15
N GLU A 808 2.13 -27.57 -29.67
CA GLU A 808 3.45 -27.89 -30.18
C GLU A 808 3.88 -29.33 -29.84
N ILE A 809 3.61 -29.81 -28.61
CA ILE A 809 3.88 -31.20 -28.21
C ILE A 809 3.11 -32.18 -29.10
N GLU A 810 1.81 -31.95 -29.32
CA GLU A 810 0.98 -32.80 -30.18
C GLU A 810 1.49 -32.80 -31.63
N SER A 811 1.87 -31.63 -32.16
CA SER A 811 2.46 -31.50 -33.49
C SER A 811 3.76 -32.33 -33.62
N ARG A 812 4.65 -32.26 -32.62
CA ARG A 812 5.90 -33.06 -32.58
C ARG A 812 5.62 -34.56 -32.54
N ARG A 813 4.66 -35.00 -31.72
CA ARG A 813 4.30 -36.43 -31.59
C ARG A 813 3.66 -37.00 -32.86
N ARG A 814 2.86 -36.21 -33.58
CA ARG A 814 2.26 -36.63 -34.86
C ARG A 814 3.30 -36.71 -35.99
N HIS A 815 4.39 -35.94 -35.89
CA HIS A 815 5.44 -35.84 -36.91
C HIS A 815 6.85 -36.02 -36.31
N PRO A 816 7.16 -37.21 -35.77
CA PRO A 816 8.40 -37.46 -35.02
C PRO A 816 9.67 -37.39 -35.88
N ASP A 817 9.54 -37.57 -37.20
CA ASP A 817 10.66 -37.64 -38.13
C ASP A 817 11.08 -36.27 -38.71
N GLU A 818 10.36 -35.18 -38.41
CA GLU A 818 10.72 -33.84 -38.88
C GLU A 818 11.73 -33.14 -37.95
N PRO A 819 12.90 -32.70 -38.46
CA PRO A 819 13.92 -32.04 -37.65
C PRO A 819 13.39 -30.74 -37.02
N VAL A 820 13.81 -30.48 -35.79
CA VAL A 820 13.60 -29.19 -35.11
C VAL A 820 14.75 -28.28 -35.56
N ASP A 821 14.53 -27.49 -36.61
CA ASP A 821 15.56 -26.63 -37.22
C ASP A 821 15.92 -25.39 -36.37
N ASP A 822 15.34 -25.24 -35.17
CA ASP A 822 15.59 -24.13 -34.25
C ASP A 822 16.39 -24.60 -33.01
N PRO A 823 17.66 -24.17 -32.84
CA PRO A 823 18.48 -24.51 -31.68
C PRO A 823 18.01 -23.87 -30.36
N GLN A 824 17.06 -22.92 -30.39
CA GLN A 824 16.39 -22.36 -29.21
C GLN A 824 15.06 -23.06 -28.89
N ALA A 825 14.65 -24.04 -29.68
CA ALA A 825 13.41 -24.76 -29.42
C ALA A 825 13.51 -25.55 -28.11
N GLU A 826 12.56 -25.29 -27.22
CA GLU A 826 12.45 -26.01 -25.95
C GLU A 826 12.25 -27.51 -26.18
N SER A 827 12.83 -28.35 -25.31
CA SER A 827 12.60 -29.80 -25.39
C SER A 827 11.14 -30.14 -25.06
N GLU A 828 10.64 -31.29 -25.53
CA GLU A 828 9.28 -31.73 -25.18
C GLU A 828 9.10 -31.79 -23.65
N ASP A 829 10.12 -32.27 -22.92
CA ASP A 829 10.12 -32.30 -21.45
C ASP A 829 10.03 -30.91 -20.82
N ALA A 830 10.69 -29.90 -21.41
CA ALA A 830 10.61 -28.53 -20.92
C ALA A 830 9.20 -27.95 -21.15
N LEU A 831 8.63 -28.17 -22.33
CA LEU A 831 7.26 -27.78 -22.65
C LEU A 831 6.24 -28.45 -21.72
N LEU A 832 6.40 -29.74 -21.42
CA LEU A 832 5.56 -30.47 -20.48
C LEU A 832 5.63 -29.89 -19.06
N ARG A 833 6.83 -29.56 -18.57
CA ARG A 833 7.00 -28.96 -17.25
C ARG A 833 6.34 -27.58 -17.15
N TRP A 834 6.52 -26.73 -18.17
CA TRP A 834 5.87 -25.41 -18.21
C TRP A 834 4.35 -25.54 -18.30
N MET A 835 3.85 -26.43 -19.14
CA MET A 835 2.43 -26.69 -19.30
C MET A 835 1.76 -27.07 -17.97
N VAL A 836 2.37 -28.00 -17.21
CA VAL A 836 1.86 -28.43 -15.89
C VAL A 836 1.95 -27.29 -14.86
N HIS A 837 3.07 -26.56 -14.82
CA HIS A 837 3.25 -25.45 -13.90
C HIS A 837 2.24 -24.31 -14.15
N ASP A 838 2.07 -23.91 -15.41
CA ASP A 838 1.15 -22.84 -15.79
C ASP A 838 -0.29 -23.20 -15.48
N LEU A 839 -0.70 -24.46 -15.73
CA LEU A 839 -2.05 -24.89 -15.43
C LEU A 839 -2.29 -25.12 -13.95
N GLN A 840 -1.26 -25.49 -13.20
CA GLN A 840 -1.36 -25.47 -11.74
C GLN A 840 -1.59 -24.03 -11.26
N ARG A 841 -0.83 -23.06 -11.77
CA ARG A 841 -1.00 -21.66 -11.41
C ARG A 841 -2.37 -21.11 -11.82
N ALA A 842 -2.82 -21.43 -13.03
CA ALA A 842 -4.16 -21.08 -13.49
C ALA A 842 -5.24 -21.71 -12.58
N ALA A 843 -5.09 -22.98 -12.20
CA ALA A 843 -6.02 -23.67 -11.31
C ALA A 843 -6.03 -23.12 -9.88
N GLU A 844 -4.91 -22.56 -9.40
CA GLU A 844 -4.84 -21.82 -8.13
C GLU A 844 -5.60 -20.49 -8.22
N LEU A 845 -5.37 -19.71 -9.28
CA LEU A 845 -5.98 -18.41 -9.50
C LEU A 845 -7.49 -18.50 -9.83
N ALA A 846 -7.91 -19.54 -10.54
CA ALA A 846 -9.26 -19.75 -11.04
C ALA A 846 -9.84 -21.12 -10.63
N ALA A 847 -9.72 -21.43 -9.33
CA ALA A 847 -10.16 -22.71 -8.76
C ALA A 847 -11.66 -23.04 -8.93
N HIS A 848 -12.47 -22.01 -9.15
CA HIS A 848 -13.92 -22.08 -9.35
C HIS A 848 -14.34 -22.23 -10.82
N ARG A 849 -13.39 -22.15 -11.77
CA ARG A 849 -13.64 -22.29 -13.21
C ARG A 849 -13.45 -23.75 -13.63
N ALA A 850 -14.52 -24.39 -14.08
CA ALA A 850 -14.49 -25.79 -14.50
C ALA A 850 -13.53 -26.01 -15.68
N GLU A 851 -13.45 -25.05 -16.59
CA GLU A 851 -12.60 -25.05 -17.79
C GLU A 851 -11.12 -25.19 -17.41
N VAL A 852 -10.69 -24.45 -16.38
CA VAL A 852 -9.32 -24.48 -15.89
C VAL A 852 -8.99 -25.83 -15.25
N GLN A 853 -9.94 -26.40 -14.51
CA GLN A 853 -9.77 -27.73 -13.92
C GLN A 853 -9.66 -28.82 -14.99
N TRP A 854 -10.41 -28.69 -16.09
CA TRP A 854 -10.25 -29.57 -17.26
C TRP A 854 -8.86 -29.46 -17.86
N TYR A 855 -8.37 -28.24 -18.12
CA TYR A 855 -7.03 -28.06 -18.68
C TYR A 855 -5.95 -28.64 -17.77
N TRP A 856 -6.02 -28.37 -16.47
CA TRP A 856 -5.11 -28.95 -15.49
C TRP A 856 -5.15 -30.48 -15.49
N ALA A 857 -6.34 -31.09 -15.58
CA ALA A 857 -6.48 -32.53 -15.67
C ALA A 857 -5.84 -33.11 -16.93
N PHE A 858 -6.09 -32.52 -18.11
CA PHE A 858 -5.51 -32.97 -19.37
C PHE A 858 -3.99 -32.85 -19.39
N ALA A 859 -3.44 -31.76 -18.86
CA ALA A 859 -1.99 -31.61 -18.76
C ALA A 859 -1.35 -32.67 -17.87
N ASN A 860 -1.99 -33.00 -16.74
CA ASN A 860 -1.55 -34.07 -15.86
C ASN A 860 -1.70 -35.45 -16.52
N TRP A 861 -2.72 -35.67 -17.35
CA TRP A 861 -2.85 -36.90 -18.12
C TRP A 861 -1.70 -37.07 -19.12
N ILE A 862 -1.40 -36.02 -19.89
CA ILE A 862 -0.29 -36.01 -20.84
C ILE A 862 1.06 -36.22 -20.13
N SER A 863 1.22 -35.71 -18.90
CA SER A 863 2.42 -35.90 -18.08
C SER A 863 2.45 -37.22 -17.29
N GLY A 864 1.41 -38.06 -17.38
CA GLY A 864 1.32 -39.36 -16.69
C GLY A 864 0.89 -39.31 -15.21
N ASN A 865 0.44 -38.16 -14.70
CA ASN A 865 -0.07 -38.01 -13.33
C ASN A 865 -1.56 -38.38 -13.23
N GLN A 866 -1.83 -39.67 -13.05
CA GLN A 866 -3.19 -40.22 -13.03
C GLN A 866 -4.06 -39.66 -11.91
N GLN A 867 -3.49 -39.47 -10.71
CA GLN A 867 -4.26 -38.98 -9.57
C GLN A 867 -4.73 -37.54 -9.78
N ALA A 868 -3.84 -36.64 -10.20
CA ALA A 868 -4.20 -35.26 -10.51
C ALA A 868 -5.16 -35.17 -11.71
N THR A 869 -5.06 -36.09 -12.67
CA THR A 869 -6.02 -36.21 -13.78
C THR A 869 -7.43 -36.48 -13.25
N VAL A 870 -7.59 -37.51 -12.41
CA VAL A 870 -8.90 -37.87 -11.84
C VAL A 870 -9.46 -36.75 -10.98
N ASP A 871 -8.63 -36.16 -10.11
CA ASP A 871 -9.05 -35.09 -9.21
C ASP A 871 -9.48 -33.84 -10.00
N GLY A 872 -8.75 -33.48 -11.06
CA GLY A 872 -9.09 -32.35 -11.92
C GLY A 872 -10.40 -32.55 -12.70
N ILE A 873 -10.63 -33.73 -13.28
CA ILE A 873 -11.88 -34.03 -13.99
C ILE A 873 -13.06 -34.02 -13.01
N LEU A 874 -12.95 -34.70 -11.86
CA LEU A 874 -14.03 -34.73 -10.88
C LEU A 874 -14.36 -33.33 -10.36
N ARG A 875 -13.36 -32.49 -10.11
CA ARG A 875 -13.57 -31.10 -9.69
C ARG A 875 -14.23 -30.27 -10.78
N ALA A 876 -13.81 -30.43 -12.03
CA ALA A 876 -14.45 -29.76 -13.16
C ALA A 876 -15.94 -30.14 -13.28
N LEU A 877 -16.26 -31.43 -13.05
CA LEU A 877 -17.63 -31.95 -13.06
C LEU A 877 -18.50 -31.41 -11.92
N GLN A 878 -17.91 -31.18 -10.75
CA GLN A 878 -18.61 -30.61 -9.59
C GLN A 878 -18.93 -29.12 -9.79
N LEU A 879 -18.10 -28.39 -10.55
CA LEU A 879 -18.24 -26.96 -10.79
C LEU A 879 -19.28 -26.61 -11.87
N GLY A 880 -19.74 -27.57 -12.70
CA GLY A 880 -20.75 -27.31 -13.73
C GLY A 880 -21.52 -28.54 -14.24
N GLU A 881 -22.84 -28.40 -14.42
CA GLU A 881 -23.75 -29.47 -14.90
C GLU A 881 -23.94 -29.49 -16.43
N ARG A 882 -23.50 -28.45 -17.14
CA ARG A 882 -23.47 -28.39 -18.60
C ARG A 882 -22.22 -27.64 -19.01
N PHE A 883 -21.18 -28.39 -19.33
CA PHE A 883 -20.06 -27.89 -20.10
C PHE A 883 -20.63 -27.39 -21.43
N ASP A 884 -20.59 -26.07 -21.67
CA ASP A 884 -20.96 -25.55 -22.98
C ASP A 884 -19.85 -25.96 -23.94
N VAL A 885 -20.13 -27.03 -24.68
CA VAL A 885 -19.18 -27.74 -25.52
C VAL A 885 -18.61 -26.81 -26.60
N GLU A 886 -19.28 -25.69 -26.93
CA GLU A 886 -18.77 -24.67 -27.86
C GLU A 886 -17.56 -23.89 -27.35
N VAL A 887 -17.35 -23.82 -26.03
CA VAL A 887 -16.26 -23.05 -25.40
C VAL A 887 -14.93 -23.81 -25.50
N ALA A 888 -14.98 -25.13 -25.27
CA ALA A 888 -13.84 -26.00 -25.54
C ALA A 888 -13.62 -26.24 -27.04
N ALA A 889 -14.69 -26.21 -27.85
CA ALA A 889 -14.63 -26.47 -29.30
C ALA A 889 -13.96 -25.36 -30.14
N ARG A 890 -13.40 -24.30 -29.54
CA ARG A 890 -12.69 -23.26 -30.30
C ARG A 890 -11.24 -23.03 -29.93
N MET A 891 -10.76 -23.56 -28.81
CA MET A 891 -9.37 -23.32 -28.42
C MET A 891 -8.43 -24.37 -29.01
N ILE A 892 -8.94 -25.54 -29.42
CA ILE A 892 -8.27 -26.53 -30.28
C ILE A 892 -9.37 -27.32 -31.04
N ASP A 893 -9.40 -27.22 -32.37
CA ASP A 893 -10.27 -27.95 -33.32
C ASP A 893 -11.75 -27.45 -33.48
N PRO A 894 -12.07 -26.73 -34.59
CA PRO A 894 -13.41 -26.19 -34.89
C PRO A 894 -14.53 -27.23 -35.12
N GLU A 895 -14.23 -28.53 -35.22
CA GLU A 895 -15.25 -29.57 -35.49
C GLU A 895 -15.47 -30.57 -34.35
N ARG A 896 -14.96 -30.32 -33.13
CA ARG A 896 -15.03 -31.37 -32.09
C ARG A 896 -15.61 -30.95 -30.74
N GLN A 897 -16.80 -31.47 -30.51
CA GLN A 897 -17.45 -31.69 -29.22
C GLN A 897 -16.70 -32.74 -28.35
N ARG A 898 -15.42 -32.51 -28.00
CA ARG A 898 -14.46 -33.58 -27.63
C ARG A 898 -14.17 -33.86 -26.15
N ALA A 899 -14.49 -32.96 -25.22
CA ALA A 899 -14.08 -33.16 -23.82
C ALA A 899 -14.71 -34.41 -23.18
N TRP A 900 -15.97 -34.71 -23.51
CA TRP A 900 -16.68 -35.87 -22.92
C TRP A 900 -16.22 -37.22 -23.48
N PRO A 901 -16.09 -37.41 -24.81
CA PRO A 901 -15.50 -38.62 -25.35
C PRO A 901 -14.04 -38.86 -24.91
N GLU A 902 -13.23 -37.80 -24.81
CA GLU A 902 -11.84 -37.91 -24.32
C GLU A 902 -11.80 -38.22 -22.82
N ALA A 903 -12.64 -37.58 -21.99
CA ALA A 903 -12.75 -37.92 -20.58
C ALA A 903 -13.25 -39.37 -20.37
N LEU A 904 -14.18 -39.84 -21.22
CA LEU A 904 -14.64 -41.22 -21.21
C LEU A 904 -13.52 -42.19 -21.63
N GLN A 905 -12.74 -41.83 -22.65
CA GLN A 905 -11.57 -42.59 -23.06
C GLN A 905 -10.55 -42.69 -21.91
N ILE A 906 -10.20 -41.56 -21.28
CA ILE A 906 -9.31 -41.52 -20.12
C ILE A 906 -9.85 -42.40 -18.99
N ALA A 907 -11.15 -42.29 -18.69
CA ALA A 907 -11.78 -43.11 -17.64
C ALA A 907 -11.74 -44.61 -17.97
N ASN A 908 -11.90 -44.98 -19.25
CA ASN A 908 -11.79 -46.37 -19.70
C ASN A 908 -10.34 -46.88 -19.59
N GLU A 909 -9.36 -46.10 -20.06
CA GLU A 909 -7.93 -46.46 -19.99
C GLU A 909 -7.44 -46.60 -18.54
N LEU A 910 -7.93 -45.77 -17.62
CA LEU A 910 -7.62 -45.88 -16.19
C LEU A 910 -8.27 -47.13 -15.58
N LEU A 911 -9.50 -47.47 -15.97
CA LEU A 911 -10.18 -48.69 -15.50
C LEU A 911 -9.60 -49.98 -16.09
N GLU A 912 -9.02 -49.95 -17.28
CA GLU A 912 -8.26 -51.09 -17.80
C GLU A 912 -7.02 -51.39 -16.96
N GLN A 913 -6.42 -50.36 -16.36
CA GLN A 913 -5.24 -50.50 -15.49
C GLN A 913 -5.61 -50.96 -14.07
N ASP A 914 -6.72 -50.45 -13.52
CA ASP A 914 -7.26 -50.88 -12.23
C ASP A 914 -8.80 -51.04 -12.28
N PRO A 915 -9.29 -52.23 -12.64
CA PRO A 915 -10.73 -52.50 -12.81
C PRO A 915 -11.56 -52.38 -11.53
N ASP A 916 -10.92 -52.53 -10.36
CA ASP A 916 -11.61 -52.57 -9.07
C ASP A 916 -11.60 -51.20 -8.36
N SER A 917 -10.95 -50.19 -8.93
CA SER A 917 -10.86 -48.83 -8.38
C SER A 917 -12.23 -48.16 -8.24
N PRO A 918 -12.71 -47.88 -7.01
CA PRO A 918 -13.95 -47.14 -6.79
C PRO A 918 -13.87 -45.71 -7.34
N ARG A 919 -12.68 -45.08 -7.36
CA ARG A 919 -12.46 -43.73 -7.91
C ARG A 919 -12.57 -43.69 -9.42
N PHE A 920 -11.96 -44.63 -10.13
CA PHE A 920 -12.04 -44.65 -11.60
C PHE A 920 -13.46 -44.99 -12.06
N ARG A 921 -14.16 -45.88 -11.33
CA ARG A 921 -15.59 -46.15 -11.58
C ARG A 921 -16.47 -44.94 -11.30
N ALA A 922 -16.22 -44.20 -10.21
CA ALA A 922 -16.95 -42.96 -9.92
C ALA A 922 -16.73 -41.90 -11.01
N LEU A 923 -15.50 -41.74 -11.51
CA LEU A 923 -15.18 -40.87 -12.63
C LEU A 923 -15.95 -41.28 -13.89
N ARG A 924 -15.89 -42.56 -14.29
CA ARG A 924 -16.62 -43.04 -15.46
C ARG A 924 -18.12 -42.87 -15.32
N ALA A 925 -18.68 -43.19 -14.14
CA ALA A 925 -20.10 -42.97 -13.84
C ALA A 925 -20.50 -41.50 -14.00
N ALA A 926 -19.67 -40.58 -13.50
CA ALA A 926 -19.92 -39.15 -13.60
C ALA A 926 -19.91 -38.68 -15.06
N VAL A 927 -18.92 -39.12 -15.86
CA VAL A 927 -18.83 -38.79 -17.29
C VAL A 927 -20.00 -39.37 -18.08
N ARG A 928 -20.37 -40.63 -17.83
CA ARG A 928 -21.52 -41.31 -18.48
C ARG A 928 -22.85 -40.65 -18.17
N LEU A 929 -23.07 -40.22 -16.92
CA LEU A 929 -24.25 -39.47 -16.53
C LEU A 929 -24.38 -38.17 -17.34
N GLN A 930 -23.26 -37.51 -17.66
CA GLN A 930 -23.25 -36.29 -18.47
C GLN A 930 -23.50 -36.58 -19.96
N LEU A 931 -23.04 -37.73 -20.46
CA LEU A 931 -23.35 -38.23 -21.80
C LEU A 931 -24.81 -38.71 -21.96
N GLY A 932 -25.56 -38.83 -20.86
CA GLY A 932 -26.93 -39.35 -20.85
C GLY A 932 -27.02 -40.88 -20.87
N GLU A 933 -25.91 -41.57 -20.63
CA GLU A 933 -25.83 -43.03 -20.51
C GLU A 933 -26.24 -43.47 -19.08
N ASP A 934 -27.50 -43.19 -18.70
CA ASP A 934 -27.97 -43.29 -17.31
C ASP A 934 -27.88 -44.72 -16.73
N ASP A 935 -28.11 -45.75 -17.55
CA ASP A 935 -28.04 -47.15 -17.11
C ASP A 935 -26.61 -47.63 -16.87
N ASP A 936 -25.68 -47.28 -17.78
CA ASP A 936 -24.25 -47.60 -17.62
C ASP A 936 -23.62 -46.78 -16.47
N ALA A 937 -24.04 -45.52 -16.33
CA ALA A 937 -23.65 -44.69 -15.20
C ALA A 937 -24.12 -45.28 -13.86
N TRP A 938 -25.32 -45.88 -13.83
CA TRP A 938 -25.83 -46.55 -12.65
C TRP A 938 -25.02 -47.77 -12.26
N GLU A 939 -24.65 -48.62 -13.21
CA GLU A 939 -23.82 -49.80 -12.93
C GLU A 939 -22.49 -49.38 -12.30
N ASP A 940 -21.81 -48.40 -12.88
CA ASP A 940 -20.54 -47.90 -12.35
C ASP A 940 -20.70 -47.24 -10.97
N ALA A 941 -21.72 -46.39 -10.79
CA ALA A 941 -21.96 -45.72 -9.51
C ALA A 941 -22.34 -46.70 -8.39
N ALA A 942 -23.14 -47.73 -8.71
CA ALA A 942 -23.53 -48.75 -7.75
C ALA A 942 -22.33 -49.57 -7.26
N VAL A 943 -21.44 -49.97 -8.18
CA VAL A 943 -20.19 -50.67 -7.85
C VAL A 943 -19.24 -49.76 -7.07
N ALA A 944 -19.07 -48.51 -7.51
CA ALA A 944 -18.20 -47.55 -6.84
C ALA A 944 -18.60 -47.33 -5.38
N VAL A 945 -19.90 -47.14 -5.10
CA VAL A 945 -20.39 -46.95 -3.72
C VAL A 945 -20.28 -48.21 -2.86
N ALA A 946 -20.26 -49.40 -3.47
CA ALA A 946 -20.08 -50.67 -2.77
C ALA A 946 -18.60 -51.01 -2.47
N GLY A 947 -17.65 -50.26 -3.05
CA GLY A 947 -16.22 -50.47 -2.87
C GLY A 947 -15.68 -50.09 -1.48
N LEU A 948 -14.43 -50.44 -1.23
CA LEU A 948 -13.68 -49.98 -0.06
C LEU A 948 -13.30 -48.51 -0.26
N ASP A 949 -13.72 -47.65 0.68
CA ASP A 949 -13.49 -46.19 0.66
C ASP A 949 -14.04 -45.47 -0.59
N PRO A 950 -15.38 -45.49 -0.79
CA PRO A 950 -16.00 -44.85 -1.95
C PRO A 950 -15.83 -43.32 -1.90
N PRO A 951 -15.40 -42.68 -3.02
CA PRO A 951 -15.26 -41.23 -3.04
C PRO A 951 -16.62 -40.53 -2.96
N ALA A 952 -16.65 -39.30 -2.42
CA ALA A 952 -17.86 -38.49 -2.31
C ALA A 952 -18.64 -38.39 -3.65
N ALA A 953 -17.91 -38.20 -4.75
CA ALA A 953 -18.46 -38.14 -6.10
C ALA A 953 -19.29 -39.38 -6.49
N ALA A 954 -18.95 -40.58 -6.00
CA ALA A 954 -19.72 -41.80 -6.28
C ALA A 954 -21.14 -41.70 -5.69
N PHE A 955 -21.26 -41.19 -4.46
CA PHE A 955 -22.55 -40.94 -3.84
C PHE A 955 -23.32 -39.81 -4.53
N THR A 956 -22.64 -38.72 -4.92
CA THR A 956 -23.25 -37.60 -5.65
C THR A 956 -23.87 -38.05 -6.97
N VAL A 957 -23.13 -38.83 -7.76
CA VAL A 957 -23.60 -39.37 -9.05
C VAL A 957 -24.78 -40.32 -8.85
N ARG A 958 -24.67 -41.25 -7.88
CA ARG A 958 -25.77 -42.20 -7.60
C ARG A 958 -27.02 -41.48 -7.09
N GLY A 959 -26.87 -40.46 -6.26
CA GLY A 959 -27.95 -39.60 -5.79
C GLY A 959 -28.70 -38.92 -6.94
N ARG A 960 -27.99 -38.37 -7.93
CA ARG A 960 -28.60 -37.78 -9.14
C ARG A 960 -29.38 -38.81 -9.96
N LEU A 961 -28.85 -40.02 -10.12
CA LEU A 961 -29.53 -41.12 -10.80
C LEU A 961 -30.79 -41.58 -10.04
N LEU A 962 -30.74 -41.62 -8.70
CA LEU A 962 -31.91 -41.93 -7.86
C LEU A 962 -33.01 -40.89 -8.01
N LEU A 963 -32.68 -39.59 -8.09
CA LEU A 963 -33.67 -38.55 -8.40
C LEU A 963 -34.32 -38.77 -9.77
N LYS A 964 -33.54 -39.05 -10.81
CA LYS A 964 -34.07 -39.37 -12.15
C LYS A 964 -35.02 -40.57 -12.14
N ARG A 965 -34.77 -41.55 -11.27
CA ARG A 965 -35.61 -42.76 -11.08
C ARG A 965 -36.84 -42.54 -10.18
N GLY A 966 -37.01 -41.35 -9.60
CA GLY A 966 -38.14 -41.05 -8.72
C GLY A 966 -37.98 -41.62 -7.30
N GLU A 967 -36.75 -41.78 -6.82
CA GLU A 967 -36.43 -42.27 -5.47
C GLU A 967 -35.80 -41.17 -4.58
N PRO A 968 -36.52 -40.06 -4.29
CA PRO A 968 -35.91 -38.89 -3.66
C PRO A 968 -35.44 -39.13 -2.21
N GLN A 969 -36.07 -40.04 -1.47
CA GLN A 969 -35.63 -40.40 -0.12
C GLN A 969 -34.28 -41.12 -0.11
N ALA A 970 -34.04 -42.01 -1.08
CA ALA A 970 -32.76 -42.70 -1.23
C ALA A 970 -31.68 -41.72 -1.72
N ALA A 971 -32.02 -40.86 -2.69
CA ALA A 971 -31.14 -39.81 -3.18
C ALA A 971 -30.67 -38.87 -2.06
N LEU A 972 -31.59 -38.42 -1.20
CA LEU A 972 -31.28 -37.58 -0.03
C LEU A 972 -30.26 -38.25 0.90
N GLY A 973 -30.36 -39.57 1.09
CA GLY A 973 -29.40 -40.34 1.88
C GLY A 973 -27.99 -40.33 1.28
N ASP A 974 -27.89 -40.47 -0.04
CA ASP A 974 -26.61 -40.46 -0.76
C ASP A 974 -25.97 -39.06 -0.79
N PHE A 975 -26.74 -38.01 -1.06
CA PHE A 975 -26.20 -36.65 -1.03
C PHE A 975 -25.69 -36.27 0.36
N ARG A 976 -26.36 -36.68 1.44
CA ARG A 976 -25.85 -36.45 2.81
C ARG A 976 -24.57 -37.22 3.11
N ARG A 977 -24.38 -38.41 2.53
CA ARG A 977 -23.11 -39.16 2.64
C ARG A 977 -22.00 -38.50 1.83
N ALA A 978 -22.31 -38.02 0.63
CA ALA A 978 -21.39 -37.22 -0.16
C ALA A 978 -20.91 -36.00 0.63
N LEU A 979 -21.83 -35.23 1.24
CA LEU A 979 -21.52 -34.04 2.04
C LEU A 979 -20.79 -34.35 3.35
N ALA A 980 -20.97 -35.54 3.91
CA ALA A 980 -20.20 -35.98 5.08
C ALA A 980 -18.73 -36.28 4.71
N ALA A 981 -18.49 -36.75 3.49
CA ALA A 981 -17.15 -37.02 2.97
C ALA A 981 -16.48 -35.75 2.39
N ASP A 982 -17.25 -34.92 1.70
CA ASP A 982 -16.83 -33.63 1.14
C ASP A 982 -17.91 -32.56 1.38
N PRO A 983 -17.78 -31.75 2.45
CA PRO A 983 -18.74 -30.68 2.74
C PRO A 983 -18.83 -29.60 1.67
N ARG A 984 -17.88 -29.53 0.73
CA ARG A 984 -17.81 -28.52 -0.34
C ARG A 984 -18.44 -28.99 -1.65
N ASP A 985 -18.96 -30.22 -1.73
CA ASP A 985 -19.64 -30.72 -2.93
C ASP A 985 -20.98 -29.98 -3.15
N LEU A 986 -20.93 -28.88 -3.91
CA LEU A 986 -22.09 -28.06 -4.24
C LEU A 986 -23.13 -28.81 -5.07
N THR A 987 -22.71 -29.79 -5.86
CA THR A 987 -23.65 -30.64 -6.61
C THR A 987 -24.45 -31.52 -5.66
N ALA A 988 -23.81 -32.06 -4.62
CA ALA A 988 -24.51 -32.79 -3.57
C ALA A 988 -25.45 -31.89 -2.75
N ARG A 989 -25.06 -30.64 -2.43
CA ARG A 989 -25.94 -29.67 -1.74
C ARG A 989 -27.19 -29.34 -2.56
N LEU A 990 -27.01 -28.99 -3.83
CA LEU A 990 -28.13 -28.79 -4.78
C LEU A 990 -29.02 -30.04 -4.88
N GLY A 991 -28.40 -31.22 -4.84
CA GLY A 991 -29.08 -32.52 -4.78
C GLY A 991 -29.94 -32.69 -3.52
N VAL A 992 -29.47 -32.26 -2.35
CA VAL A 992 -30.27 -32.23 -1.11
C VAL A 992 -31.48 -31.32 -1.27
N SER A 993 -31.28 -30.09 -1.73
CA SER A 993 -32.38 -29.13 -1.94
C SER A 993 -33.43 -29.71 -2.90
N ARG A 994 -32.97 -30.31 -4.02
CA ARG A 994 -33.86 -30.93 -5.01
C ARG A 994 -34.58 -32.15 -4.47
N ALA A 995 -33.93 -33.00 -3.69
CA ALA A 995 -34.55 -34.16 -3.07
C ALA A 995 -35.63 -33.76 -2.05
N LEU A 996 -35.41 -32.68 -1.29
CA LEU A 996 -36.42 -32.11 -0.39
C LEU A 996 -37.61 -31.51 -1.16
N GLU A 997 -37.35 -30.88 -2.30
CA GLU A 997 -38.38 -30.38 -3.22
C GLU A 997 -39.26 -31.53 -3.73
N ASP A 998 -38.66 -32.63 -4.21
CA ASP A 998 -39.37 -33.82 -4.72
C ASP A 998 -40.07 -34.63 -3.61
N LEU A 999 -39.76 -34.37 -2.34
CA LEU A 999 -40.45 -34.92 -1.15
C LEU A 999 -41.59 -34.01 -0.64
N ASP A 1000 -41.96 -32.97 -1.40
CA ASP A 1000 -42.96 -31.97 -1.04
C ASP A 1000 -42.64 -31.19 0.25
N ASN A 1001 -41.37 -31.17 0.69
CA ASN A 1001 -40.93 -30.39 1.86
C ASN A 1001 -40.38 -29.02 1.41
N HIS A 1002 -41.26 -28.20 0.82
CA HIS A 1002 -40.88 -26.98 0.13
C HIS A 1002 -40.23 -25.90 1.02
N GLN A 1003 -40.57 -25.86 2.32
CA GLN A 1003 -39.91 -24.91 3.24
C GLN A 1003 -38.47 -25.33 3.52
N ALA A 1004 -38.21 -26.61 3.82
CA ALA A 1004 -36.84 -27.08 4.02
C ALA A 1004 -36.02 -27.02 2.72
N ALA A 1005 -36.65 -27.26 1.57
CA ALA A 1005 -36.01 -27.07 0.27
C ALA A 1005 -35.61 -25.61 0.03
N LEU A 1006 -36.47 -24.65 0.38
CA LEU A 1006 -36.17 -23.22 0.27
C LEU A 1006 -35.01 -22.82 1.18
N ASP A 1007 -35.03 -23.23 2.46
CA ASP A 1007 -33.96 -22.94 3.42
C ASP A 1007 -32.61 -23.50 2.94
N GLU A 1008 -32.62 -24.72 2.37
CA GLU A 1008 -31.42 -25.35 1.80
C GLU A 1008 -30.95 -24.64 0.51
N TYR A 1009 -31.86 -24.17 -0.34
CA TYR A 1009 -31.50 -23.37 -1.51
C TYR A 1009 -30.91 -22.01 -1.13
N ASP A 1010 -31.42 -21.35 -0.09
CA ASP A 1010 -30.86 -20.10 0.43
C ASP A 1010 -29.43 -20.32 0.98
N SER A 1011 -29.22 -21.41 1.75
CA SER A 1011 -27.90 -21.82 2.24
C SER A 1011 -26.94 -22.17 1.09
N THR A 1012 -27.43 -22.88 0.07
CA THR A 1012 -26.62 -23.26 -1.10
C THR A 1012 -26.27 -22.06 -1.96
N LEU A 1013 -27.18 -21.08 -2.09
CA LEU A 1013 -26.95 -19.83 -2.82
C LEU A 1013 -25.79 -19.02 -2.19
N GLN A 1014 -25.68 -19.00 -0.86
CA GLN A 1014 -24.56 -18.35 -0.17
C GLN A 1014 -23.21 -19.05 -0.43
N ALA A 1015 -23.24 -20.36 -0.67
CA ALA A 1015 -22.06 -21.15 -0.98
C ALA A 1015 -21.76 -21.25 -2.49
N ALA A 1016 -22.63 -20.74 -3.36
CA ALA A 1016 -22.51 -20.86 -4.81
C ALA A 1016 -21.40 -19.96 -5.37
N GLU A 1017 -20.41 -20.60 -6.00
CA GLU A 1017 -19.19 -19.96 -6.52
C GLU A 1017 -19.36 -19.49 -7.98
N THR A 1018 -20.28 -20.10 -8.75
CA THR A 1018 -20.46 -19.79 -10.17
C THR A 1018 -21.85 -19.21 -10.49
N ALA A 1019 -21.93 -18.38 -11.53
CA ALA A 1019 -23.19 -17.82 -12.02
C ALA A 1019 -24.21 -18.92 -12.39
N PHE A 1020 -23.73 -20.05 -12.91
CA PHE A 1020 -24.55 -21.23 -13.19
C PHE A 1020 -25.15 -21.83 -11.91
N GLN A 1021 -24.34 -22.03 -10.87
CA GLN A 1021 -24.82 -22.57 -9.59
C GLN A 1021 -25.84 -21.64 -8.94
N ARG A 1022 -25.60 -20.31 -8.99
CA ARG A 1022 -26.53 -19.30 -8.48
C ARG A 1022 -27.85 -19.32 -9.26
N ALA A 1023 -27.80 -19.36 -10.58
CA ALA A 1023 -28.99 -19.50 -11.42
C ALA A 1023 -29.78 -20.78 -11.10
N ALA A 1024 -29.09 -21.92 -10.91
CA ALA A 1024 -29.73 -23.17 -10.53
C ALA A 1024 -30.42 -23.10 -9.15
N CYS A 1025 -29.77 -22.47 -8.16
CA CYS A 1025 -30.37 -22.21 -6.85
C CYS A 1025 -31.61 -21.33 -6.99
N GLU A 1026 -31.52 -20.21 -7.69
CA GLU A 1026 -32.62 -19.26 -7.86
C GLU A 1026 -33.83 -19.86 -8.59
N LEU A 1027 -33.61 -20.70 -9.60
CA LEU A 1027 -34.69 -21.47 -10.23
C LEU A 1027 -35.32 -22.46 -9.24
N GLY A 1028 -34.53 -23.08 -8.36
CA GLY A 1028 -35.01 -23.93 -7.27
C GLY A 1028 -35.86 -23.18 -6.25
N ARG A 1029 -35.38 -22.03 -5.78
CA ARG A 1029 -36.10 -21.11 -4.90
C ARG A 1029 -37.41 -20.69 -5.52
N SER A 1030 -37.40 -20.28 -6.78
CA SER A 1030 -38.60 -19.90 -7.52
C SER A 1030 -39.66 -21.01 -7.52
N ARG A 1031 -39.28 -22.27 -7.78
CA ARG A 1031 -40.21 -23.41 -7.70
C ARG A 1031 -40.74 -23.62 -6.29
N ALA A 1032 -39.87 -23.64 -5.28
CA ALA A 1032 -40.28 -23.82 -3.89
C ALA A 1032 -41.25 -22.71 -3.42
N LEU A 1033 -40.96 -21.45 -3.78
CA LEU A 1033 -41.80 -20.30 -3.46
C LEU A 1033 -43.18 -20.37 -4.14
N LEU A 1034 -43.25 -20.83 -5.40
CA LEU A 1034 -44.53 -21.08 -6.07
C LEU A 1034 -45.38 -22.09 -5.30
N HIS A 1035 -44.78 -23.22 -4.88
CA HIS A 1035 -45.46 -24.24 -4.08
C HIS A 1035 -45.92 -23.73 -2.70
N LEU A 1036 -45.20 -22.74 -2.13
CA LEU A 1036 -45.59 -22.04 -0.90
C LEU A 1036 -46.60 -20.89 -1.12
N GLY A 1037 -47.03 -20.64 -2.36
CA GLY A 1037 -47.97 -19.57 -2.70
C GLY A 1037 -47.38 -18.16 -2.75
N ARG A 1038 -46.04 -18.02 -2.66
CA ARG A 1038 -45.29 -16.75 -2.63
C ARG A 1038 -44.92 -16.28 -4.04
N THR A 1039 -45.94 -15.98 -4.85
CA THR A 1039 -45.79 -15.76 -6.30
C THR A 1039 -44.88 -14.58 -6.67
N GLU A 1040 -44.98 -13.44 -5.97
CA GLU A 1040 -44.12 -12.27 -6.27
C GLU A 1040 -42.63 -12.55 -6.03
N GLU A 1041 -42.33 -13.25 -4.94
CA GLU A 1041 -40.97 -13.65 -4.59
C GLU A 1041 -40.44 -14.71 -5.58
N ALA A 1042 -41.32 -15.60 -6.05
CA ALA A 1042 -40.95 -16.56 -7.09
C ALA A 1042 -40.62 -15.89 -8.43
N VAL A 1043 -41.35 -14.84 -8.81
CA VAL A 1043 -41.04 -14.02 -10.00
C VAL A 1043 -39.70 -13.31 -9.82
N ALA A 1044 -39.41 -12.78 -8.62
CA ALA A 1044 -38.13 -12.15 -8.31
C ALA A 1044 -36.96 -13.15 -8.42
N ALA A 1045 -37.10 -14.35 -7.83
CA ALA A 1045 -36.10 -15.41 -7.93
C ALA A 1045 -35.88 -15.88 -9.38
N ALA A 1046 -36.95 -16.04 -10.18
CA ALA A 1046 -36.82 -16.40 -11.60
C ALA A 1046 -36.16 -15.30 -12.45
N ALA A 1047 -36.38 -14.03 -12.11
CA ALA A 1047 -35.67 -12.92 -12.75
C ALA A 1047 -34.18 -12.91 -12.35
N ALA A 1048 -33.86 -13.06 -11.06
CA ALA A 1048 -32.49 -13.18 -10.56
C ALA A 1048 -31.73 -14.35 -11.22
N ALA A 1049 -32.39 -15.48 -11.46
CA ALA A 1049 -31.80 -16.59 -12.22
C ALA A 1049 -31.41 -16.20 -13.65
N ARG A 1050 -32.20 -15.36 -14.32
CA ARG A 1050 -31.90 -14.83 -15.66
C ARG A 1050 -30.90 -13.68 -15.67
N GLU A 1051 -30.77 -12.96 -14.56
CA GLU A 1051 -29.67 -12.00 -14.37
C GLU A 1051 -28.33 -12.74 -14.24
N HIS A 1052 -28.29 -13.83 -13.46
CA HIS A 1052 -27.11 -14.69 -13.35
C HIS A 1052 -26.79 -15.43 -14.65
N LYS A 1053 -27.79 -15.92 -15.37
CA LYS A 1053 -27.63 -16.61 -16.66
C LYS A 1053 -28.66 -16.13 -17.68
N PRO A 1054 -28.35 -15.09 -18.49
CA PRO A 1054 -29.28 -14.50 -19.47
C PRO A 1054 -29.81 -15.50 -20.50
N SER A 1055 -29.01 -16.50 -20.87
CA SER A 1055 -29.35 -17.60 -21.78
C SER A 1055 -30.16 -18.74 -21.13
N GLY A 1056 -30.37 -18.68 -19.81
CA GLY A 1056 -31.02 -19.73 -19.03
C GLY A 1056 -32.49 -19.91 -19.37
N SER A 1057 -32.91 -21.18 -19.52
CA SER A 1057 -34.31 -21.53 -19.76
C SER A 1057 -35.14 -21.48 -18.47
N LEU A 1058 -36.33 -20.89 -18.56
CA LEU A 1058 -37.32 -20.84 -17.46
C LEU A 1058 -38.30 -22.02 -17.47
N THR A 1059 -38.18 -22.96 -18.42
CA THR A 1059 -39.18 -24.02 -18.65
C THR A 1059 -39.52 -24.83 -17.40
N SER A 1060 -38.55 -25.08 -16.51
CA SER A 1060 -38.78 -25.83 -15.28
C SER A 1060 -39.71 -25.11 -14.28
N VAL A 1061 -39.63 -23.78 -14.21
CA VAL A 1061 -40.46 -22.94 -13.34
C VAL A 1061 -41.81 -22.68 -14.00
N GLU A 1062 -41.84 -22.44 -15.31
CA GLU A 1062 -43.06 -22.22 -16.09
C GLU A 1062 -44.02 -23.42 -15.99
N GLY A 1063 -43.48 -24.64 -16.04
CA GLY A 1063 -44.27 -25.86 -15.86
C GLY A 1063 -44.92 -25.94 -14.47
N VAL A 1064 -44.23 -25.48 -13.42
CA VAL A 1064 -44.78 -25.42 -12.05
C VAL A 1064 -45.84 -24.33 -11.93
N ALA A 1065 -45.55 -23.11 -12.40
CA ALA A 1065 -46.48 -21.99 -12.39
C ALA A 1065 -47.79 -22.34 -13.10
N THR A 1066 -47.70 -23.01 -14.26
CA THR A 1066 -48.87 -23.47 -15.03
C THR A 1066 -49.69 -24.49 -14.26
N ARG A 1067 -49.05 -25.49 -13.63
CA ARG A 1067 -49.75 -26.50 -12.82
C ARG A 1067 -50.46 -25.90 -11.60
N LEU A 1068 -49.90 -24.84 -11.02
CA LEU A 1068 -50.47 -24.13 -9.87
C LEU A 1068 -51.46 -23.03 -10.27
N GLY A 1069 -51.75 -22.86 -11.56
CA GLY A 1069 -52.73 -21.87 -12.05
C GLY A 1069 -52.25 -20.42 -12.02
N VAL A 1070 -50.94 -20.18 -11.94
CA VAL A 1070 -50.35 -18.83 -11.97
C VAL A 1070 -50.28 -18.33 -13.41
N THR A 1071 -51.15 -17.36 -13.77
CA THR A 1071 -51.22 -16.80 -15.12
C THR A 1071 -50.26 -15.63 -15.32
N GLY A 1072 -49.64 -15.54 -16.50
CA GLY A 1072 -48.75 -14.42 -16.85
C GLY A 1072 -47.42 -14.42 -16.09
N PHE A 1073 -46.99 -15.57 -15.54
CA PHE A 1073 -45.71 -15.67 -14.81
C PHE A 1073 -44.52 -15.25 -15.68
N THR A 1074 -44.42 -15.78 -16.90
CA THR A 1074 -43.36 -15.40 -17.85
C THR A 1074 -43.45 -13.92 -18.22
N ASP A 1075 -44.66 -13.38 -18.43
CA ASP A 1075 -44.83 -11.96 -18.72
C ASP A 1075 -44.40 -11.07 -17.54
N GLN A 1076 -44.62 -11.51 -16.30
CA GLN A 1076 -44.17 -10.82 -15.09
C GLN A 1076 -42.65 -10.88 -14.94
N VAL A 1077 -42.03 -12.04 -15.20
CA VAL A 1077 -40.56 -12.18 -15.22
C VAL A 1077 -39.97 -11.33 -16.35
N GLN A 1078 -40.56 -11.35 -17.55
CA GLN A 1078 -40.13 -10.51 -18.67
C GLN A 1078 -40.34 -9.01 -18.40
N ALA A 1079 -41.44 -8.63 -17.74
CA ALA A 1079 -41.67 -7.24 -17.33
C ALA A 1079 -40.62 -6.79 -16.31
N ARG A 1080 -40.17 -7.70 -15.43
CA ARG A 1080 -39.09 -7.44 -14.48
C ARG A 1080 -37.72 -7.36 -15.15
N LEU A 1081 -37.47 -8.18 -16.18
CA LEU A 1081 -36.23 -8.18 -16.97
C LEU A 1081 -36.17 -7.08 -18.06
N LYS A 1082 -37.25 -6.36 -18.32
CA LYS A 1082 -37.40 -5.39 -19.43
C LYS A 1082 -36.53 -4.12 -19.31
N GLN A 1083 -35.42 -4.16 -18.59
CA GLN A 1083 -34.61 -2.99 -18.24
C GLN A 1083 -33.13 -3.01 -18.70
N ARG A 1084 -32.72 -3.81 -19.68
CA ARG A 1084 -31.34 -3.70 -20.22
C ARG A 1084 -31.24 -3.80 -21.75
N SER A 1085 -31.68 -2.74 -22.44
CA SER A 1085 -31.34 -2.49 -23.84
C SER A 1085 -30.59 -1.16 -23.92
N VAL A 1086 -29.43 -1.16 -24.59
CA VAL A 1086 -28.62 0.05 -24.77
C VAL A 1086 -29.43 1.12 -25.51
N ALA A 1087 -30.24 0.70 -26.50
CA ALA A 1087 -31.10 1.62 -27.25
C ALA A 1087 -32.21 2.27 -26.40
N ALA A 1088 -32.68 1.64 -25.32
CA ALA A 1088 -33.72 2.22 -24.46
C ALA A 1088 -33.20 3.33 -23.54
N LEU A 1089 -31.89 3.33 -23.24
CA LEU A 1089 -31.28 4.24 -22.26
C LEU A 1089 -30.53 5.40 -22.93
N THR A 1090 -30.10 5.20 -24.17
CA THR A 1090 -29.32 6.19 -24.92
C THR A 1090 -30.13 7.34 -25.50
N VAL A 1091 -31.45 7.20 -25.60
CA VAL A 1091 -32.34 8.23 -26.15
C VAL A 1091 -32.44 9.45 -25.23
N ASP A 1092 -32.22 9.28 -23.92
CA ASP A 1092 -32.36 10.34 -22.91
C ASP A 1092 -31.02 10.89 -22.38
N ALA A 1093 -29.88 10.28 -22.72
CA ALA A 1093 -28.57 10.75 -22.25
C ALA A 1093 -28.15 12.06 -22.96
N PRO A 1094 -28.06 13.20 -22.26
CA PRO A 1094 -27.72 14.49 -22.88
C PRO A 1094 -26.32 14.44 -23.51
N ARG A 1095 -26.12 15.21 -24.59
CA ARG A 1095 -24.75 15.44 -25.11
C ARG A 1095 -23.94 16.19 -24.05
N PRO A 1096 -22.63 15.93 -23.89
CA PRO A 1096 -21.83 16.57 -22.85
C PRO A 1096 -21.99 18.09 -22.90
N ALA A 1097 -22.47 18.68 -21.80
CA ALA A 1097 -22.76 20.12 -21.70
C ALA A 1097 -21.50 20.97 -21.46
N ARG A 1098 -20.34 20.34 -21.23
CA ARG A 1098 -19.08 20.96 -20.80
C ARG A 1098 -17.90 20.46 -21.61
N LEU A 1099 -17.03 21.38 -22.05
CA LEU A 1099 -15.77 21.09 -22.72
C LEU A 1099 -14.62 21.80 -21.98
N PRO A 1100 -13.73 21.08 -21.25
CA PRO A 1100 -12.55 21.67 -20.64
C PRO A 1100 -11.49 22.03 -21.70
N LEU A 1101 -10.88 23.22 -21.59
CA LEU A 1101 -9.88 23.73 -22.55
C LEU A 1101 -8.43 23.64 -22.04
N LEU A 1102 -8.24 23.50 -20.72
CA LEU A 1102 -6.97 23.35 -20.00
C LEU A 1102 -7.11 22.13 -19.06
N ASN A 1103 -6.08 21.29 -18.92
CA ASN A 1103 -6.07 20.05 -18.12
C ASN A 1103 -7.08 18.96 -18.59
N ALA A 1104 -7.44 18.94 -19.87
CA ALA A 1104 -8.33 17.92 -20.44
C ALA A 1104 -7.51 16.70 -20.94
N GLY A 1105 -7.60 15.57 -20.23
CA GLY A 1105 -7.22 14.25 -20.72
C GLY A 1105 -8.28 13.65 -21.66
N PHE A 1106 -7.83 12.80 -22.58
CA PHE A 1106 -8.45 12.22 -23.78
C PHE A 1106 -8.62 13.03 -25.08
N GLU A 1107 -7.88 12.57 -26.08
CA GLU A 1107 -7.69 13.10 -27.43
C GLU A 1107 -8.96 13.04 -28.32
N LEU A 1108 -9.79 14.08 -28.24
CA LEU A 1108 -10.67 14.47 -29.34
C LEU A 1108 -9.80 15.05 -30.47
N GLY A 1109 -9.56 14.24 -31.50
CA GLY A 1109 -9.00 14.65 -32.80
C GLY A 1109 -9.90 15.60 -33.58
N LEU A 1110 -10.23 16.76 -33.02
CA LEU A 1110 -10.84 17.90 -33.73
C LEU A 1110 -9.81 19.01 -34.01
N GLY A 1111 -8.52 18.67 -34.09
CA GLY A 1111 -7.48 19.54 -34.63
C GLY A 1111 -7.17 20.82 -33.82
N GLY A 1112 -7.75 20.99 -32.63
CA GLY A 1112 -7.37 22.06 -31.71
C GLY A 1112 -6.24 21.59 -30.79
N ARG A 1113 -5.07 22.22 -30.85
CA ARG A 1113 -4.00 22.02 -29.84
C ARG A 1113 -4.49 22.50 -28.48
N HIS A 1114 -5.06 21.61 -27.67
CA HIS A 1114 -5.32 21.91 -26.28
C HIS A 1114 -4.01 22.39 -25.63
N TRP A 1115 -4.12 23.30 -24.65
CA TRP A 1115 -2.97 23.68 -23.85
C TRP A 1115 -2.61 22.48 -22.94
N ASN A 1116 -1.88 21.50 -23.49
CA ASN A 1116 -1.64 20.19 -22.87
C ASN A 1116 -0.16 19.96 -22.48
N ASN A 1117 0.04 18.83 -21.79
CA ASN A 1117 0.97 18.62 -20.69
C ASN A 1117 2.48 18.42 -21.00
N ASP A 1118 2.87 18.08 -22.23
CA ASP A 1118 4.13 17.34 -22.45
C ASP A 1118 5.14 17.90 -23.46
N ASP A 1119 4.88 19.02 -24.14
CA ASP A 1119 5.91 19.60 -25.02
C ASP A 1119 6.89 20.48 -24.23
N VAL A 1120 8.18 20.10 -24.27
CA VAL A 1120 9.34 20.93 -23.90
C VAL A 1120 9.35 22.26 -24.68
N ALA A 1121 8.54 22.38 -25.74
CA ALA A 1121 8.18 23.63 -26.39
C ALA A 1121 6.86 24.14 -25.79
N GLY A 1122 6.91 25.15 -24.91
CA GLY A 1122 5.73 25.67 -24.21
C GLY A 1122 4.54 26.10 -25.09
N LEU A 1123 3.46 26.53 -24.42
CA LEU A 1123 2.20 27.03 -25.00
C LEU A 1123 2.43 27.85 -26.29
N PRO A 1124 1.82 27.50 -27.44
CA PRO A 1124 1.97 28.28 -28.67
C PRO A 1124 1.41 29.69 -28.46
N TRP A 1125 2.32 30.66 -28.40
CA TRP A 1125 2.04 32.05 -28.07
C TRP A 1125 2.56 32.95 -29.18
N HIS A 1126 1.66 33.73 -29.76
CA HIS A 1126 1.94 34.57 -30.91
C HIS A 1126 1.82 36.03 -30.52
N ASN A 1127 2.95 36.74 -30.57
CA ASN A 1127 2.97 38.20 -30.48
C ASN A 1127 2.75 38.82 -31.86
N THR A 1128 2.07 39.96 -31.87
CA THR A 1128 1.84 40.80 -33.05
C THR A 1128 2.37 42.22 -32.80
N GLY A 1129 2.88 42.88 -33.84
CA GLY A 1129 3.53 44.19 -33.69
C GLY A 1129 4.82 44.10 -32.86
N ASP A 1130 5.11 45.15 -32.09
CA ASP A 1130 6.27 45.24 -31.19
C ASP A 1130 6.03 44.62 -29.80
N CYS A 1131 4.94 43.86 -29.62
CA CYS A 1131 4.59 43.23 -28.35
C CYS A 1131 5.60 42.14 -27.93
N ARG A 1132 6.08 42.20 -26.68
CA ARG A 1132 7.01 41.21 -26.10
C ARG A 1132 6.42 40.45 -24.92
N SER A 1133 5.16 40.03 -25.05
CA SER A 1133 4.54 39.21 -24.01
C SER A 1133 5.01 37.76 -24.09
N GLU A 1134 5.16 37.10 -22.95
CA GLU A 1134 5.62 35.73 -22.83
C GLU A 1134 4.59 34.89 -22.07
N SER A 1135 4.41 33.63 -22.46
CA SER A 1135 3.55 32.68 -21.76
C SER A 1135 4.32 31.46 -21.27
N PHE A 1136 3.95 30.98 -20.09
CA PHE A 1136 4.56 29.85 -19.42
C PHE A 1136 3.46 28.95 -18.85
N ILE A 1137 3.71 27.64 -18.80
CA ILE A 1137 2.92 26.73 -17.99
C ILE A 1137 3.65 26.54 -16.67
N GLU A 1138 2.98 26.78 -15.54
CA GLU A 1138 3.59 26.62 -14.22
C GLU A 1138 2.65 26.01 -13.19
N GLN A 1139 3.23 25.30 -12.23
CA GLN A 1139 2.51 24.57 -11.19
C GLN A 1139 2.52 25.32 -9.84
N THR A 1140 3.57 26.11 -9.58
CA THR A 1140 3.78 26.84 -8.32
C THR A 1140 2.82 28.03 -8.14
N GLY A 1141 2.17 28.49 -9.21
CA GLY A 1141 1.23 29.61 -9.20
C GLY A 1141 -0.25 29.22 -9.03
N ALA A 1142 -0.60 27.96 -9.25
CA ALA A 1142 -1.97 27.46 -9.41
C ALA A 1142 -2.70 27.18 -8.08
N PRO A 1143 -4.04 27.21 -8.07
CA PRO A 1143 -4.82 26.66 -6.95
C PRO A 1143 -4.55 25.16 -6.82
N GLN A 1144 -4.39 24.66 -5.59
CA GLN A 1144 -4.37 23.22 -5.27
C GLN A 1144 -3.28 22.37 -5.97
N GLY A 1145 -2.25 22.98 -6.57
CA GLY A 1145 -1.12 22.25 -7.18
C GLY A 1145 -1.35 21.77 -8.62
N GLN A 1146 -2.42 22.24 -9.28
CA GLN A 1146 -2.66 22.01 -10.71
C GLN A 1146 -1.70 22.84 -11.59
N LYS A 1147 -1.70 22.65 -12.91
CA LYS A 1147 -0.94 23.52 -13.84
C LYS A 1147 -1.81 24.70 -14.27
N CYS A 1148 -1.23 25.91 -14.27
CA CYS A 1148 -1.88 27.14 -14.72
C CYS A 1148 -1.05 27.83 -15.81
N ILE A 1149 -1.71 28.66 -16.63
CA ILE A 1149 -1.03 29.47 -17.66
C ILE A 1149 -0.61 30.78 -17.02
N ARG A 1150 0.70 31.04 -16.93
CA ARG A 1150 1.23 32.36 -16.56
C ARG A 1150 1.58 33.16 -17.82
N ILE A 1151 1.07 34.37 -17.93
CA ILE A 1151 1.39 35.31 -18.99
C ILE A 1151 2.04 36.55 -18.39
N VAL A 1152 3.14 37.00 -18.98
CA VAL A 1152 3.89 38.19 -18.58
C VAL A 1152 3.90 39.17 -19.73
N PHE A 1153 3.45 40.38 -19.46
CA PHE A 1153 3.57 41.52 -20.37
C PHE A 1153 4.47 42.58 -19.70
N PRO A 1154 5.68 42.85 -20.23
CA PRO A 1154 6.64 43.77 -19.61
C PRO A 1154 6.11 45.21 -19.44
N GLU A 1155 6.53 45.90 -18.38
CA GLU A 1155 6.23 47.32 -18.19
C GLU A 1155 7.02 48.17 -19.21
N GLY A 1156 6.32 49.00 -20.00
CA GLY A 1156 6.92 49.99 -20.91
C GLY A 1156 6.85 49.66 -22.41
N ASP A 1157 6.37 48.47 -22.79
CA ASP A 1157 6.14 48.13 -24.20
C ASP A 1157 4.85 48.79 -24.75
N ALA A 1158 4.89 49.22 -26.02
CA ALA A 1158 3.86 50.03 -26.65
C ALA A 1158 2.50 49.31 -26.77
N ALA A 1159 1.42 50.05 -26.56
CA ALA A 1159 0.02 49.59 -26.55
C ALA A 1159 -0.53 49.10 -27.91
N ASP A 1160 0.29 49.03 -28.96
CA ASP A 1160 -0.14 48.77 -30.33
C ASP A 1160 0.06 47.31 -30.78
N GLY A 1161 0.45 46.40 -29.86
CA GLY A 1161 0.63 44.98 -30.14
C GLY A 1161 -0.03 44.07 -29.10
N ILE A 1162 -0.40 42.85 -29.52
CA ILE A 1162 -1.03 41.85 -28.65
C ILE A 1162 -0.27 40.52 -28.69
N GLY A 1163 -0.23 39.83 -27.55
CA GLY A 1163 0.12 38.42 -27.46
C GLY A 1163 -1.14 37.58 -27.37
N MET A 1164 -1.21 36.47 -28.10
CA MET A 1164 -2.36 35.59 -28.01
C MET A 1164 -2.01 34.12 -28.20
N THR A 1165 -2.92 33.30 -27.69
CA THR A 1165 -3.02 31.87 -28.02
C THR A 1165 -4.48 31.55 -28.34
N THR A 1166 -4.70 30.49 -29.11
CA THR A 1166 -6.04 30.13 -29.59
C THR A 1166 -6.29 28.64 -29.46
N GLN A 1167 -7.51 28.27 -29.09
CA GLN A 1167 -7.99 26.89 -29.09
C GLN A 1167 -9.38 26.79 -29.73
N THR A 1168 -9.61 25.80 -30.58
CA THR A 1168 -10.90 25.62 -31.27
C THR A 1168 -11.66 24.42 -30.72
N VAL A 1169 -12.95 24.58 -30.45
CA VAL A 1169 -13.86 23.53 -29.95
C VAL A 1169 -15.14 23.42 -30.76
N PRO A 1170 -15.75 22.24 -30.88
CA PRO A 1170 -17.07 22.10 -31.51
C PRO A 1170 -18.18 22.67 -30.61
N ALA A 1171 -19.14 23.37 -31.21
CA ALA A 1171 -20.34 23.86 -30.54
C ALA A 1171 -21.61 23.51 -31.33
N ASP A 1172 -22.70 23.30 -30.61
CA ASP A 1172 -24.05 23.23 -31.17
C ASP A 1172 -24.38 24.61 -31.79
N PRO A 1173 -24.67 24.69 -33.11
CA PRO A 1173 -24.87 25.96 -33.80
C PRO A 1173 -25.99 26.83 -33.20
N ASP A 1174 -26.96 26.22 -32.53
CA ASP A 1174 -28.15 26.90 -32.03
C ASP A 1174 -28.09 27.17 -30.52
N ALA A 1175 -26.99 26.77 -29.85
CA ALA A 1175 -26.86 26.91 -28.40
C ALA A 1175 -26.16 28.20 -27.97
N ARG A 1176 -26.54 28.68 -26.78
CA ARG A 1176 -25.80 29.70 -26.04
C ARG A 1176 -24.82 29.04 -25.08
N TYR A 1177 -23.71 29.72 -24.84
CA TYR A 1177 -22.59 29.22 -24.08
C TYR A 1177 -22.07 30.27 -23.10
N ARG A 1178 -21.62 29.81 -21.93
CA ARG A 1178 -20.92 30.59 -20.91
C ARG A 1178 -19.47 30.12 -20.84
N ILE A 1179 -18.54 31.05 -21.00
CA ILE A 1179 -17.12 30.84 -20.73
C ILE A 1179 -16.87 31.17 -19.27
N ARG A 1180 -16.22 30.27 -18.54
CA ARG A 1180 -15.69 30.54 -17.19
C ARG A 1180 -14.18 30.44 -17.19
N VAL A 1181 -13.54 31.30 -16.40
CA VAL A 1181 -12.08 31.36 -16.25
C VAL A 1181 -11.76 31.68 -14.81
N ARG A 1182 -10.93 30.87 -14.15
CA ARG A 1182 -10.28 31.32 -12.91
C ARG A 1182 -9.03 32.10 -13.27
N ALA A 1183 -8.92 33.30 -12.71
CA ALA A 1183 -7.80 34.18 -12.98
C ALA A 1183 -7.22 34.78 -11.71
N LYS A 1184 -5.91 34.98 -11.73
CA LYS A 1184 -5.13 35.80 -10.78
C LYS A 1184 -4.32 36.80 -11.60
N ALA A 1185 -4.09 38.01 -11.08
CA ALA A 1185 -3.24 38.98 -11.76
C ALA A 1185 -2.45 39.87 -10.80
N THR A 1186 -1.35 40.43 -11.30
CA THR A 1186 -0.48 41.39 -10.62
C THR A 1186 -0.22 42.56 -11.55
N ALA A 1187 -0.46 43.79 -11.08
CA ALA A 1187 -0.23 45.02 -11.82
C ALA A 1187 -0.91 45.06 -13.21
N ALA A 1188 -2.10 44.46 -13.34
CA ALA A 1188 -2.84 44.43 -14.60
C ALA A 1188 -3.40 45.82 -14.94
N ALA A 1189 -3.06 46.34 -16.14
CA ALA A 1189 -3.74 47.51 -16.67
C ALA A 1189 -5.18 47.19 -17.11
N GLU A 1190 -6.01 48.21 -17.28
CA GLU A 1190 -7.39 48.05 -17.75
C GLU A 1190 -7.42 47.50 -19.17
N GLY A 1191 -8.20 46.43 -19.39
CA GLY A 1191 -8.27 45.76 -20.70
C GLY A 1191 -7.01 44.99 -21.10
N ALA A 1192 -6.03 44.88 -20.21
CA ALA A 1192 -4.73 44.27 -20.52
C ALA A 1192 -4.81 42.77 -20.82
N MET A 1193 -5.90 42.10 -20.43
CA MET A 1193 -6.15 40.71 -20.78
C MET A 1193 -7.63 40.41 -20.95
N PHE A 1194 -7.96 39.61 -21.96
CA PHE A 1194 -9.34 39.23 -22.25
C PHE A 1194 -9.41 37.87 -22.97
N VAL A 1195 -10.61 37.29 -22.94
CA VAL A 1195 -10.97 36.05 -23.65
C VAL A 1195 -12.10 36.36 -24.63
N THR A 1196 -11.96 35.90 -25.86
CA THR A 1196 -12.97 36.11 -26.90
C THR A 1196 -13.10 34.91 -27.82
N VAL A 1197 -14.27 34.71 -28.41
CA VAL A 1197 -14.48 33.76 -29.53
C VAL A 1197 -14.77 34.46 -30.85
N ARG A 1198 -14.78 35.80 -30.86
CA ARG A 1198 -15.13 36.65 -31.99
C ARG A 1198 -13.86 37.19 -32.69
N ASP A 1199 -14.06 38.00 -33.73
CA ASP A 1199 -12.99 38.82 -34.29
C ASP A 1199 -12.47 39.80 -33.22
N LEU A 1200 -11.18 40.13 -33.26
CA LEU A 1200 -10.53 41.05 -32.32
C LEU A 1200 -11.06 42.49 -32.43
N ALA A 1201 -11.66 42.85 -33.56
CA ALA A 1201 -12.35 44.12 -33.73
C ALA A 1201 -13.71 44.20 -33.00
N GLN A 1202 -14.24 43.06 -32.52
CA GLN A 1202 -15.50 42.97 -31.81
C GLN A 1202 -15.28 42.92 -30.30
N PRO A 1203 -16.27 43.35 -29.49
CA PRO A 1203 -16.15 43.31 -28.04
C PRO A 1203 -15.89 41.88 -27.53
N PRO A 1204 -14.92 41.70 -26.62
CA PRO A 1204 -14.56 40.40 -26.10
C PRO A 1204 -15.67 39.81 -25.23
N VAL A 1205 -15.65 38.48 -25.11
CA VAL A 1205 -16.64 37.74 -24.30
C VAL A 1205 -16.40 37.95 -22.80
N LEU A 1206 -15.13 38.06 -22.41
CA LEU A 1206 -14.71 38.24 -21.03
C LEU A 1206 -13.48 39.15 -20.97
N VAL A 1207 -13.48 40.16 -20.10
CA VAL A 1207 -12.32 41.03 -19.83
C VAL A 1207 -11.87 40.83 -18.40
N LEU A 1208 -10.56 40.64 -18.20
CA LEU A 1208 -9.99 40.56 -16.86
C LEU A 1208 -9.93 41.96 -16.23
N PRO A 1209 -10.37 42.15 -14.98
CA PRO A 1209 -10.37 43.48 -14.36
C PRO A 1209 -8.95 43.96 -14.02
N ALA A 1210 -8.73 45.28 -14.03
CA ALA A 1210 -7.44 45.89 -13.67
C ALA A 1210 -7.04 45.65 -12.20
N GLY A 1211 -5.75 45.80 -11.92
CA GLY A 1211 -5.17 45.77 -10.58
C GLY A 1211 -4.49 44.44 -10.22
N THR A 1212 -4.28 44.24 -8.92
CA THR A 1212 -3.66 43.02 -8.36
C THR A 1212 -4.70 42.26 -7.56
N TYR A 1213 -4.93 40.99 -7.89
CA TYR A 1213 -5.91 40.15 -7.23
C TYR A 1213 -5.48 38.68 -7.21
N LYS A 1214 -5.84 37.99 -6.13
CA LYS A 1214 -5.72 36.53 -6.00
C LYS A 1214 -6.78 35.83 -6.87
N TRP A 1215 -6.67 34.51 -6.98
CA TRP A 1215 -7.57 33.67 -7.76
C TRP A 1215 -9.05 34.02 -7.55
N ARG A 1216 -9.74 34.32 -8.65
CA ARG A 1216 -11.18 34.54 -8.70
C ARG A 1216 -11.76 33.97 -9.99
N GLU A 1217 -13.02 33.57 -9.94
CA GLU A 1217 -13.76 33.13 -11.13
C GLU A 1217 -14.34 34.34 -11.88
N LEU A 1218 -14.22 34.29 -13.20
CA LEU A 1218 -14.71 35.28 -14.14
C LEU A 1218 -15.53 34.56 -15.20
N THR A 1219 -16.64 35.16 -15.64
CA THR A 1219 -17.53 34.54 -16.62
C THR A 1219 -17.94 35.50 -17.73
N GLY A 1220 -18.21 34.97 -18.91
CA GLY A 1220 -18.73 35.69 -20.06
C GLY A 1220 -19.61 34.78 -20.91
N GLU A 1221 -20.50 35.33 -21.73
CA GLU A 1221 -21.46 34.52 -22.52
C GLU A 1221 -21.39 34.85 -24.01
N PHE A 1222 -21.68 33.85 -24.86
CA PHE A 1222 -21.77 34.01 -26.32
C PHE A 1222 -22.78 33.03 -26.91
N ALA A 1223 -23.34 33.33 -28.08
CA ALA A 1223 -24.15 32.40 -28.86
C ALA A 1223 -23.32 31.83 -30.01
N ALA A 1224 -23.33 30.50 -30.20
CA ALA A 1224 -22.56 29.89 -31.28
C ALA A 1224 -23.08 30.32 -32.66
N GLY A 1225 -24.39 30.51 -32.80
CA GLY A 1225 -25.04 30.93 -34.05
C GLY A 1225 -24.64 32.33 -34.55
N GLU A 1226 -24.08 33.18 -33.67
CA GLU A 1226 -23.59 34.52 -34.02
C GLU A 1226 -22.16 34.53 -34.60
N LEU A 1227 -21.50 33.38 -34.65
CA LEU A 1227 -20.11 33.26 -35.09
C LEU A 1227 -20.00 32.94 -36.59
N ASP A 1228 -19.11 33.62 -37.31
CA ASP A 1228 -18.96 33.50 -38.77
C ASP A 1228 -18.33 32.17 -39.28
N ALA A 1229 -18.25 31.14 -38.44
CA ALA A 1229 -17.66 29.84 -38.79
C ALA A 1229 -18.66 28.87 -39.45
N PRO A 1230 -18.28 28.12 -40.52
CA PRO A 1230 -19.20 27.19 -41.19
C PRO A 1230 -19.52 25.96 -40.33
N VAL A 1231 -20.74 25.43 -40.46
CA VAL A 1231 -21.16 24.18 -39.79
C VAL A 1231 -20.55 22.98 -40.54
N VAL A 1232 -19.85 22.10 -39.81
CA VAL A 1232 -19.19 20.89 -40.32
C VAL A 1232 -19.74 19.68 -39.57
N GLU A 1233 -20.28 18.69 -40.28
CA GLU A 1233 -20.86 17.45 -39.70
C GLU A 1233 -21.89 17.70 -38.56
N GLY A 1234 -22.63 18.82 -38.61
CA GLY A 1234 -23.67 19.16 -37.62
C GLY A 1234 -23.19 20.00 -36.42
N TYR A 1235 -21.93 20.45 -36.41
CA TYR A 1235 -21.36 21.30 -35.35
C TYR A 1235 -20.71 22.55 -35.94
N ARG A 1236 -20.68 23.65 -35.18
CA ARG A 1236 -19.98 24.89 -35.53
C ARG A 1236 -18.66 24.98 -34.74
N PRO A 1237 -17.49 25.10 -35.39
CA PRO A 1237 -16.24 25.26 -34.68
C PRO A 1237 -16.15 26.67 -34.06
N VAL A 1238 -15.79 26.75 -32.79
CA VAL A 1238 -15.66 27.97 -31.99
C VAL A 1238 -14.21 28.12 -31.56
N THR A 1239 -13.53 29.16 -32.04
CA THR A 1239 -12.13 29.43 -31.69
C THR A 1239 -12.05 30.40 -30.52
N VAL A 1240 -11.74 29.89 -29.33
CA VAL A 1240 -11.44 30.65 -28.12
C VAL A 1240 -10.04 31.24 -28.23
N LYS A 1241 -9.93 32.54 -27.97
CA LYS A 1241 -8.68 33.30 -27.99
C LYS A 1241 -8.43 33.88 -26.61
N VAL A 1242 -7.27 33.59 -26.05
CA VAL A 1242 -6.76 34.28 -24.85
C VAL A 1242 -5.78 35.33 -25.34
N VAL A 1243 -6.02 36.58 -24.98
CA VAL A 1243 -5.29 37.73 -25.51
C VAL A 1243 -4.76 38.59 -24.37
N ALA A 1244 -3.48 38.93 -24.43
CA ALA A 1244 -2.84 39.94 -23.61
C ALA A 1244 -2.50 41.16 -24.49
N ALA A 1245 -2.96 42.33 -24.08
CA ALA A 1245 -2.90 43.57 -24.86
C ALA A 1245 -2.31 44.77 -24.07
N GLY A 1246 -1.83 44.53 -22.85
CA GLY A 1246 -1.27 45.58 -22.01
C GLY A 1246 -0.46 45.01 -20.84
N PRO A 1247 0.26 45.88 -20.11
CA PRO A 1247 1.19 45.47 -19.06
C PRO A 1247 0.47 44.76 -17.92
N GLY A 1248 1.16 43.75 -17.36
CA GLY A 1248 0.68 42.97 -16.23
C GLY A 1248 1.21 41.53 -16.24
N GLN A 1249 1.06 40.86 -15.10
CA GLN A 1249 1.24 39.41 -15.00
C GLN A 1249 -0.10 38.75 -14.70
N PHE A 1250 -0.41 37.69 -15.43
CA PHE A 1250 -1.69 37.01 -15.35
C PHE A 1250 -1.48 35.52 -15.17
N TRP A 1251 -2.36 34.91 -14.40
CA TRP A 1251 -2.44 33.46 -14.25
C TRP A 1251 -3.87 33.04 -14.58
N LEU A 1252 -4.00 32.06 -15.46
CA LEU A 1252 -5.28 31.49 -15.84
C LEU A 1252 -5.32 30.02 -15.48
N ASP A 1253 -6.46 29.61 -14.97
CA ASP A 1253 -6.77 28.23 -14.64
C ASP A 1253 -8.25 27.97 -14.98
N ASP A 1254 -8.61 26.69 -15.09
CA ASP A 1254 -9.99 26.24 -15.17
C ASP A 1254 -10.83 26.91 -16.27
N ILE A 1255 -10.28 27.04 -17.48
CA ILE A 1255 -10.97 27.65 -18.61
C ILE A 1255 -12.00 26.65 -19.18
N ARG A 1256 -13.29 26.96 -19.02
CA ARG A 1256 -14.41 26.08 -19.39
C ARG A 1256 -15.40 26.79 -20.29
N ILE A 1257 -16.05 26.01 -21.17
CA ILE A 1257 -17.25 26.43 -21.89
C ILE A 1257 -18.41 25.55 -21.42
N GLU A 1258 -19.48 26.19 -20.96
CA GLU A 1258 -20.70 25.57 -20.48
C GLU A 1258 -21.85 25.93 -21.41
N ARG A 1259 -22.67 24.97 -21.83
CA ARG A 1259 -23.94 25.28 -22.50
C ARG A 1259 -24.87 25.99 -21.50
N ILE A 1260 -25.51 27.06 -21.95
CA ILE A 1260 -26.59 27.72 -21.22
C ILE A 1260 -27.88 27.02 -21.66
N GLU A 1261 -28.44 26.20 -20.77
CA GLU A 1261 -29.77 25.63 -20.95
C GLU A 1261 -30.81 26.74 -20.71
N ASP A 1262 -31.74 26.90 -21.66
CA ASP A 1262 -32.89 27.82 -21.53
C ASP A 1262 -33.96 27.24 -20.60
#